data_AF-A0A5E7VYE0-F1
#
_entry.id   AF-A0A5E7VYE0-F1
#
_cell.length_a   1.000
_cell.length_b   1.000
_cell.length_c   1.000
_cell.angle_alpha   90.00
_cell.angle_beta   90.00
_cell.angle_gamma   90.00
#
_symmetry.space_group_name_H-M   'P 1'
#
loop_
_entity.id
_entity.type
_entity.pdbx_description
1 polymer ?
#
loop_
_entity_poly.entity_id
_entity_poly.type
_entity_poly.pdbx_seq_one_letter_code
_entity_poly.pdbx_strand_id
1 'polypeptide(L)'
;MDIQSAAFSELFVLFPVIIQGWVSPVKPADIADGGIPKALYDGQAQGLECLVDPWTELKLRSWIMAADDRVDLYCNGDLVPGAGQTVNPGEETLRQRLYLPHGNLMQGVNRLHYVVTRVGGNSEPSRDLLVLYHLRPVDNLDLVIPADVLKDGVSAARAAQGVAFGFTYANRRAYDRIEFLLGDTQVRFDVPDGTAPITHTLFTDTFQKAGDNPSAVAEFYVVDQLGNRVKSPEKRLDIHLDRLDLQAPTVKGMTGTNFSPTQPEVRVLVPQGSLLPSDKLSVIWQGAAGTPVAGSYTSPQRLVSAGLEIAVPRSVLAYSLGKQVTVTYVVERIDKPTPSLPLLLNILTLPATALIPPKIVEADANNFLDLMALGSNNATIHALLHTLIEAGQPCWLSLEGKKADGTAHNLTLWNGLPAQVNATWISQGFWATALANSYLKQLGHGTTLTIRFKVSLDKSNDPITAAVFPDRAYTIKAVTLVVPTLDNVLDTAGNEVPEASQTVSTTLTLRGTASPGLQVEIFDGSGASVVSKGIATANATTGTWEHTITVPQGARRLYAKSLYHSTDTFSNVRTLTVTAATAPTITSLKGSPSNVEIPNGGTTVESTVILTGAAAKGLKVDVLDGTVSKGQPVANATTGIWTLTVSGLAVSPPVHSFTAKAMYGTQPVSTARTLTVAAATAPTITSLKGSPSNVEIPNGGTTVETTVILTGTAAKGLKVDVLDGTVSKGQPVANATTGIWTLTVSGLAVSPPVHSFTAKAMYGTQPVSTARTLTVAAATAPTITSLKGSPSNVEIPNGGTTVETTVILTGTAAKGLKVDVLDGTVSKGQPVANATTGIWTLTVSGLAVSPPVHSFTAKAMYGTQPVSTARTLTVSAEHDVLTFTNAPYTIAPAGRLKNVELLLSTRNNTPVPRGKLSLTLPANFMYADGGSGQREFITDAAGRVSVSRVKGTRSSGSYSLSATSGAQIASTTVTVTGLGPVGSFPVRNGPYGIAVSPDGTRAYVCNLASNTVSVIDTATNRVLTTILVGNGPAGVAVSPDGARAYVCNLASNTVSVFDTATNRVLTTILVGNGPAGVAVSPDGTRAYVCNMNSLIVSVIDTATHQVLTNIAVGDGLREVAFSPDGARAYVSNTIRHTVAVIDTATHRVLTNIQVGKSPNGIAVSPDGTRAYVSNHASDTVSVIDTATNRVLANIPAGSPTGIAVSPDGTRAYVCNWNSHTVSVIDTVTNRVLTTIPVGSNPWGVAVSPDGTRVYVSNKGSNTVSVIDTTAIKS
;
A
#
# COMPACT_ATOMS: atom_id res chain seq x y z
N MET A 1 34.47 -104.88 -69.25
CA MET A 1 33.99 -105.07 -67.87
C MET A 1 35.05 -104.40 -67.02
N ASP A 2 34.76 -103.18 -66.58
CA ASP A 2 35.74 -102.30 -65.93
C ASP A 2 35.43 -102.26 -64.42
N ILE A 3 36.45 -102.50 -63.59
CA ILE A 3 36.30 -102.84 -62.17
C ILE A 3 36.56 -101.59 -61.30
N GLN A 4 36.61 -100.39 -61.89
CA GLN A 4 36.87 -99.12 -61.19
C GLN A 4 35.76 -98.07 -61.34
N SER A 5 34.50 -98.50 -61.44
CA SER A 5 33.33 -97.60 -61.40
C SER A 5 32.99 -97.21 -59.96
N ALA A 6 33.04 -95.91 -59.64
CA ALA A 6 32.69 -95.37 -58.31
C ALA A 6 31.25 -95.69 -57.86
N ALA A 7 30.33 -95.95 -58.79
CA ALA A 7 28.96 -96.38 -58.49
C ALA A 7 28.89 -97.81 -57.90
N PHE A 8 29.99 -98.57 -57.88
CA PHE A 8 30.07 -99.85 -57.19
C PHE A 8 30.52 -99.69 -55.72
N SER A 9 31.14 -98.57 -55.35
CA SER A 9 31.63 -98.32 -53.98
C SER A 9 30.50 -98.04 -52.98
N GLU A 10 29.42 -97.37 -53.39
CA GLU A 10 28.25 -97.09 -52.52
C GLU A 10 27.49 -98.35 -52.07
N LEU A 11 27.77 -99.50 -52.69
CA LEU A 11 27.23 -100.77 -52.23
C LEU A 11 27.95 -101.27 -50.96
N PHE A 12 29.24 -101.01 -50.74
CA PHE A 12 30.05 -101.72 -49.71
C PHE A 12 30.01 -101.15 -48.30
N VAL A 13 29.40 -99.98 -48.09
CA VAL A 13 29.46 -99.23 -46.82
C VAL A 13 28.55 -99.84 -45.76
N LEU A 14 29.07 -100.08 -44.54
CA LEU A 14 28.32 -100.71 -43.45
C LEU A 14 27.24 -99.78 -42.84
N PHE A 15 26.17 -100.33 -42.26
CA PHE A 15 25.18 -99.59 -41.45
C PHE A 15 25.81 -98.62 -40.44
N PRO A 16 25.23 -97.41 -40.22
CA PRO A 16 25.73 -96.46 -39.23
C PRO A 16 25.73 -97.02 -37.80
N VAL A 17 26.43 -96.31 -36.91
CA VAL A 17 26.36 -96.53 -35.45
C VAL A 17 24.90 -96.50 -34.97
N ILE A 18 24.53 -97.38 -34.05
CA ILE A 18 23.22 -97.39 -33.39
C ILE A 18 23.37 -96.79 -31.99
N ILE A 19 22.56 -95.78 -31.67
CA ILE A 19 22.54 -95.11 -30.36
C ILE A 19 21.17 -95.33 -29.72
N GLN A 20 21.15 -95.92 -28.53
CA GLN A 20 19.89 -96.18 -27.81
C GLN A 20 19.46 -94.95 -27.01
N GLY A 21 18.16 -94.61 -27.08
CA GLY A 21 17.57 -93.52 -26.28
C GLY A 21 17.79 -92.10 -26.82
N TRP A 22 18.51 -91.93 -27.93
CA TRP A 22 18.68 -90.63 -28.59
C TRP A 22 17.33 -90.01 -29.01
N VAL A 23 17.29 -88.69 -29.17
CA VAL A 23 16.08 -87.96 -29.58
C VAL A 23 16.05 -87.90 -31.10
N SER A 24 15.00 -88.42 -31.73
CA SER A 24 14.77 -88.31 -33.16
C SER A 24 13.26 -88.21 -33.46
N PRO A 25 12.82 -87.37 -34.43
CA PRO A 25 13.63 -86.41 -35.17
C PRO A 25 14.01 -85.19 -34.30
N VAL A 26 15.20 -84.66 -34.50
CA VAL A 26 15.57 -83.30 -34.03
C VAL A 26 14.92 -82.24 -34.91
N LYS A 27 14.99 -80.97 -34.52
CA LYS A 27 14.40 -79.84 -35.25
C LYS A 27 15.48 -78.84 -35.71
N PRO A 28 15.45 -78.41 -36.99
CA PRO A 28 14.64 -78.94 -38.10
C PRO A 28 15.07 -80.37 -38.48
N ALA A 29 14.18 -81.14 -39.11
CA ALA A 29 14.38 -82.58 -39.35
C ALA A 29 15.63 -82.92 -40.18
N ASP A 30 16.10 -81.99 -41.02
CA ASP A 30 17.23 -82.21 -41.94
C ASP A 30 18.60 -81.85 -41.33
N ILE A 31 18.67 -81.42 -40.06
CA ILE A 31 19.92 -80.95 -39.44
C ILE A 31 20.84 -82.08 -38.96
N ALA A 32 20.26 -83.20 -38.52
CA ALA A 32 20.94 -84.41 -38.04
C ALA A 32 19.92 -85.56 -37.98
N ASP A 33 20.38 -86.81 -38.06
CA ASP A 33 19.50 -88.00 -38.01
C ASP A 33 18.82 -88.15 -36.62
N GLY A 34 19.42 -87.56 -35.60
CA GLY A 34 18.90 -87.45 -34.24
C GLY A 34 19.85 -86.63 -33.36
N GLY A 35 19.64 -86.66 -32.05
CA GLY A 35 20.44 -85.88 -31.11
C GLY A 35 20.62 -86.56 -29.76
N ILE A 36 21.69 -86.18 -29.07
CA ILE A 36 22.19 -86.86 -27.87
C ILE A 36 21.82 -86.05 -26.61
N PRO A 37 20.83 -86.51 -25.81
CA PRO A 37 20.60 -85.98 -24.47
C PRO A 37 21.86 -86.09 -23.62
N LYS A 38 22.09 -85.11 -22.74
CA LYS A 38 23.17 -85.10 -21.77
C LYS A 38 23.21 -86.38 -20.91
N ALA A 39 22.03 -86.94 -20.61
CA ALA A 39 21.89 -88.17 -19.85
C ALA A 39 22.51 -89.42 -20.51
N LEU A 40 22.70 -89.43 -21.84
CA LEU A 40 23.30 -90.56 -22.57
C LEU A 40 24.81 -90.43 -22.77
N TYR A 41 25.37 -89.24 -22.54
CA TYR A 41 26.80 -88.96 -22.74
C TYR A 41 27.45 -88.52 -21.43
N ASP A 42 27.30 -87.26 -21.03
CA ASP A 42 27.87 -86.72 -19.80
C ASP A 42 27.32 -87.38 -18.52
N GLY A 43 26.11 -87.94 -18.59
CA GLY A 43 25.50 -88.72 -17.50
C GLY A 43 26.03 -90.14 -17.37
N GLN A 44 26.81 -90.64 -18.34
CA GLN A 44 27.32 -92.02 -18.38
C GLN A 44 28.82 -92.05 -18.08
N ALA A 45 29.26 -92.92 -17.18
CA ALA A 45 30.65 -92.95 -16.71
C ALA A 45 31.69 -93.30 -17.79
N GLN A 46 31.29 -94.00 -18.85
CA GLN A 46 32.16 -94.40 -19.97
C GLN A 46 32.00 -93.52 -21.21
N GLY A 47 31.16 -92.48 -21.15
CA GLY A 47 30.70 -91.75 -22.32
C GLY A 47 29.57 -92.46 -23.07
N LEU A 48 29.43 -92.19 -24.37
CA LEU A 48 28.24 -92.55 -25.15
C LEU A 48 28.37 -93.97 -25.70
N GLU A 49 27.43 -94.84 -25.33
CA GLU A 49 27.34 -96.19 -25.88
C GLU A 49 26.95 -96.15 -27.37
N CYS A 50 27.85 -96.67 -28.20
CA CYS A 50 27.78 -96.75 -29.64
C CYS A 50 27.72 -98.23 -30.03
N LEU A 51 26.54 -98.72 -30.42
CA LEU A 51 26.36 -100.11 -30.82
C LEU A 51 26.64 -100.29 -32.32
N VAL A 52 27.44 -101.30 -32.65
CA VAL A 52 27.74 -101.70 -34.02
C VAL A 52 27.08 -103.05 -34.29
N ASP A 53 26.29 -103.15 -35.37
CA ASP A 53 25.52 -104.34 -35.71
C ASP A 53 26.20 -105.14 -36.85
N PRO A 54 26.68 -106.37 -36.60
CA PRO A 54 27.39 -107.15 -37.61
C PRO A 54 26.45 -107.92 -38.57
N TRP A 55 25.13 -107.84 -38.45
CA TRP A 55 24.26 -108.85 -39.09
C TRP A 55 23.57 -108.40 -40.38
N THR A 56 23.13 -107.14 -40.44
CA THR A 56 22.09 -106.73 -41.41
C THR A 56 22.59 -106.64 -42.87
N GLU A 57 23.87 -106.31 -43.09
CA GLU A 57 24.46 -106.16 -44.44
C GLU A 57 25.47 -107.26 -44.80
N LEU A 58 26.23 -107.76 -43.81
CA LEU A 58 27.26 -108.79 -44.02
C LEU A 58 26.67 -110.09 -44.62
N LYS A 59 25.40 -110.39 -44.35
CA LYS A 59 24.65 -111.49 -45.00
C LYS A 59 24.42 -111.34 -46.52
N LEU A 60 24.33 -110.12 -47.05
CA LEU A 60 24.29 -109.87 -48.49
C LEU A 60 25.71 -109.88 -49.11
N ARG A 61 26.72 -109.71 -48.24
CA ARG A 61 28.17 -109.63 -48.48
C ARG A 61 28.88 -110.90 -48.97
N SER A 62 28.51 -112.05 -48.38
CA SER A 62 29.47 -113.17 -48.16
C SER A 62 30.75 -112.76 -47.40
N TRP A 63 30.75 -111.56 -46.80
CA TRP A 63 31.77 -111.07 -45.90
C TRP A 63 31.16 -111.19 -44.51
N ILE A 64 31.86 -111.81 -43.57
CA ILE A 64 31.41 -111.99 -42.18
C ILE A 64 32.41 -111.30 -41.27
N MET A 65 31.92 -110.56 -40.27
CA MET A 65 32.79 -110.14 -39.17
C MET A 65 33.38 -111.43 -38.57
N ALA A 66 34.69 -111.49 -38.44
CA ALA A 66 35.42 -112.67 -38.02
C ALA A 66 36.00 -112.48 -36.62
N ALA A 67 36.34 -113.59 -35.97
CA ALA A 67 37.26 -113.56 -34.85
C ALA A 67 38.54 -112.79 -35.23
N ASP A 68 39.05 -112.01 -34.27
CA ASP A 68 40.24 -111.15 -34.39
C ASP A 68 40.10 -109.94 -35.34
N ASP A 69 38.93 -109.70 -35.96
CA ASP A 69 38.65 -108.40 -36.62
C ASP A 69 38.62 -107.27 -35.58
N ARG A 70 39.14 -106.10 -35.96
CA ARG A 70 39.19 -104.90 -35.11
C ARG A 70 38.11 -103.90 -35.53
N VAL A 71 37.26 -103.47 -34.60
CA VAL A 71 36.26 -102.41 -34.84
C VAL A 71 36.66 -101.17 -34.05
N ASP A 72 36.94 -100.07 -34.73
CA ASP A 72 37.35 -98.79 -34.12
C ASP A 72 36.34 -97.67 -34.45
N LEU A 73 35.99 -96.85 -33.45
CA LEU A 73 35.07 -95.72 -33.59
C LEU A 73 35.78 -94.45 -34.04
N TYR A 74 35.13 -93.70 -34.93
CA TYR A 74 35.58 -92.40 -35.42
C TYR A 74 34.54 -91.32 -35.10
N CYS A 75 35.02 -90.17 -34.65
CA CYS A 75 34.19 -89.00 -34.33
C CYS A 75 34.73 -87.77 -35.08
N ASN A 76 33.86 -87.10 -35.84
CA ASN A 76 34.17 -85.91 -36.63
C ASN A 76 35.31 -86.07 -37.65
N GLY A 77 35.64 -87.33 -38.02
CA GLY A 77 36.71 -87.69 -38.95
C GLY A 77 37.96 -88.27 -38.29
N ASP A 78 38.13 -88.07 -36.98
CA ASP A 78 39.29 -88.56 -36.23
C ASP A 78 39.01 -89.94 -35.60
N LEU A 79 40.03 -90.81 -35.60
CA LEU A 79 40.03 -92.06 -34.83
C LEU A 79 39.96 -91.73 -33.34
N VAL A 80 39.02 -92.33 -32.62
CA VAL A 80 38.86 -92.12 -31.18
C VAL A 80 39.75 -93.12 -30.40
N PRO A 81 40.84 -92.67 -29.73
CA PRO A 81 41.79 -93.59 -29.14
C PRO A 81 41.16 -94.42 -28.02
N GLY A 82 41.28 -95.75 -28.11
CA GLY A 82 40.72 -96.69 -27.13
C GLY A 82 39.22 -96.97 -27.29
N ALA A 83 38.48 -96.25 -28.15
CA ALA A 83 37.07 -96.51 -28.43
C ALA A 83 36.89 -97.56 -29.54
N GLY A 84 37.54 -98.71 -29.37
CA GLY A 84 37.49 -99.81 -30.32
C GLY A 84 37.81 -101.13 -29.64
N GLN A 85 37.27 -102.22 -30.18
CA GLN A 85 37.47 -103.56 -29.65
C GLN A 85 37.81 -104.57 -30.75
N THR A 86 38.53 -105.61 -30.37
CA THR A 86 38.76 -106.77 -31.22
C THR A 86 37.64 -107.77 -30.96
N VAL A 87 37.06 -108.33 -32.02
CA VAL A 87 35.96 -109.30 -31.98
C VAL A 87 36.50 -110.62 -31.48
N ASN A 88 36.03 -111.09 -30.31
CA ASN A 88 36.51 -112.37 -29.77
C ASN A 88 35.87 -113.56 -30.50
N PRO A 89 36.54 -114.73 -30.55
CA PRO A 89 35.93 -115.97 -31.05
C PRO A 89 34.61 -116.29 -30.35
N GLY A 90 33.54 -116.49 -31.12
CA GLY A 90 32.17 -116.70 -30.64
C GLY A 90 31.31 -115.43 -30.54
N GLU A 91 31.89 -114.22 -30.67
CA GLU A 91 31.17 -112.95 -30.63
C GLU A 91 30.86 -112.38 -32.03
N GLU A 92 31.18 -113.10 -33.10
CA GLU A 92 31.09 -112.65 -34.51
C GLU A 92 29.67 -112.28 -34.95
N THR A 93 28.67 -112.79 -34.23
CA THR A 93 27.23 -112.56 -34.49
C THR A 93 26.57 -111.62 -33.48
N LEU A 94 27.33 -111.13 -32.49
CA LEU A 94 26.84 -110.24 -31.43
C LEU A 94 27.11 -108.78 -31.77
N ARG A 95 26.20 -107.88 -31.35
CA ARG A 95 26.43 -106.44 -31.46
C ARG A 95 27.66 -106.02 -30.67
N GLN A 96 28.59 -105.37 -31.34
CA GLN A 96 29.81 -104.86 -30.73
C GLN A 96 29.47 -103.56 -29.98
N ARG A 97 29.98 -103.41 -28.75
CA ARG A 97 29.71 -102.26 -27.89
C ARG A 97 30.94 -101.37 -27.82
N LEU A 98 30.87 -100.21 -28.47
CA LEU A 98 31.90 -99.20 -28.40
C LEU A 98 31.44 -98.07 -27.47
N TYR A 99 32.38 -97.37 -26.85
CA TYR A 99 32.08 -96.22 -26.00
C TYR A 99 32.87 -95.02 -26.50
N LEU A 100 32.17 -93.97 -26.92
CA LEU A 100 32.77 -92.69 -27.26
C LEU A 100 33.06 -91.93 -25.95
N PRO A 101 34.33 -91.69 -25.56
CA PRO A 101 34.66 -91.04 -24.30
C PRO A 101 34.19 -89.58 -24.23
N HIS A 102 34.16 -89.00 -23.03
CA HIS A 102 33.86 -87.59 -22.84
C HIS A 102 34.90 -86.67 -23.50
N GLY A 103 34.43 -85.56 -24.07
CA GLY A 103 35.26 -84.56 -24.74
C GLY A 103 35.40 -84.72 -26.25
N ASN A 104 34.91 -85.83 -26.83
CA ASN A 104 34.94 -86.07 -28.28
C ASN A 104 33.76 -85.44 -29.06
N LEU A 105 32.61 -85.18 -28.42
CA LEU A 105 31.48 -84.46 -29.06
C LEU A 105 31.62 -82.94 -28.90
N MET A 106 31.48 -82.22 -30.01
CA MET A 106 31.48 -80.76 -30.10
C MET A 106 30.05 -80.19 -30.03
N GLN A 107 29.93 -78.89 -29.72
CA GLN A 107 28.65 -78.18 -29.78
C GLN A 107 28.13 -78.14 -31.24
N GLY A 108 26.94 -78.70 -31.48
CA GLY A 108 26.31 -78.76 -32.80
C GLY A 108 26.21 -80.19 -33.34
N VAL A 109 26.21 -80.32 -34.66
CA VAL A 109 26.12 -81.62 -35.35
C VAL A 109 27.49 -82.28 -35.37
N ASN A 110 27.54 -83.54 -34.95
CA ASN A 110 28.74 -84.37 -34.94
C ASN A 110 28.55 -85.55 -35.90
N ARG A 111 29.63 -86.01 -36.50
CA ARG A 111 29.66 -87.13 -37.45
C ARG A 111 30.25 -88.36 -36.77
N LEU A 112 29.47 -89.42 -36.60
CA LEU A 112 29.93 -90.70 -36.03
C LEU A 112 29.92 -91.79 -37.10
N HIS A 113 31.02 -92.54 -37.19
CA HIS A 113 31.12 -93.77 -37.99
C HIS A 113 32.11 -94.73 -37.31
N TYR A 114 32.15 -95.99 -37.72
CA TYR A 114 33.18 -96.93 -37.28
C TYR A 114 33.89 -97.53 -38.48
N VAL A 115 35.05 -98.13 -38.25
CA VAL A 115 35.83 -98.83 -39.28
C VAL A 115 36.12 -100.25 -38.78
N VAL A 116 35.81 -101.25 -39.60
CA VAL A 116 36.17 -102.66 -39.34
C VAL A 116 37.45 -102.98 -40.11
N THR A 117 38.51 -103.37 -39.41
CA THR A 117 39.82 -103.74 -39.96
C THR A 117 40.08 -105.22 -39.73
N ARG A 118 40.36 -105.94 -40.82
CA ARG A 118 40.73 -107.37 -40.81
C ARG A 118 42.13 -107.59 -40.24
N VAL A 119 42.39 -108.78 -39.68
CA VAL A 119 43.75 -109.24 -39.32
C VAL A 119 44.75 -109.10 -40.49
N GLY A 120 44.28 -109.26 -41.73
CA GLY A 120 45.08 -109.07 -42.95
C GLY A 120 45.31 -107.62 -43.40
N GLY A 121 44.83 -106.62 -42.65
CA GLY A 121 45.07 -105.19 -42.89
C GLY A 121 44.06 -104.45 -43.77
N ASN A 122 43.10 -105.14 -44.40
CA ASN A 122 42.01 -104.49 -45.15
C ASN A 122 40.99 -103.87 -44.19
N SER A 123 40.52 -102.65 -44.45
CA SER A 123 39.53 -101.96 -43.62
C SER A 123 38.36 -101.37 -44.42
N GLU A 124 37.18 -101.33 -43.80
CA GLU A 124 35.94 -100.79 -44.40
C GLU A 124 35.20 -99.86 -43.40
N PRO A 125 34.81 -98.63 -43.80
CA PRO A 125 34.06 -97.72 -42.95
C PRO A 125 32.54 -97.99 -42.98
N SER A 126 31.86 -97.56 -41.92
CA SER A 126 30.41 -97.43 -41.89
C SER A 126 29.94 -96.13 -42.53
N ARG A 127 28.63 -96.07 -42.80
CA ARG A 127 27.93 -94.83 -43.10
C ARG A 127 28.02 -93.90 -41.90
N ASP A 128 27.97 -92.60 -42.20
CA ASP A 128 27.87 -91.56 -41.19
C ASP A 128 26.51 -91.60 -40.50
N LEU A 129 26.55 -91.37 -39.18
CA LEU A 129 25.42 -90.94 -38.38
C LEU A 129 25.67 -89.48 -37.97
N LEU A 130 24.78 -88.57 -38.33
CA LEU A 130 24.82 -87.19 -37.88
C LEU A 130 24.04 -87.05 -36.58
N VAL A 131 24.68 -86.56 -35.52
CA VAL A 131 24.10 -86.44 -34.18
C VAL A 131 24.23 -85.02 -33.63
N LEU A 132 23.11 -84.39 -33.29
CA LEU A 132 23.09 -83.08 -32.63
C LEU A 132 23.44 -83.21 -31.13
N TYR A 133 24.40 -82.43 -30.65
CA TYR A 133 24.79 -82.41 -29.24
C TYR A 133 24.97 -80.98 -28.71
N HIS A 134 24.61 -80.76 -27.44
CA HIS A 134 24.69 -79.47 -26.77
C HIS A 134 25.73 -79.50 -25.63
N LEU A 135 26.96 -79.09 -25.94
CA LEU A 135 28.09 -79.08 -25.01
C LEU A 135 27.89 -78.15 -23.81
N ARG A 136 27.24 -77.00 -23.99
CA ARG A 136 26.92 -76.07 -22.89
C ARG A 136 25.52 -76.35 -22.34
N PRO A 137 25.31 -76.52 -21.02
CA PRO A 137 23.97 -76.54 -20.47
C PRO A 137 23.30 -75.15 -20.62
N VAL A 138 21.97 -75.11 -20.49
CA VAL A 138 21.27 -73.85 -20.19
C VAL A 138 21.63 -73.44 -18.76
N ASP A 139 21.96 -72.17 -18.54
CA ASP A 139 22.37 -71.63 -17.23
C ASP A 139 21.94 -70.17 -17.04
N ASN A 140 22.20 -69.59 -15.86
CA ASN A 140 21.84 -68.21 -15.50
C ASN A 140 20.34 -67.87 -15.66
N LEU A 141 19.44 -68.77 -15.27
CA LEU A 141 18.00 -68.55 -15.31
C LEU A 141 17.55 -67.52 -14.26
N ASP A 142 16.84 -66.46 -14.66
CA ASP A 142 16.12 -65.57 -13.75
C ASP A 142 14.68 -65.26 -14.21
N LEU A 143 13.76 -65.19 -13.24
CA LEU A 143 12.36 -64.87 -13.43
C LEU A 143 12.11 -63.40 -13.08
N VAL A 144 11.86 -62.56 -14.06
CA VAL A 144 11.61 -61.12 -13.87
C VAL A 144 10.13 -60.90 -13.56
N ILE A 145 9.83 -60.52 -12.31
CA ILE A 145 8.49 -60.18 -11.83
C ILE A 145 8.34 -58.64 -11.79
N PRO A 146 7.21 -58.07 -12.25
CA PRO A 146 6.94 -56.64 -12.15
C PRO A 146 7.03 -56.10 -10.71
N ALA A 147 7.59 -54.90 -10.54
CA ALA A 147 7.86 -54.34 -9.21
C ALA A 147 6.60 -53.99 -8.41
N ASP A 148 5.50 -53.66 -9.09
CA ASP A 148 4.17 -53.48 -8.50
C ASP A 148 3.64 -54.81 -7.92
N VAL A 149 3.81 -55.92 -8.64
CA VAL A 149 3.39 -57.25 -8.18
C VAL A 149 4.23 -57.75 -6.99
N LEU A 150 5.52 -57.43 -6.96
CA LEU A 150 6.38 -57.74 -5.80
C LEU A 150 6.03 -56.93 -4.55
N LYS A 151 5.42 -55.74 -4.69
CA LYS A 151 5.08 -54.84 -3.59
C LYS A 151 3.65 -55.01 -3.09
N ASP A 152 2.70 -55.04 -4.01
CA ASP A 152 1.25 -54.95 -3.75
C ASP A 152 0.52 -56.28 -4.04
N GLY A 153 1.23 -57.31 -4.54
CA GLY A 153 0.66 -58.61 -4.90
C GLY A 153 -0.21 -58.58 -6.16
N VAL A 154 -0.92 -59.69 -6.40
CA VAL A 154 -1.86 -59.85 -7.50
C VAL A 154 -3.28 -59.88 -6.95
N SER A 155 -3.96 -58.74 -6.99
CA SER A 155 -5.40 -58.62 -6.73
C SER A 155 -6.23 -59.00 -7.95
N ALA A 156 -7.54 -59.22 -7.79
CA ALA A 156 -8.46 -59.48 -8.91
C ALA A 156 -8.42 -58.39 -10.00
N ALA A 157 -8.31 -57.12 -9.61
CA ALA A 157 -8.17 -56.01 -10.54
C ALA A 157 -6.84 -56.05 -11.32
N ARG A 158 -5.74 -56.46 -10.67
CA ARG A 158 -4.43 -56.58 -11.33
C ARG A 158 -4.35 -57.81 -12.24
N ALA A 159 -4.92 -58.92 -11.82
CA ALA A 159 -5.03 -60.15 -12.62
C ALA A 159 -5.83 -59.91 -13.92
N ALA A 160 -6.89 -59.09 -13.86
CA ALA A 160 -7.70 -58.72 -15.02
C ALA A 160 -6.96 -57.82 -16.04
N GLN A 161 -5.98 -57.03 -15.60
CA GLN A 161 -5.12 -56.24 -16.49
C GLN A 161 -4.03 -57.07 -17.18
N GLY A 162 -3.74 -58.26 -16.65
CA GLY A 162 -2.60 -59.07 -17.07
C GLY A 162 -1.30 -58.70 -16.36
N VAL A 163 -0.52 -59.73 -16.03
CA VAL A 163 0.81 -59.63 -15.41
C VAL A 163 1.84 -60.26 -16.34
N ALA A 164 2.72 -59.44 -16.92
CA ALA A 164 3.79 -59.89 -17.81
C ALA A 164 5.02 -60.33 -16.99
N PHE A 165 5.35 -61.62 -17.05
CA PHE A 165 6.59 -62.18 -16.51
C PHE A 165 7.67 -62.20 -17.59
N GLY A 166 8.89 -61.82 -17.23
CA GLY A 166 10.06 -61.97 -18.09
C GLY A 166 10.87 -63.21 -17.71
N PHE A 167 11.45 -63.88 -18.70
CA PHE A 167 12.26 -65.08 -18.52
C PHE A 167 13.61 -64.83 -19.18
N THR A 168 14.69 -64.88 -18.39
CA THR A 168 16.06 -64.68 -18.89
C THR A 168 16.88 -65.91 -18.58
N TYR A 169 17.74 -66.31 -19.52
CA TYR A 169 18.70 -67.40 -19.36
C TYR A 169 19.79 -67.31 -20.44
N ALA A 170 20.93 -67.96 -20.21
CA ALA A 170 22.06 -68.03 -21.12
C ALA A 170 22.11 -69.36 -21.89
N ASN A 171 22.84 -69.37 -23.01
CA ASN A 171 22.89 -70.48 -23.97
C ASN A 171 21.52 -70.82 -24.61
N ARG A 172 20.66 -69.81 -24.84
CA ARG A 172 19.37 -69.92 -25.57
C ARG A 172 19.53 -70.49 -26.97
N ARG A 173 18.64 -71.41 -27.34
CA ARG A 173 18.62 -72.13 -28.62
C ARG A 173 17.26 -72.08 -29.27
N ALA A 174 17.25 -72.43 -30.56
CA ALA A 174 16.02 -72.71 -31.27
C ALA A 174 15.33 -73.95 -30.67
N TYR A 175 14.01 -73.88 -30.58
CA TYR A 175 13.13 -74.93 -30.04
C TYR A 175 13.35 -75.28 -28.54
N ASP A 176 13.94 -74.37 -27.76
CA ASP A 176 13.81 -74.42 -26.30
C ASP A 176 12.34 -74.22 -25.89
N ARG A 177 11.89 -74.86 -24.81
CA ARG A 177 10.56 -74.68 -24.22
C ARG A 177 10.65 -74.22 -22.77
N ILE A 178 9.82 -73.26 -22.38
CA ILE A 178 9.65 -72.85 -20.99
C ILE A 178 8.46 -73.58 -20.36
N GLU A 179 8.68 -74.07 -19.15
CA GLU A 179 7.66 -74.59 -18.24
C GLU A 179 7.62 -73.71 -17.00
N PHE A 180 6.73 -72.72 -16.96
CA PHE A 180 6.54 -71.82 -15.82
C PHE A 180 5.55 -72.43 -14.82
N LEU A 181 5.86 -72.37 -13.52
CA LEU A 181 5.02 -72.82 -12.42
C LEU A 181 4.72 -71.63 -11.50
N LEU A 182 3.44 -71.49 -11.13
CA LEU A 182 2.94 -70.52 -10.17
C LEU A 182 2.03 -71.25 -9.17
N GLY A 183 2.54 -71.50 -7.96
CA GLY A 183 1.97 -72.51 -7.07
C GLY A 183 1.91 -73.86 -7.79
N ASP A 184 0.75 -74.52 -7.73
CA ASP A 184 0.50 -75.76 -8.46
C ASP A 184 0.06 -75.55 -9.93
N THR A 185 -0.06 -74.29 -10.39
CA THR A 185 -0.50 -73.98 -11.76
C THR A 185 0.68 -73.93 -12.72
N GLN A 186 0.69 -74.79 -13.73
CA GLN A 186 1.74 -74.85 -14.76
C GLN A 186 1.29 -74.22 -16.09
N VAL A 187 2.17 -73.42 -16.68
CA VAL A 187 2.02 -72.78 -17.99
C VAL A 187 3.22 -73.18 -18.87
N ARG A 188 2.99 -73.54 -20.14
CA ARG A 188 4.06 -73.98 -21.05
C ARG A 188 3.99 -73.23 -22.37
N PHE A 189 5.13 -72.80 -22.89
CA PHE A 189 5.24 -72.14 -24.19
C PHE A 189 6.63 -72.32 -24.79
N ASP A 190 6.70 -72.37 -26.12
CA ASP A 190 7.96 -72.49 -26.86
C ASP A 190 8.67 -71.12 -26.94
N VAL A 191 10.00 -71.13 -26.90
CA VAL A 191 10.83 -69.93 -26.96
C VAL A 191 11.04 -69.52 -28.42
N PRO A 192 10.76 -68.26 -28.80
CA PRO A 192 10.95 -67.81 -30.18
C PRO A 192 12.44 -67.66 -30.52
N ASP A 193 12.80 -67.91 -31.78
CA ASP A 193 14.17 -67.76 -32.27
C ASP A 193 14.58 -66.28 -32.35
N GLY A 194 15.61 -65.87 -31.60
CA GLY A 194 16.18 -64.53 -31.67
C GLY A 194 16.61 -63.94 -30.33
N THR A 195 17.03 -62.66 -30.34
CA THR A 195 17.49 -61.92 -29.15
C THR A 195 16.37 -61.20 -28.40
N ALA A 196 15.12 -61.28 -28.87
CA ALA A 196 13.98 -60.61 -28.24
C ALA A 196 13.74 -61.11 -26.80
N PRO A 197 13.37 -60.24 -25.85
CA PRO A 197 13.02 -60.65 -24.49
C PRO A 197 11.92 -61.72 -24.49
N ILE A 198 12.09 -62.75 -23.67
CA ILE A 198 11.09 -63.79 -23.52
C ILE A 198 10.10 -63.32 -22.45
N THR A 199 8.88 -63.00 -22.85
CA THR A 199 7.83 -62.52 -21.94
C THR A 199 6.55 -63.32 -22.12
N HIS A 200 5.84 -63.57 -21.02
CA HIS A 200 4.56 -64.26 -21.04
C HIS A 200 3.60 -63.59 -20.04
N THR A 201 2.39 -63.27 -20.50
CA THR A 201 1.40 -62.54 -19.69
C THR A 201 0.35 -63.49 -19.14
N LEU A 202 0.24 -63.58 -17.81
CA LEU A 202 -0.81 -64.32 -17.14
C LEU A 202 -2.00 -63.41 -16.82
N PHE A 203 -3.21 -63.95 -16.89
CA PHE A 203 -4.48 -63.25 -16.66
C PHE A 203 -5.30 -63.93 -15.53
N THR A 204 -6.45 -63.36 -15.19
CA THR A 204 -7.33 -63.77 -14.08
C THR A 204 -7.52 -65.27 -13.95
N ASP A 205 -7.77 -65.98 -15.05
CA ASP A 205 -8.05 -67.42 -15.03
C ASP A 205 -6.88 -68.25 -14.46
N THR A 206 -5.65 -67.80 -14.68
CA THR A 206 -4.43 -68.47 -14.25
C THR A 206 -4.14 -68.18 -12.79
N PHE A 207 -4.31 -66.93 -12.35
CA PHE A 207 -4.20 -66.56 -10.94
C PHE A 207 -5.32 -67.18 -10.08
N GLN A 208 -6.52 -67.33 -10.63
CA GLN A 208 -7.65 -67.98 -9.96
C GLN A 208 -7.45 -69.50 -9.83
N LYS A 209 -6.73 -70.15 -10.75
CA LYS A 209 -6.27 -71.54 -10.61
C LYS A 209 -5.15 -71.69 -9.57
N ALA A 210 -4.25 -70.71 -9.47
CA ALA A 210 -3.19 -70.68 -8.46
C ALA A 210 -3.73 -70.43 -7.05
N GLY A 211 -4.84 -69.68 -6.94
CA GLY A 211 -5.58 -69.44 -5.70
C GLY A 211 -4.96 -68.38 -4.78
N ASP A 212 -5.77 -67.86 -3.85
CA ASP A 212 -5.33 -66.86 -2.88
C ASP A 212 -4.27 -67.44 -1.93
N ASN A 213 -3.07 -66.88 -1.99
CA ASN A 213 -1.91 -67.36 -1.23
C ASN A 213 -0.91 -66.20 -1.04
N PRO A 214 -0.63 -65.76 0.21
CA PRO A 214 0.29 -64.65 0.49
C PRO A 214 1.77 -64.96 0.24
N SER A 215 2.10 -66.17 -0.23
CA SER A 215 3.47 -66.61 -0.47
C SER A 215 3.56 -67.66 -1.59
N ALA A 216 2.79 -67.47 -2.67
CA ALA A 216 2.80 -68.35 -3.83
C ALA A 216 4.21 -68.41 -4.45
N VAL A 217 4.72 -69.63 -4.64
CA VAL A 217 6.04 -69.86 -5.28
C VAL A 217 5.92 -69.69 -6.79
N ALA A 218 6.89 -69.02 -7.40
CA ALA A 218 7.00 -68.82 -8.83
C ALA A 218 8.40 -69.24 -9.31
N GLU A 219 8.45 -70.20 -10.22
CA GLU A 219 9.69 -70.80 -10.75
C GLU A 219 9.48 -71.26 -12.20
N PHE A 220 10.54 -71.40 -13.00
CA PHE A 220 10.42 -72.00 -14.33
C PHE A 220 11.53 -72.99 -14.65
N TYR A 221 11.27 -73.83 -15.64
CA TYR A 221 12.25 -74.73 -16.23
C TYR A 221 12.43 -74.40 -17.70
N VAL A 222 13.67 -74.50 -18.18
CA VAL A 222 13.96 -74.54 -19.62
C VAL A 222 14.23 -75.99 -20.01
N VAL A 223 13.57 -76.46 -21.06
CA VAL A 223 13.77 -77.78 -21.66
C VAL A 223 14.26 -77.56 -23.10
N ASP A 224 15.47 -78.00 -23.42
CA ASP A 224 15.97 -77.94 -24.80
C ASP A 224 15.37 -79.07 -25.68
N GLN A 225 15.55 -78.96 -27.00
CA GLN A 225 15.02 -79.96 -27.93
C GLN A 225 15.63 -81.38 -27.78
N LEU A 226 16.73 -81.53 -27.05
CA LEU A 226 17.35 -82.82 -26.72
C LEU A 226 16.82 -83.38 -25.39
N GLY A 227 15.84 -82.73 -24.77
CA GLY A 227 15.24 -83.13 -23.50
C GLY A 227 16.03 -82.72 -22.26
N ASN A 228 17.08 -81.92 -22.39
CA ASN A 228 17.85 -81.44 -21.25
C ASN A 228 17.07 -80.38 -20.50
N ARG A 229 16.84 -80.58 -19.18
CA ARG A 229 15.95 -79.74 -18.35
C ARG A 229 16.72 -79.07 -17.21
N VAL A 230 16.56 -77.75 -17.07
CA VAL A 230 17.23 -76.94 -16.03
C VAL A 230 16.20 -76.07 -15.29
N LYS A 231 16.32 -75.95 -13.96
CA LYS A 231 15.41 -75.21 -13.06
C LYS A 231 15.93 -73.80 -12.75
N SER A 232 15.05 -72.80 -12.65
CA SER A 232 15.36 -71.46 -12.13
C SER A 232 15.40 -71.40 -10.60
N PRO A 233 15.99 -70.36 -10.00
CA PRO A 233 15.71 -70.00 -8.62
C PRO A 233 14.21 -69.77 -8.39
N GLU A 234 13.75 -70.02 -7.16
CA GLU A 234 12.38 -69.75 -6.72
C GLU A 234 12.21 -68.28 -6.33
N LYS A 235 11.09 -67.67 -6.74
CA LYS A 235 10.61 -66.37 -6.25
C LYS A 235 9.23 -66.53 -5.60
N ARG A 236 8.74 -65.50 -4.91
CA ARG A 236 7.46 -65.52 -4.20
C ARG A 236 6.63 -64.28 -4.47
N LEU A 237 5.31 -64.42 -4.46
CA LEU A 237 4.34 -63.32 -4.62
C LEU A 237 3.05 -63.58 -3.83
N ASP A 238 2.36 -62.52 -3.41
CA ASP A 238 1.03 -62.57 -2.78
C ASP A 238 -0.06 -62.61 -3.86
N ILE A 239 -0.94 -63.60 -3.82
CA ILE A 239 -2.14 -63.70 -4.66
C ILE A 239 -3.36 -63.47 -3.75
N HIS A 240 -4.21 -62.51 -4.10
CA HIS A 240 -5.35 -62.07 -3.29
C HIS A 240 -6.52 -61.58 -4.15
N LEU A 241 -7.13 -62.48 -4.91
CA LEU A 241 -8.28 -62.19 -5.74
C LEU A 241 -9.55 -62.00 -4.89
N ASP A 242 -9.72 -62.79 -3.83
CA ASP A 242 -10.96 -62.87 -3.03
C ASP A 242 -10.81 -62.33 -1.59
N ARG A 243 -9.59 -62.01 -1.14
CA ARG A 243 -9.30 -61.43 0.19
C ARG A 243 -9.87 -60.01 0.36
N LEU A 244 -10.55 -59.76 1.48
CA LEU A 244 -11.22 -58.49 1.78
C LEU A 244 -10.51 -57.70 2.89
N ASP A 245 -9.49 -56.92 2.51
CA ASP A 245 -8.68 -56.11 3.44
C ASP A 245 -9.33 -54.73 3.75
N LEU A 246 -10.10 -54.67 4.86
CA LEU A 246 -10.93 -53.51 5.23
C LEU A 246 -10.24 -52.50 6.16
N GLN A 247 -9.80 -51.37 5.59
CA GLN A 247 -9.21 -50.24 6.32
C GLN A 247 -10.22 -49.51 7.22
N ALA A 248 -9.75 -48.80 8.24
CA ALA A 248 -10.62 -48.04 9.15
C ALA A 248 -11.41 -46.92 8.41
N PRO A 249 -12.65 -46.61 8.84
CA PRO A 249 -13.41 -45.50 8.28
C PRO A 249 -12.80 -44.14 8.66
N THR A 250 -13.29 -43.08 8.02
CA THR A 250 -13.07 -41.69 8.46
C THR A 250 -14.42 -40.99 8.69
N VAL A 251 -14.42 -39.89 9.44
CA VAL A 251 -15.62 -39.06 9.65
C VAL A 251 -15.38 -37.67 9.06
N LYS A 252 -16.27 -37.24 8.17
CA LYS A 252 -16.13 -35.98 7.42
C LYS A 252 -16.08 -34.79 8.36
N GLY A 253 -14.98 -34.02 8.31
CA GLY A 253 -14.75 -32.89 9.21
C GLY A 253 -14.06 -33.24 10.54
N MET A 254 -13.48 -34.43 10.68
CA MET A 254 -12.51 -34.75 11.74
C MET A 254 -11.11 -34.20 11.45
N THR A 255 -10.34 -33.92 12.49
CA THR A 255 -8.93 -33.50 12.42
C THR A 255 -8.08 -34.41 13.30
N GLY A 256 -7.19 -35.19 12.70
CA GLY A 256 -6.53 -36.29 13.42
C GLY A 256 -7.57 -37.29 13.90
N THR A 257 -7.66 -37.52 15.21
CA THR A 257 -8.72 -38.33 15.85
C THR A 257 -9.83 -37.48 16.49
N ASN A 258 -9.82 -36.15 16.34
CA ASN A 258 -10.79 -35.27 17.00
C ASN A 258 -11.96 -34.88 16.08
N PHE A 259 -13.18 -34.81 16.62
CA PHE A 259 -14.39 -34.41 15.91
C PHE A 259 -15.15 -33.31 16.69
N SER A 260 -15.51 -32.22 16.00
CA SER A 260 -16.24 -31.12 16.63
C SER A 260 -17.75 -31.43 16.72
N PRO A 261 -18.39 -31.28 17.90
CA PRO A 261 -19.84 -31.40 18.04
C PRO A 261 -20.62 -30.26 17.35
N THR A 262 -19.94 -29.26 16.79
CA THR A 262 -20.56 -28.18 16.00
C THR A 262 -20.77 -28.53 14.53
N GLN A 263 -20.24 -29.66 14.03
CA GLN A 263 -20.44 -30.10 12.64
C GLN A 263 -21.95 -30.27 12.33
N PRO A 264 -22.47 -29.73 11.21
CA PRO A 264 -23.91 -29.72 10.93
C PRO A 264 -24.48 -31.12 10.69
N GLU A 265 -23.65 -32.08 10.28
CA GLU A 265 -24.00 -33.47 10.03
C GLU A 265 -22.87 -34.39 10.51
N VAL A 266 -23.19 -35.65 10.81
CA VAL A 266 -22.19 -36.71 11.02
C VAL A 266 -22.23 -37.63 9.82
N ARG A 267 -21.13 -37.70 9.06
CA ARG A 267 -21.01 -38.56 7.89
C ARG A 267 -19.76 -39.40 7.97
N VAL A 268 -19.93 -40.71 8.03
CA VAL A 268 -18.87 -41.71 8.04
C VAL A 268 -18.56 -42.07 6.59
N LEU A 269 -17.31 -41.87 6.19
CA LEU A 269 -16.80 -42.21 4.87
C LEU A 269 -16.08 -43.56 4.96
N VAL A 270 -16.61 -44.53 4.23
CA VAL A 270 -16.03 -45.87 4.08
C VAL A 270 -15.01 -45.85 2.94
N PRO A 271 -13.78 -46.37 3.10
CA PRO A 271 -12.81 -46.47 2.01
C PRO A 271 -13.27 -47.42 0.91
N GLN A 272 -13.09 -47.06 -0.38
CA GLN A 272 -13.49 -47.92 -1.51
C GLN A 272 -12.75 -49.26 -1.52
N GLY A 273 -11.46 -49.29 -1.15
CA GLY A 273 -10.67 -50.51 -0.95
C GLY A 273 -10.86 -51.56 -2.05
N SER A 274 -11.03 -52.82 -1.64
CA SER A 274 -11.41 -53.94 -2.49
C SER A 274 -12.94 -54.17 -2.57
N LEU A 275 -13.76 -53.16 -2.24
CA LEU A 275 -15.22 -53.27 -2.22
C LEU A 275 -15.81 -53.35 -3.63
N LEU A 276 -16.75 -54.26 -3.82
CA LEU A 276 -17.53 -54.43 -5.05
C LEU A 276 -18.87 -53.69 -4.94
N PRO A 277 -19.44 -53.16 -6.05
CA PRO A 277 -20.74 -52.48 -6.04
C PRO A 277 -21.91 -53.33 -5.51
N SER A 278 -21.76 -54.65 -5.54
CA SER A 278 -22.71 -55.67 -5.05
C SER A 278 -22.58 -55.99 -3.55
N ASP A 279 -21.51 -55.55 -2.88
CA ASP A 279 -21.34 -55.80 -1.44
C ASP A 279 -22.40 -55.03 -0.64
N LYS A 280 -22.85 -55.62 0.46
CA LYS A 280 -23.73 -54.95 1.42
C LYS A 280 -22.88 -54.31 2.54
N LEU A 281 -23.22 -53.09 2.94
CA LEU A 281 -22.44 -52.24 3.84
C LEU A 281 -23.33 -51.65 4.95
N SER A 282 -22.86 -51.66 6.19
CA SER A 282 -23.44 -50.91 7.31
C SER A 282 -22.35 -50.25 8.16
N VAL A 283 -22.66 -49.13 8.83
CA VAL A 283 -21.76 -48.43 9.76
C VAL A 283 -22.26 -48.58 11.19
N ILE A 284 -21.33 -48.79 12.11
CA ILE A 284 -21.58 -48.89 13.55
C ILE A 284 -20.83 -47.74 14.23
N TRP A 285 -21.59 -46.89 14.90
CA TRP A 285 -21.11 -45.84 15.80
C TRP A 285 -21.37 -46.30 17.23
N GLN A 286 -20.33 -46.64 17.97
CA GLN A 286 -20.41 -47.14 19.34
C GLN A 286 -20.00 -46.04 20.33
N GLY A 287 -20.95 -45.62 21.16
CA GLY A 287 -20.70 -44.64 22.23
C GLY A 287 -19.73 -45.17 23.29
N ALA A 288 -19.10 -44.25 24.02
CA ALA A 288 -18.18 -44.59 25.10
C ALA A 288 -18.83 -45.45 26.19
N ALA A 289 -18.07 -46.33 26.84
CA ALA A 289 -18.55 -47.14 27.96
C ALA A 289 -19.24 -46.27 29.05
N GLY A 290 -20.39 -46.74 29.57
CA GLY A 290 -21.22 -45.99 30.52
C GLY A 290 -22.12 -44.91 29.89
N THR A 291 -22.15 -44.77 28.57
CA THR A 291 -23.05 -43.85 27.86
C THR A 291 -24.42 -44.52 27.57
N PRO A 292 -25.55 -43.81 27.66
CA PRO A 292 -26.86 -44.34 27.28
C PRO A 292 -26.91 -44.88 25.84
N VAL A 293 -27.83 -45.82 25.57
CA VAL A 293 -27.98 -46.47 24.25
C VAL A 293 -28.13 -45.46 23.10
N ALA A 294 -28.77 -44.32 23.34
CA ALA A 294 -28.93 -43.22 22.37
C ALA A 294 -27.61 -42.55 21.93
N GLY A 295 -26.49 -42.80 22.62
CA GLY A 295 -25.14 -42.43 22.18
C GLY A 295 -24.50 -43.39 21.18
N SER A 296 -25.19 -44.48 20.82
CA SER A 296 -24.76 -45.45 19.81
C SER A 296 -25.77 -45.55 18.67
N TYR A 297 -25.31 -45.92 17.47
CA TYR A 297 -26.14 -46.07 16.28
C TYR A 297 -25.55 -47.11 15.32
N THR A 298 -26.39 -47.92 14.71
CA THR A 298 -26.03 -48.77 13.57
C THR A 298 -26.89 -48.38 12.38
N SER A 299 -26.27 -48.11 11.23
CA SER A 299 -27.01 -47.77 10.02
C SER A 299 -27.75 -48.99 9.47
N PRO A 300 -28.88 -48.80 8.75
CA PRO A 300 -29.40 -49.83 7.87
C PRO A 300 -28.31 -50.31 6.90
N GLN A 301 -28.40 -51.58 6.54
CA GLN A 301 -27.51 -52.19 5.56
C GLN A 301 -27.93 -51.74 4.14
N ARG A 302 -26.96 -51.35 3.30
CA ARG A 302 -27.20 -50.90 1.92
C ARG A 302 -26.11 -51.40 0.97
N LEU A 303 -26.38 -51.45 -0.33
CA LEU A 303 -25.34 -51.78 -1.32
C LEU A 303 -24.25 -50.70 -1.38
N VAL A 304 -23.00 -51.10 -1.63
CA VAL A 304 -21.88 -50.19 -1.92
C VAL A 304 -22.17 -49.29 -3.14
N SER A 305 -22.91 -49.80 -4.12
CA SER A 305 -23.42 -49.00 -5.25
C SER A 305 -24.34 -47.83 -4.86
N ALA A 306 -24.93 -47.83 -3.66
CA ALA A 306 -25.68 -46.69 -3.11
C ALA A 306 -24.76 -45.62 -2.47
N GLY A 307 -23.44 -45.78 -2.58
CA GLY A 307 -22.42 -44.85 -2.11
C GLY A 307 -21.76 -45.25 -0.80
N LEU A 308 -20.59 -44.66 -0.53
CA LEU A 308 -19.74 -44.96 0.63
C LEU A 308 -19.84 -43.96 1.79
N GLU A 309 -20.57 -42.86 1.61
CA GLU A 309 -20.78 -41.84 2.65
C GLU A 309 -22.11 -42.13 3.39
N ILE A 310 -22.02 -42.61 4.63
CA ILE A 310 -23.17 -43.01 5.46
C ILE A 310 -23.43 -41.93 6.51
N ALA A 311 -24.67 -41.42 6.55
CA ALA A 311 -25.10 -40.48 7.58
C ALA A 311 -25.37 -41.20 8.91
N VAL A 312 -24.92 -40.60 10.00
CA VAL A 312 -25.20 -41.00 11.39
C VAL A 312 -26.04 -39.91 12.05
N PRO A 313 -27.09 -40.23 12.84
CA PRO A 313 -27.90 -39.23 13.51
C PRO A 313 -27.07 -38.32 14.41
N ARG A 314 -27.22 -37.00 14.25
CA ARG A 314 -26.42 -36.01 14.99
C ARG A 314 -26.65 -36.04 16.51
N SER A 315 -27.76 -36.62 16.97
CA SER A 315 -28.11 -36.81 18.38
C SER A 315 -27.10 -37.67 19.16
N VAL A 316 -26.41 -38.63 18.52
CA VAL A 316 -25.40 -39.49 19.22
C VAL A 316 -24.25 -38.68 19.82
N LEU A 317 -23.98 -37.48 19.28
CA LEU A 317 -22.95 -36.57 19.76
C LEU A 317 -23.27 -36.02 21.16
N ALA A 318 -24.54 -35.73 21.46
CA ALA A 318 -24.96 -35.13 22.73
C ALA A 318 -24.61 -36.01 23.94
N TYR A 319 -24.74 -37.32 23.77
CA TYR A 319 -24.40 -38.32 24.77
C TYR A 319 -22.88 -38.56 24.93
N SER A 320 -22.09 -38.12 23.93
CA SER A 320 -20.67 -38.45 23.77
C SER A 320 -19.73 -37.25 23.94
N LEU A 321 -20.23 -36.05 24.24
CA LEU A 321 -19.43 -34.83 24.41
C LEU A 321 -18.29 -35.03 25.41
N GLY A 322 -17.06 -34.72 24.99
CA GLY A 322 -15.84 -34.90 25.80
C GLY A 322 -15.37 -36.36 25.95
N LYS A 323 -15.96 -37.32 25.23
CA LYS A 323 -15.64 -38.75 25.29
C LYS A 323 -15.11 -39.28 23.96
N GLN A 324 -14.43 -40.42 24.00
CA GLN A 324 -14.01 -41.16 22.81
C GLN A 324 -15.06 -42.21 22.41
N VAL A 325 -15.42 -42.25 21.13
CA VAL A 325 -16.33 -43.23 20.53
C VAL A 325 -15.59 -44.12 19.54
N THR A 326 -16.12 -45.30 19.26
CA THR A 326 -15.55 -46.24 18.28
C THR A 326 -16.45 -46.27 17.03
N VAL A 327 -15.86 -46.06 15.85
CA VAL A 327 -16.57 -46.13 14.57
C VAL A 327 -15.99 -47.26 13.72
N THR A 328 -16.85 -48.18 13.28
CA THR A 328 -16.52 -49.29 12.38
C THR A 328 -17.54 -49.36 11.25
N TYR A 329 -17.24 -50.14 10.20
CA TYR A 329 -18.22 -50.59 9.25
C TYR A 329 -18.12 -52.11 9.05
N VAL A 330 -19.21 -52.73 8.61
CA VAL A 330 -19.28 -54.15 8.29
C VAL A 330 -19.63 -54.29 6.81
N VAL A 331 -18.86 -55.11 6.12
CA VAL A 331 -19.10 -55.48 4.71
C VAL A 331 -19.50 -56.93 4.66
N GLU A 332 -20.61 -57.22 4.02
CA GLU A 332 -21.09 -58.57 3.79
C GLU A 332 -21.00 -58.87 2.28
N ARG A 333 -20.11 -59.81 1.96
CA ARG A 333 -19.91 -60.35 0.62
C ARG A 333 -20.24 -61.84 0.65
N ILE A 334 -21.23 -62.27 -0.13
CA ILE A 334 -21.71 -63.67 -0.19
C ILE A 334 -22.00 -64.19 1.23
N ASP A 335 -22.90 -63.49 1.93
CA ASP A 335 -23.39 -63.79 3.28
C ASP A 335 -22.30 -63.90 4.39
N LYS A 336 -21.06 -63.50 4.11
CA LYS A 336 -19.96 -63.45 5.08
C LYS A 336 -19.71 -62.01 5.57
N PRO A 337 -20.14 -61.64 6.80
CA PRO A 337 -19.87 -60.32 7.36
C PRO A 337 -18.42 -60.20 7.83
N THR A 338 -17.72 -59.17 7.35
CA THR A 338 -16.35 -58.83 7.71
C THR A 338 -16.32 -57.41 8.27
N PRO A 339 -15.88 -57.18 9.52
CA PRO A 339 -15.75 -55.84 10.08
C PRO A 339 -14.46 -55.15 9.60
N SER A 340 -14.50 -53.82 9.52
CA SER A 340 -13.33 -52.98 9.31
C SER A 340 -12.42 -52.92 10.54
N LEU A 341 -11.19 -52.44 10.36
CA LEU A 341 -10.42 -51.87 11.47
C LEU A 341 -11.23 -50.73 12.15
N PRO A 342 -11.12 -50.55 13.49
CA PRO A 342 -11.84 -49.51 14.21
C PRO A 342 -11.17 -48.14 14.11
N LEU A 343 -11.99 -47.09 13.98
CA LEU A 343 -11.59 -45.71 14.19
C LEU A 343 -11.94 -45.30 15.64
N LEU A 344 -10.95 -44.87 16.41
CA LEU A 344 -11.15 -44.22 17.71
C LEU A 344 -11.28 -42.70 17.50
N LEU A 345 -12.44 -42.14 17.86
CA LEU A 345 -12.80 -40.76 17.56
C LEU A 345 -13.14 -39.99 18.85
N ASN A 346 -12.39 -38.95 19.15
CA ASN A 346 -12.63 -38.07 20.29
C ASN A 346 -13.70 -37.03 19.93
N ILE A 347 -14.87 -37.11 20.57
CA ILE A 347 -15.90 -36.07 20.43
C ILE A 347 -15.54 -34.93 21.38
N LEU A 348 -15.24 -33.75 20.84
CA LEU A 348 -14.85 -32.60 21.64
C LEU A 348 -16.01 -32.10 22.52
N THR A 349 -15.69 -31.32 23.55
CA THR A 349 -16.70 -30.55 24.30
C THR A 349 -17.29 -29.45 23.42
N LEU A 350 -18.49 -28.97 23.76
CA LEU A 350 -19.07 -27.81 23.08
C LEU A 350 -18.30 -26.53 23.48
N PRO A 351 -17.81 -25.73 22.52
CA PRO A 351 -17.22 -24.43 22.84
C PRO A 351 -18.30 -23.45 23.28
N ALA A 352 -17.95 -22.50 24.16
CA ALA A 352 -18.90 -21.50 24.66
C ALA A 352 -19.60 -20.68 23.55
N THR A 353 -18.91 -20.48 22.41
CA THR A 353 -19.47 -19.81 21.22
C THR A 353 -20.60 -20.58 20.53
N ALA A 354 -20.74 -21.89 20.78
CA ALA A 354 -21.81 -22.73 20.26
C ALA A 354 -23.09 -22.72 21.15
N LEU A 355 -23.03 -22.04 22.30
CA LEU A 355 -24.07 -21.92 23.31
C LEU A 355 -24.56 -20.46 23.36
N ILE A 356 -25.59 -20.13 22.58
CA ILE A 356 -26.09 -18.76 22.46
C ILE A 356 -27.04 -18.47 23.64
N PRO A 357 -26.74 -17.53 24.55
CA PRO A 357 -27.57 -17.31 25.73
C PRO A 357 -28.88 -16.57 25.39
N PRO A 358 -29.95 -16.80 26.18
CA PRO A 358 -31.24 -16.11 26.00
C PRO A 358 -31.10 -14.59 26.02
N LYS A 359 -32.05 -13.90 25.40
CA LYS A 359 -32.10 -12.44 25.37
C LYS A 359 -33.45 -11.88 25.82
N ILE A 360 -33.44 -10.74 26.50
CA ILE A 360 -34.62 -9.86 26.62
C ILE A 360 -34.81 -9.16 25.27
N VAL A 361 -36.03 -9.15 24.74
CA VAL A 361 -36.35 -8.61 23.40
C VAL A 361 -36.41 -7.09 23.39
N GLU A 362 -36.90 -6.51 24.49
CA GLU A 362 -37.16 -5.08 24.69
C GLU A 362 -35.92 -4.31 25.19
N ALA A 363 -34.78 -4.99 25.33
CA ALA A 363 -33.51 -4.36 25.61
C ALA A 363 -32.86 -3.81 24.33
N ASP A 364 -32.15 -2.69 24.44
CA ASP A 364 -31.43 -2.09 23.32
C ASP A 364 -30.16 -2.89 22.93
N ALA A 365 -29.56 -2.53 21.79
CA ALA A 365 -28.38 -3.20 21.25
C ALA A 365 -27.15 -3.16 22.18
N ASN A 366 -27.14 -2.25 23.16
CA ASN A 366 -26.08 -2.11 24.17
C ASN A 366 -26.43 -2.85 25.49
N ASN A 367 -27.46 -3.70 25.47
CA ASN A 367 -28.03 -4.39 26.61
C ASN A 367 -28.55 -3.45 27.73
N PHE A 368 -29.06 -2.25 27.43
CA PHE A 368 -29.88 -1.55 28.42
C PHE A 368 -31.34 -1.99 28.32
N LEU A 369 -31.97 -2.20 29.47
CA LEU A 369 -33.41 -2.46 29.56
C LEU A 369 -34.12 -1.21 30.09
N ASP A 370 -34.97 -0.61 29.25
CA ASP A 370 -35.68 0.63 29.58
C ASP A 370 -37.07 0.36 30.14
N LEU A 371 -37.20 0.54 31.45
CA LEU A 371 -38.43 0.30 32.20
C LEU A 371 -39.48 1.40 31.95
N MET A 372 -39.05 2.59 31.52
CA MET A 372 -39.95 3.68 31.16
C MET A 372 -40.56 3.43 29.78
N ALA A 373 -39.76 2.95 28.82
CA ALA A 373 -40.23 2.52 27.50
C ALA A 373 -41.16 1.29 27.58
N LEU A 374 -40.91 0.36 28.51
CA LEU A 374 -41.80 -0.77 28.82
C LEU A 374 -43.16 -0.33 29.40
N GLY A 375 -43.20 0.77 30.17
CA GLY A 375 -44.42 1.30 30.77
C GLY A 375 -45.12 0.30 31.71
N SER A 376 -46.29 -0.20 31.31
CA SER A 376 -47.05 -1.25 32.00
C SER A 376 -46.84 -2.65 31.40
N ASN A 377 -46.13 -2.79 30.28
CA ASN A 377 -45.94 -4.06 29.59
C ASN A 377 -44.87 -4.92 30.29
N ASN A 378 -45.08 -6.24 30.26
CA ASN A 378 -44.03 -7.19 30.60
C ASN A 378 -42.94 -7.19 29.54
N ALA A 379 -41.71 -7.51 29.92
CA ALA A 379 -40.65 -7.83 28.96
C ALA A 379 -40.72 -9.31 28.55
N THR A 380 -39.98 -9.71 27.53
CA THR A 380 -39.99 -11.06 26.96
C THR A 380 -38.57 -11.60 26.86
N ILE A 381 -38.30 -12.72 27.51
CA ILE A 381 -37.07 -13.48 27.31
C ILE A 381 -37.29 -14.48 26.17
N HIS A 382 -36.43 -14.44 25.16
CA HIS A 382 -36.31 -15.46 24.12
C HIS A 382 -35.10 -16.35 24.44
N ALA A 383 -35.35 -17.60 24.85
CA ALA A 383 -34.33 -18.65 24.77
C ALA A 383 -34.18 -19.07 23.31
N LEU A 384 -32.96 -19.03 22.76
CA LEU A 384 -32.69 -19.16 21.32
C LEU A 384 -32.34 -20.62 20.95
N LEU A 385 -32.20 -20.92 19.65
CA LEU A 385 -31.64 -22.21 19.24
C LEU A 385 -30.18 -22.36 19.70
N HIS A 386 -29.81 -23.59 20.06
CA HIS A 386 -28.45 -23.95 20.46
C HIS A 386 -27.93 -25.18 19.72
N THR A 387 -26.62 -25.36 19.75
CA THR A 387 -25.99 -26.53 19.13
C THR A 387 -26.42 -27.81 19.86
N LEU A 388 -26.90 -28.80 19.09
CA LEU A 388 -27.50 -30.06 19.58
C LEU A 388 -28.85 -29.87 20.30
N ILE A 389 -29.61 -28.82 19.98
CA ILE A 389 -31.01 -28.68 20.43
C ILE A 389 -31.87 -29.85 19.95
N GLU A 390 -32.59 -30.49 20.88
CA GLU A 390 -33.50 -31.60 20.60
C GLU A 390 -34.69 -31.59 21.57
N ALA A 391 -35.88 -31.99 21.10
CA ALA A 391 -37.07 -32.04 21.95
C ALA A 391 -36.88 -32.98 23.14
N GLY A 392 -37.32 -32.55 24.32
CA GLY A 392 -37.19 -33.28 25.58
C GLY A 392 -35.91 -32.98 26.38
N GLN A 393 -35.10 -31.98 25.99
CA GLN A 393 -33.93 -31.53 26.76
C GLN A 393 -34.35 -30.57 27.90
N PRO A 394 -34.17 -30.91 29.19
CA PRO A 394 -34.55 -30.06 30.32
C PRO A 394 -33.72 -28.77 30.41
N CYS A 395 -34.34 -27.69 30.89
CA CYS A 395 -33.81 -26.34 30.86
C CYS A 395 -33.91 -25.61 32.21
N TRP A 396 -32.88 -24.83 32.55
CA TRP A 396 -32.85 -23.96 33.75
C TRP A 396 -32.61 -22.52 33.32
N LEU A 397 -33.39 -21.59 33.88
CA LEU A 397 -33.33 -20.15 33.57
C LEU A 397 -33.55 -19.37 34.86
N SER A 398 -32.58 -18.55 35.25
CA SER A 398 -32.69 -17.64 36.39
C SER A 398 -32.07 -16.29 36.09
N LEU A 399 -32.47 -15.29 36.88
CA LEU A 399 -32.08 -13.90 36.80
C LEU A 399 -31.43 -13.47 38.11
N GLU A 400 -30.31 -12.75 38.01
CA GLU A 400 -29.61 -12.15 39.14
C GLU A 400 -29.65 -10.63 38.99
N GLY A 401 -30.41 -9.95 39.85
CA GLY A 401 -30.67 -8.51 39.78
C GLY A 401 -30.34 -7.77 41.08
N LYS A 402 -30.37 -6.43 41.06
CA LYS A 402 -30.24 -5.61 42.28
C LYS A 402 -31.28 -4.49 42.34
N LYS A 403 -31.72 -4.14 43.55
CA LYS A 403 -32.56 -2.97 43.83
C LYS A 403 -31.73 -1.68 43.90
N ALA A 404 -32.38 -0.53 43.99
CA ALA A 404 -31.72 0.78 44.08
C ALA A 404 -30.84 0.97 45.33
N ASP A 405 -31.10 0.23 46.41
CA ASP A 405 -30.26 0.18 47.62
C ASP A 405 -29.06 -0.78 47.51
N GLY A 406 -28.90 -1.46 46.36
CA GLY A 406 -27.85 -2.45 46.10
C GLY A 406 -28.16 -3.88 46.57
N THR A 407 -29.29 -4.12 47.25
CA THR A 407 -29.69 -5.47 47.70
C THR A 407 -30.07 -6.37 46.52
N ALA A 408 -29.84 -7.68 46.67
CA ALA A 408 -30.10 -8.66 45.61
C ALA A 408 -31.61 -8.86 45.35
N HIS A 409 -31.97 -9.04 44.08
CA HIS A 409 -33.35 -9.27 43.64
C HIS A 409 -33.37 -10.32 42.52
N ASN A 410 -33.14 -11.58 42.91
CA ASN A 410 -33.03 -12.70 41.97
C ASN A 410 -34.40 -13.33 41.67
N LEU A 411 -34.56 -13.95 40.50
CA LEU A 411 -35.79 -14.62 40.07
C LEU A 411 -35.47 -15.89 39.30
N THR A 412 -36.03 -17.03 39.70
CA THR A 412 -35.95 -18.29 38.92
C THR A 412 -37.20 -18.44 38.07
N LEU A 413 -37.02 -18.67 36.76
CA LEU A 413 -38.10 -18.85 35.80
C LEU A 413 -38.28 -20.34 35.42
N TRP A 414 -37.17 -21.05 35.16
CA TRP A 414 -37.18 -22.48 34.84
C TRP A 414 -36.18 -23.23 35.74
N ASN A 415 -36.53 -24.44 36.19
CA ASN A 415 -35.72 -25.23 37.10
C ASN A 415 -35.68 -26.73 36.70
N GLY A 416 -35.35 -27.01 35.44
CA GLY A 416 -35.46 -28.35 34.86
C GLY A 416 -36.91 -28.68 34.53
N LEU A 417 -37.23 -29.97 34.44
CA LEU A 417 -38.60 -30.44 34.15
C LEU A 417 -39.66 -29.79 35.06
N PRO A 418 -40.81 -29.34 34.53
CA PRO A 418 -41.31 -29.58 33.17
C PRO A 418 -40.76 -28.62 32.09
N ALA A 419 -39.90 -27.66 32.42
CA ALA A 419 -39.31 -26.77 31.42
C ALA A 419 -38.26 -27.51 30.58
N GLN A 420 -38.57 -27.70 29.29
CA GLN A 420 -37.73 -28.44 28.36
C GLN A 420 -37.91 -27.93 26.93
N VAL A 421 -36.91 -28.19 26.10
CA VAL A 421 -36.99 -27.97 24.65
C VAL A 421 -38.19 -28.70 24.08
N ASN A 422 -38.98 -28.01 23.28
CA ASN A 422 -40.21 -28.50 22.68
C ASN A 422 -40.23 -28.19 21.17
N ALA A 423 -41.15 -28.84 20.44
CA ALA A 423 -41.23 -28.71 18.98
C ALA A 423 -41.48 -27.27 18.50
N THR A 424 -42.25 -26.49 19.26
CA THR A 424 -42.55 -25.08 18.95
C THR A 424 -41.29 -24.21 19.02
N TRP A 425 -40.45 -24.38 20.05
CA TRP A 425 -39.17 -23.69 20.14
C TRP A 425 -38.27 -24.01 18.93
N ILE A 426 -38.13 -25.30 18.59
CA ILE A 426 -37.29 -25.72 17.46
C ILE A 426 -37.78 -25.12 16.14
N SER A 427 -39.09 -25.07 15.90
CA SER A 427 -39.65 -24.52 14.66
C SER A 427 -39.68 -23.00 14.58
N GLN A 428 -39.86 -22.30 15.71
CA GLN A 428 -39.89 -20.82 15.77
C GLN A 428 -38.49 -20.20 15.90
N GLY A 429 -37.48 -20.98 16.27
CA GLY A 429 -36.12 -20.50 16.53
C GLY A 429 -35.91 -19.96 17.95
N PHE A 430 -36.97 -19.86 18.76
CA PHE A 430 -36.91 -19.42 20.14
C PHE A 430 -38.11 -19.92 20.98
N TRP A 431 -37.95 -19.96 22.30
CA TRP A 431 -39.05 -20.06 23.25
C TRP A 431 -39.18 -18.76 24.03
N ALA A 432 -40.34 -18.11 23.92
CA ALA A 432 -40.67 -16.90 24.65
C ALA A 432 -41.14 -17.20 26.08
N THR A 433 -40.70 -16.41 27.05
CA THR A 433 -41.20 -16.40 28.43
C THR A 433 -41.32 -14.96 28.92
N ALA A 434 -42.47 -14.63 29.49
CA ALA A 434 -42.75 -13.29 30.00
C ALA A 434 -41.95 -13.02 31.29
N LEU A 435 -41.30 -11.86 31.34
CA LEU A 435 -40.64 -11.31 32.51
C LEU A 435 -41.50 -10.17 33.07
N ALA A 436 -42.07 -10.39 34.26
CA ALA A 436 -43.09 -9.53 34.83
C ALA A 436 -42.57 -8.09 35.08
N ASN A 437 -43.34 -7.10 34.62
CA ASN A 437 -43.07 -5.68 34.84
C ASN A 437 -42.98 -5.32 36.35
N SER A 438 -43.74 -6.03 37.19
CA SER A 438 -43.74 -5.89 38.66
C SER A 438 -42.46 -6.37 39.35
N TYR A 439 -41.72 -7.29 38.73
CA TYR A 439 -40.36 -7.65 39.15
C TYR A 439 -39.37 -6.59 38.67
N LEU A 440 -39.43 -6.22 37.39
CA LEU A 440 -38.52 -5.26 36.79
C LEU A 440 -38.53 -3.89 37.50
N LYS A 441 -39.70 -3.38 37.87
CA LYS A 441 -39.85 -2.10 38.61
C LYS A 441 -39.20 -2.05 39.99
N GLN A 442 -38.78 -3.18 40.55
CA GLN A 442 -38.05 -3.21 41.83
C GLN A 442 -36.53 -3.13 41.64
N LEU A 443 -36.03 -3.22 40.40
CA LEU A 443 -34.61 -3.09 40.08
C LEU A 443 -34.18 -1.62 40.08
N GLY A 444 -32.96 -1.36 40.54
CA GLY A 444 -32.42 0.00 40.65
C GLY A 444 -31.96 0.56 39.31
N HIS A 445 -32.10 1.86 39.09
CA HIS A 445 -31.47 2.52 37.94
C HIS A 445 -29.94 2.34 37.98
N GLY A 446 -29.34 1.98 36.84
CA GLY A 446 -27.90 1.73 36.70
C GLY A 446 -27.45 0.36 37.24
N THR A 447 -28.34 -0.43 37.84
CA THR A 447 -28.01 -1.77 38.32
C THR A 447 -27.99 -2.81 37.20
N THR A 448 -27.31 -3.93 37.44
CA THR A 448 -27.21 -5.06 36.51
C THR A 448 -28.29 -6.11 36.76
N LEU A 449 -28.85 -6.65 35.67
CA LEU A 449 -29.72 -7.83 35.64
C LEU A 449 -29.07 -8.91 34.74
N THR A 450 -28.65 -10.03 35.31
CA THR A 450 -27.92 -11.09 34.60
C THR A 450 -28.78 -12.33 34.38
N ILE A 451 -28.86 -12.81 33.13
CA ILE A 451 -29.47 -14.09 32.78
C ILE A 451 -28.46 -15.22 32.95
N ARG A 452 -28.83 -16.23 33.73
CA ARG A 452 -28.18 -17.54 33.83
C ARG A 452 -29.01 -18.59 33.10
N PHE A 453 -28.39 -19.41 32.26
CA PHE A 453 -29.12 -20.41 31.47
C PHE A 453 -28.35 -21.74 31.35
N LYS A 454 -29.06 -22.88 31.42
CA LYS A 454 -28.51 -24.24 31.24
C LYS A 454 -29.47 -25.15 30.48
N VAL A 455 -28.92 -26.13 29.75
CA VAL A 455 -29.69 -27.20 29.08
C VAL A 455 -29.02 -28.57 29.27
N SER A 456 -29.77 -29.58 29.68
CA SER A 456 -29.31 -30.98 29.71
C SER A 456 -29.47 -31.60 28.32
N LEU A 457 -28.35 -31.70 27.60
CA LEU A 457 -28.32 -32.15 26.19
C LEU A 457 -28.55 -33.66 26.04
N ASP A 458 -28.18 -34.42 27.08
CA ASP A 458 -28.36 -35.87 27.25
C ASP A 458 -29.75 -36.26 27.78
N LYS A 459 -30.58 -35.26 28.16
CA LYS A 459 -31.93 -35.41 28.72
C LYS A 459 -31.99 -36.05 30.12
N SER A 460 -30.90 -36.04 30.88
CA SER A 460 -30.81 -36.59 32.25
C SER A 460 -31.58 -35.80 33.33
N ASN A 461 -31.97 -34.55 33.05
CA ASN A 461 -32.60 -33.61 34.01
C ASN A 461 -31.74 -33.28 35.24
N ASP A 462 -30.41 -33.39 35.13
CA ASP A 462 -29.46 -33.02 36.17
C ASP A 462 -28.81 -31.64 35.89
N PRO A 463 -28.93 -30.64 36.78
CA PRO A 463 -28.34 -29.31 36.60
C PRO A 463 -26.80 -29.26 36.75
N ILE A 464 -26.16 -30.33 37.22
CA ILE A 464 -24.70 -30.45 37.35
C ILE A 464 -24.08 -30.84 35.99
N THR A 465 -24.67 -31.82 35.31
CA THR A 465 -24.23 -32.28 33.98
C THR A 465 -24.80 -31.46 32.81
N ALA A 466 -25.81 -30.62 33.06
CA ALA A 466 -26.35 -29.69 32.07
C ALA A 466 -25.29 -28.69 31.54
N ALA A 467 -25.30 -28.47 30.23
CA ALA A 467 -24.44 -27.49 29.56
C ALA A 467 -24.78 -26.08 30.03
N VAL A 468 -23.78 -25.35 30.54
CA VAL A 468 -23.90 -23.98 31.04
C VAL A 468 -23.65 -22.99 29.90
N PHE A 469 -24.60 -22.10 29.68
CA PHE A 469 -24.48 -21.05 28.66
C PHE A 469 -23.77 -19.83 29.23
N PRO A 470 -23.09 -19.01 28.39
CA PRO A 470 -22.52 -17.75 28.83
C PRO A 470 -23.55 -16.83 29.49
N ASP A 471 -23.15 -16.07 30.50
CA ASP A 471 -24.03 -15.09 31.12
C ASP A 471 -24.40 -13.96 30.14
N ARG A 472 -25.62 -13.43 30.24
CA ARG A 472 -26.00 -12.18 29.55
C ARG A 472 -26.51 -11.14 30.55
N ALA A 473 -25.76 -10.05 30.69
CA ALA A 473 -26.05 -8.95 31.60
C ALA A 473 -26.73 -7.77 30.89
N TYR A 474 -27.65 -7.13 31.61
CA TYR A 474 -28.38 -5.93 31.19
C TYR A 474 -28.24 -4.81 32.23
N THR A 475 -28.23 -3.55 31.79
CA THR A 475 -28.24 -2.38 32.69
C THR A 475 -29.61 -1.71 32.70
N ILE A 476 -30.16 -1.46 33.89
CA ILE A 476 -31.55 -1.00 34.06
C ILE A 476 -31.67 0.54 33.93
N LYS A 477 -32.52 1.02 33.00
CA LYS A 477 -32.93 2.43 32.89
C LYS A 477 -34.31 2.60 33.54
N ALA A 478 -34.40 3.41 34.61
CA ALA A 478 -35.62 3.54 35.43
C ALA A 478 -35.94 4.99 35.88
N VAL A 479 -35.35 5.99 35.22
CA VAL A 479 -35.62 7.42 35.46
C VAL A 479 -35.82 8.14 34.13
N THR A 480 -36.66 9.17 34.11
CA THR A 480 -36.87 10.02 32.93
C THR A 480 -35.64 10.89 32.69
N LEU A 481 -35.02 10.77 31.52
CA LEU A 481 -33.86 11.59 31.16
C LEU A 481 -34.31 12.95 30.59
N VAL A 482 -33.65 14.01 31.04
CA VAL A 482 -33.85 15.40 30.60
C VAL A 482 -32.60 15.87 29.86
N VAL A 483 -32.78 16.48 28.69
CA VAL A 483 -31.69 17.13 27.93
C VAL A 483 -31.10 18.25 28.79
N PRO A 484 -29.78 18.30 29.01
CA PRO A 484 -29.18 19.32 29.85
C PRO A 484 -29.32 20.71 29.19
N THR A 485 -29.40 21.78 30.00
CA THR A 485 -29.41 23.17 29.54
C THR A 485 -28.19 23.92 30.08
N LEU A 486 -27.84 25.05 29.45
CA LEU A 486 -26.88 26.04 29.93
C LEU A 486 -27.58 27.40 29.94
N ASP A 487 -28.15 27.74 31.09
CA ASP A 487 -29.09 28.85 31.23
C ASP A 487 -28.35 30.20 31.34
N ASN A 488 -27.28 30.27 32.13
CA ASN A 488 -26.53 31.51 32.37
C ASN A 488 -25.00 31.30 32.40
N VAL A 489 -24.28 32.37 32.04
CA VAL A 489 -22.83 32.51 32.19
C VAL A 489 -22.55 33.82 32.92
N LEU A 490 -21.88 33.77 34.07
CA LEU A 490 -21.59 34.92 34.92
C LEU A 490 -20.09 35.26 34.91
N ASP A 491 -19.75 36.54 35.01
CA ASP A 491 -18.39 37.02 35.22
C ASP A 491 -17.95 36.93 36.70
N THR A 492 -16.68 37.24 36.96
CA THR A 492 -16.09 37.29 38.32
C THR A 492 -16.74 38.28 39.29
N ALA A 493 -17.56 39.22 38.82
CA ALA A 493 -18.32 40.16 39.66
C ALA A 493 -19.79 39.73 39.81
N GLY A 494 -20.18 38.58 39.26
CA GLY A 494 -21.54 38.03 39.31
C GLY A 494 -22.49 38.61 38.26
N ASN A 495 -22.01 39.43 37.32
CA ASN A 495 -22.85 39.95 36.25
C ASN A 495 -23.02 38.90 35.14
N GLU A 496 -24.19 38.87 34.49
CA GLU A 496 -24.37 38.00 33.33
C GLU A 496 -23.53 38.49 32.14
N VAL A 497 -22.91 37.55 31.43
CA VAL A 497 -22.24 37.73 30.14
C VAL A 497 -23.21 37.31 29.04
N PRO A 498 -23.84 38.25 28.30
CA PRO A 498 -24.84 37.93 27.28
C PRO A 498 -24.26 37.12 26.11
N GLU A 499 -25.14 36.47 25.35
CA GLU A 499 -24.75 35.73 24.15
C GLU A 499 -24.03 36.60 23.12
N ALA A 500 -22.98 36.06 22.49
CA ALA A 500 -22.10 36.71 21.53
C ALA A 500 -21.41 38.01 22.02
N SER A 501 -21.40 38.27 23.33
CA SER A 501 -20.82 39.48 23.92
C SER A 501 -19.30 39.38 24.18
N GLN A 502 -18.70 40.47 24.65
CA GLN A 502 -17.31 40.52 25.08
C GLN A 502 -17.20 40.65 26.60
N THR A 503 -16.24 39.96 27.21
CA THR A 503 -15.87 40.13 28.61
C THR A 503 -14.35 40.21 28.76
N VAL A 504 -13.87 40.87 29.81
CA VAL A 504 -12.45 40.85 30.20
C VAL A 504 -12.15 39.82 31.30
N SER A 505 -13.17 39.10 31.78
CA SER A 505 -13.01 38.07 32.81
C SER A 505 -12.64 36.72 32.21
N THR A 506 -11.58 36.11 32.73
CA THR A 506 -11.11 34.76 32.35
C THR A 506 -11.69 33.65 33.21
N THR A 507 -12.44 33.98 34.26
CA THR A 507 -13.07 33.01 35.17
C THR A 507 -14.58 33.22 35.10
N LEU A 508 -15.32 32.16 34.79
CA LEU A 508 -16.75 32.22 34.50
C LEU A 508 -17.50 31.17 35.31
N THR A 509 -18.69 31.51 35.80
CA THR A 509 -19.60 30.57 36.47
C THR A 509 -20.75 30.23 35.54
N LEU A 510 -20.97 28.93 35.29
CA LEU A 510 -22.01 28.40 34.41
C LEU A 510 -23.09 27.73 35.25
N ARG A 511 -24.35 27.89 34.84
CA ARG A 511 -25.52 27.30 35.51
C ARG A 511 -26.49 26.71 34.50
N GLY A 512 -27.17 25.62 34.87
CA GLY A 512 -28.11 24.94 34.01
C GLY A 512 -28.99 23.93 34.72
N THR A 513 -29.79 23.19 33.95
CA THR A 513 -30.56 22.02 34.41
C THR A 513 -30.13 20.74 33.69
N ALA A 514 -30.47 19.59 34.26
CA ALA A 514 -30.16 18.24 33.78
C ALA A 514 -31.04 17.22 34.54
N SER A 515 -30.97 15.94 34.16
CA SER A 515 -31.67 14.85 34.88
C SER A 515 -31.28 14.83 36.37
N PRO A 516 -32.24 14.80 37.32
CA PRO A 516 -31.93 14.85 38.74
C PRO A 516 -30.95 13.77 39.20
N GLY A 517 -29.89 14.18 39.90
CA GLY A 517 -28.85 13.29 40.43
C GLY A 517 -27.82 12.80 39.42
N LEU A 518 -27.96 13.13 38.13
CA LEU A 518 -27.05 12.67 37.07
C LEU A 518 -26.04 13.77 36.68
N GLN A 519 -25.00 13.38 35.95
CA GLN A 519 -23.82 14.22 35.71
C GLN A 519 -23.76 14.81 34.30
N VAL A 520 -23.21 16.01 34.20
CA VAL A 520 -22.90 16.71 32.95
C VAL A 520 -21.43 17.12 32.92
N GLU A 521 -20.81 17.05 31.74
CA GLU A 521 -19.43 17.50 31.51
C GLU A 521 -19.43 18.83 30.73
N ILE A 522 -18.68 19.82 31.22
CA ILE A 522 -18.63 21.17 30.66
C ILE A 522 -17.48 21.28 29.66
N PHE A 523 -17.70 21.91 28.51
CA PHE A 523 -16.71 22.06 27.44
C PHE A 523 -16.53 23.52 27.00
N ASP A 524 -15.31 23.86 26.56
CA ASP A 524 -14.99 25.06 25.78
C ASP A 524 -14.37 24.65 24.44
N GLY A 525 -14.88 25.18 23.32
CA GLY A 525 -14.30 25.03 21.98
C GLY A 525 -15.21 24.35 20.95
N SER A 526 -14.65 23.96 19.80
CA SER A 526 -15.37 23.23 18.75
C SER A 526 -14.45 22.30 17.95
N GLY A 527 -14.99 21.15 17.50
CA GLY A 527 -14.22 20.13 16.77
C GLY A 527 -12.96 19.70 17.55
N ALA A 528 -11.81 19.72 16.90
CA ALA A 528 -10.52 19.37 17.53
C ALA A 528 -10.03 20.36 18.62
N SER A 529 -10.70 21.51 18.82
CA SER A 529 -10.37 22.49 19.85
C SER A 529 -11.17 22.36 21.15
N VAL A 530 -12.02 21.32 21.26
CA VAL A 530 -12.85 21.06 22.43
C VAL A 530 -11.97 20.64 23.61
N VAL A 531 -12.10 21.37 24.73
CA VAL A 531 -11.41 21.11 25.99
C VAL A 531 -12.44 20.95 27.11
N SER A 532 -12.42 19.81 27.80
CA SER A 532 -13.21 19.61 29.01
C SER A 532 -12.79 20.56 30.13
N LYS A 533 -13.77 21.08 30.86
CA LYS A 533 -13.62 22.02 31.99
C LYS A 533 -14.09 21.40 33.31
N GLY A 534 -14.35 20.09 33.31
CA GLY A 534 -14.80 19.33 34.48
C GLY A 534 -16.27 18.91 34.44
N ILE A 535 -16.68 18.18 35.47
CA ILE A 535 -18.00 17.55 35.59
C ILE A 535 -18.78 18.20 36.73
N ALA A 536 -20.06 18.49 36.48
CA ALA A 536 -21.03 18.91 37.49
C ALA A 536 -22.08 17.82 37.72
N THR A 537 -22.54 17.68 38.96
CA THR A 537 -23.64 16.76 39.32
C THR A 537 -24.91 17.58 39.53
N ALA A 538 -25.99 17.23 38.84
CA ALA A 538 -27.28 17.85 39.04
C ALA A 538 -27.89 17.47 40.39
N ASN A 539 -28.53 18.44 41.05
CA ASN A 539 -29.20 18.20 42.32
C ASN A 539 -30.25 17.08 42.19
N ALA A 540 -30.24 16.12 43.12
CA ALA A 540 -31.10 14.92 43.10
C ALA A 540 -32.60 15.20 43.18
N THR A 541 -33.00 16.41 43.60
CA THR A 541 -34.40 16.82 43.73
C THR A 541 -34.80 17.85 42.68
N THR A 542 -33.93 18.82 42.36
CA THR A 542 -34.29 19.96 41.49
C THR A 542 -33.72 19.87 40.07
N GLY A 543 -32.78 18.97 39.78
CA GLY A 543 -32.13 18.87 38.47
C GLY A 543 -31.19 20.02 38.10
N THR A 544 -31.03 21.03 38.97
CA THR A 544 -30.14 22.18 38.72
C THR A 544 -28.66 21.83 38.97
N TRP A 545 -27.75 22.41 38.18
CA TRP A 545 -26.30 22.28 38.33
C TRP A 545 -25.59 23.64 38.16
N GLU A 546 -24.41 23.77 38.78
CA GLU A 546 -23.55 24.96 38.72
C GLU A 546 -22.08 24.53 38.68
N HIS A 547 -21.25 25.23 37.89
CA HIS A 547 -19.81 24.93 37.78
C HIS A 547 -18.99 26.15 37.39
N THR A 548 -17.82 26.33 38.00
CA THR A 548 -16.90 27.45 37.73
C THR A 548 -15.73 26.99 36.87
N ILE A 549 -15.43 27.72 35.79
CA ILE A 549 -14.40 27.38 34.80
C ILE A 549 -13.43 28.53 34.55
N THR A 550 -12.21 28.20 34.13
CA THR A 550 -11.22 29.17 33.63
C THR A 550 -11.01 29.01 32.12
N VAL A 551 -11.06 30.13 31.40
CA VAL A 551 -10.98 30.21 29.94
C VAL A 551 -9.91 31.20 29.49
N PRO A 552 -9.10 30.86 28.45
CA PRO A 552 -8.11 31.78 27.90
C PRO A 552 -8.75 32.88 27.04
N GLN A 553 -7.98 33.93 26.72
CA GLN A 553 -8.43 34.99 25.82
C GLN A 553 -8.77 34.46 24.41
N GLY A 554 -9.63 35.18 23.69
CA GLY A 554 -10.18 34.80 22.39
C GLY A 554 -11.66 34.43 22.43
N ALA A 555 -12.21 34.02 21.29
CA ALA A 555 -13.58 33.52 21.19
C ALA A 555 -13.73 32.20 21.97
N ARG A 556 -14.86 32.06 22.67
CA ARG A 556 -15.23 30.91 23.50
C ARG A 556 -16.57 30.35 23.07
N ARG A 557 -16.71 29.04 23.20
CA ARG A 557 -17.93 28.30 22.87
C ARG A 557 -18.20 27.29 23.97
N LEU A 558 -19.11 27.65 24.87
CA LEU A 558 -19.39 26.94 26.11
C LEU A 558 -20.66 26.10 25.96
N TYR A 559 -20.63 24.86 26.45
CA TYR A 559 -21.80 23.96 26.47
C TYR A 559 -21.54 22.81 27.45
N ALA A 560 -22.60 22.06 27.80
CA ALA A 560 -22.53 20.87 28.63
C ALA A 560 -22.97 19.61 27.84
N LYS A 561 -22.33 18.47 28.09
CA LYS A 561 -22.70 17.14 27.57
C LYS A 561 -23.31 16.31 28.70
N SER A 562 -24.43 15.62 28.47
CA SER A 562 -24.94 14.65 29.45
C SER A 562 -24.09 13.39 29.47
N LEU A 563 -23.76 12.89 30.66
CA LEU A 563 -23.07 11.60 30.85
C LEU A 563 -24.05 10.42 31.06
N TYR A 564 -25.33 10.63 30.78
CA TYR A 564 -26.43 9.71 31.09
C TYR A 564 -27.35 9.37 29.90
N HIS A 565 -27.21 10.04 28.76
CA HIS A 565 -27.83 9.59 27.51
C HIS A 565 -26.88 8.62 26.78
N SER A 566 -27.45 7.65 26.07
CA SER A 566 -26.68 6.71 25.22
C SER A 566 -26.21 7.34 23.90
N THR A 567 -26.63 8.55 23.61
CA THR A 567 -26.18 9.39 22.48
C THR A 567 -25.56 10.67 23.01
N ASP A 568 -24.66 11.25 22.21
CA ASP A 568 -24.03 12.54 22.46
C ASP A 568 -25.06 13.68 22.48
N THR A 569 -25.67 13.86 23.66
CA THR A 569 -26.73 14.83 23.94
C THR A 569 -26.13 16.01 24.69
N PHE A 570 -26.26 17.20 24.11
CA PHE A 570 -25.65 18.44 24.59
C PHE A 570 -26.70 19.49 24.94
N SER A 571 -26.29 20.46 25.76
CA SER A 571 -27.05 21.69 25.98
C SER A 571 -27.04 22.61 24.77
N ASN A 572 -27.85 23.67 24.86
CA ASN A 572 -27.60 24.88 24.08
C ASN A 572 -26.16 25.38 24.29
N VAL A 573 -25.63 26.03 23.26
CA VAL A 573 -24.31 26.63 23.25
C VAL A 573 -24.41 28.09 23.70
N ARG A 574 -23.46 28.56 24.50
CA ARG A 574 -23.21 29.98 24.77
C ARG A 574 -21.89 30.41 24.11
N THR A 575 -21.90 31.47 23.32
CA THR A 575 -20.69 32.06 22.71
C THR A 575 -20.38 33.42 23.33
N LEU A 576 -19.09 33.71 23.52
CA LEU A 576 -18.59 34.98 24.04
C LEU A 576 -17.14 35.18 23.59
N THR A 577 -16.60 36.40 23.72
CA THR A 577 -15.18 36.67 23.47
C THR A 577 -14.49 37.22 24.71
N VAL A 578 -13.47 36.53 25.20
CA VAL A 578 -12.64 36.99 26.31
C VAL A 578 -11.52 37.88 25.75
N THR A 579 -11.57 39.18 26.00
CA THR A 579 -10.61 40.16 25.45
C THR A 579 -9.56 40.58 26.47
N ALA A 580 -8.37 40.95 26.00
CA ALA A 580 -7.32 41.54 26.85
C ALA A 580 -7.75 42.93 27.36
N ALA A 581 -7.58 43.19 28.66
CA ALA A 581 -7.79 44.52 29.21
C ALA A 581 -6.75 45.52 28.65
N THR A 582 -7.20 46.48 27.85
CA THR A 582 -6.31 47.47 27.21
C THR A 582 -5.84 48.52 28.21
N ALA A 583 -4.52 48.72 28.34
CA ALA A 583 -3.97 49.80 29.15
C ALA A 583 -4.27 51.18 28.53
N PRO A 584 -4.62 52.20 29.32
CA PRO A 584 -4.88 53.54 28.81
C PRO A 584 -3.58 54.23 28.39
N THR A 585 -3.67 55.13 27.41
CA THR A 585 -2.54 55.88 26.85
C THR A 585 -2.87 57.36 26.74
N ILE A 586 -1.86 58.23 26.80
CA ILE A 586 -1.99 59.66 26.46
C ILE A 586 -1.29 59.88 25.11
N THR A 587 -2.07 60.05 24.04
CA THR A 587 -1.56 60.09 22.66
C THR A 587 -1.29 61.50 22.15
N SER A 588 -2.06 62.50 22.58
CA SER A 588 -1.87 63.90 22.19
C SER A 588 -1.98 64.85 23.38
N LEU A 589 -1.15 65.89 23.38
CA LEU A 589 -1.18 67.00 24.34
C LEU A 589 -0.95 68.28 23.55
N LYS A 590 -1.96 69.16 23.52
CA LYS A 590 -1.94 70.38 22.72
C LYS A 590 -2.15 71.61 23.57
N GLY A 591 -1.46 72.70 23.22
CA GLY A 591 -1.72 74.02 23.76
C GLY A 591 -3.04 74.59 23.24
N SER A 592 -3.71 75.42 24.04
CA SER A 592 -4.97 76.08 23.69
C SER A 592 -4.86 77.59 23.96
N PRO A 593 -5.21 78.47 23.00
CA PRO A 593 -5.97 78.18 21.77
C PRO A 593 -5.13 77.73 20.55
N SER A 594 -3.79 77.69 20.61
CA SER A 594 -2.94 77.44 19.42
C SER A 594 -3.23 76.12 18.69
N ASN A 595 -3.74 75.10 19.40
CA ASN A 595 -3.93 73.73 18.93
C ASN A 595 -2.61 73.08 18.42
N VAL A 596 -1.47 73.63 18.84
CA VAL A 596 -0.14 73.12 18.54
C VAL A 596 0.18 71.96 19.48
N GLU A 597 0.68 70.85 18.91
CA GLU A 597 1.14 69.70 19.67
C GLU A 597 2.39 70.06 20.48
N ILE A 598 2.32 69.84 21.79
CA ILE A 598 3.44 70.03 22.72
C ILE A 598 4.13 68.67 22.87
N PRO A 599 5.40 68.51 22.41
CA PRO A 599 6.16 67.29 22.61
C PRO A 599 6.31 66.95 24.10
N ASN A 600 6.61 65.69 24.43
CA ASN A 600 6.85 65.31 25.81
C ASN A 600 8.06 66.10 26.40
N GLY A 601 7.85 66.78 27.52
CA GLY A 601 8.82 67.72 28.11
C GLY A 601 8.89 69.10 27.43
N GLY A 602 8.02 69.37 26.45
CA GLY A 602 8.04 70.61 25.67
C GLY A 602 7.55 71.84 26.44
N THR A 603 7.98 73.02 25.98
CA THR A 603 7.61 74.31 26.56
C THR A 603 6.49 74.97 25.75
N THR A 604 5.52 75.59 26.43
CA THR A 604 4.48 76.45 25.84
C THR A 604 4.43 77.80 26.56
N VAL A 605 3.72 78.78 25.99
CA VAL A 605 3.35 80.04 26.67
C VAL A 605 1.86 80.08 27.03
N GLU A 606 1.15 78.95 26.85
CA GLU A 606 -0.29 78.82 27.05
C GLU A 606 -0.61 78.07 28.36
N SER A 607 -1.56 78.60 29.15
CA SER A 607 -1.92 78.06 30.48
C SER A 607 -3.08 77.05 30.46
N THR A 608 -3.50 76.60 29.27
CA THR A 608 -4.57 75.61 29.08
C THR A 608 -4.15 74.62 28.00
N VAL A 609 -4.41 73.33 28.24
CA VAL A 609 -4.06 72.24 27.32
C VAL A 609 -5.21 71.27 27.12
N ILE A 610 -5.17 70.53 26.02
CA ILE A 610 -6.10 69.45 25.70
C ILE A 610 -5.31 68.15 25.64
N LEU A 611 -5.67 67.19 26.49
CA LEU A 611 -5.15 65.82 26.47
C LEU A 611 -6.13 64.91 25.73
N THR A 612 -5.61 64.06 24.85
CA THR A 612 -6.36 62.99 24.20
C THR A 612 -5.62 61.68 24.39
N GLY A 613 -6.37 60.59 24.55
CA GLY A 613 -5.84 59.25 24.79
C GLY A 613 -6.78 58.15 24.32
N ALA A 614 -6.33 56.90 24.50
CA ALA A 614 -7.14 55.71 24.23
C ALA A 614 -7.24 54.82 25.47
N ALA A 615 -8.29 54.02 25.57
CA ALA A 615 -8.51 52.99 26.60
C ALA A 615 -9.52 51.95 26.12
N ALA A 616 -9.89 50.99 26.98
CA ALA A 616 -10.91 50.01 26.65
C ALA A 616 -12.29 50.69 26.45
N LYS A 617 -12.99 50.31 25.37
CA LYS A 617 -14.20 50.99 24.90
C LYS A 617 -15.30 51.01 25.97
N GLY A 618 -15.89 52.18 26.21
CA GLY A 618 -16.98 52.38 27.17
C GLY A 618 -16.55 52.41 28.64
N LEU A 619 -15.26 52.19 28.95
CA LEU A 619 -14.78 52.12 30.33
C LEU A 619 -14.13 53.45 30.77
N LYS A 620 -14.08 53.65 32.10
CA LYS A 620 -13.55 54.87 32.72
C LYS A 620 -12.03 54.86 32.87
N VAL A 621 -11.45 56.04 32.69
CA VAL A 621 -10.04 56.36 32.92
C VAL A 621 -9.97 57.53 33.90
N ASP A 622 -9.01 57.53 34.81
CA ASP A 622 -8.70 58.67 35.69
C ASP A 622 -7.42 59.36 35.20
N VAL A 623 -7.47 60.66 34.93
CA VAL A 623 -6.32 61.44 34.44
C VAL A 623 -5.74 62.27 35.59
N LEU A 624 -4.47 62.04 35.92
CA LEU A 624 -3.79 62.67 37.06
C LEU A 624 -2.65 63.58 36.58
N ASP A 625 -2.43 64.69 37.28
CA ASP A 625 -1.20 65.50 37.22
C ASP A 625 -0.41 65.24 38.51
N GLY A 626 0.69 64.51 38.40
CA GLY A 626 1.33 63.86 39.54
C GLY A 626 0.37 62.87 40.21
N THR A 627 -0.08 63.20 41.42
CA THR A 627 -1.07 62.41 42.21
C THR A 627 -2.47 63.02 42.21
N VAL A 628 -2.67 64.20 41.61
CA VAL A 628 -3.93 64.95 41.68
C VAL A 628 -4.78 64.65 40.45
N SER A 629 -5.94 64.01 40.64
CA SER A 629 -6.91 63.81 39.54
C SER A 629 -7.37 65.16 38.97
N LYS A 630 -7.37 65.24 37.64
CA LYS A 630 -7.85 66.37 36.83
C LYS A 630 -9.18 66.05 36.13
N GLY A 631 -9.64 64.79 36.19
CA GLY A 631 -10.92 64.36 35.62
C GLY A 631 -10.94 62.88 35.26
N GLN A 632 -12.15 62.30 35.25
CA GLN A 632 -12.38 60.89 34.94
C GLN A 632 -13.16 60.70 33.62
N PRO A 633 -12.54 60.92 32.44
CA PRO A 633 -13.24 60.76 31.17
C PRO A 633 -13.60 59.29 30.89
N VAL A 634 -14.74 59.09 30.22
CA VAL A 634 -15.17 57.79 29.70
C VAL A 634 -14.61 57.62 28.28
N ALA A 635 -13.96 56.49 28.00
CA ALA A 635 -13.55 56.16 26.65
C ALA A 635 -14.77 55.87 25.76
N ASN A 636 -14.83 56.50 24.59
CA ASN A 636 -15.95 56.36 23.66
C ASN A 636 -16.25 54.88 23.34
N ALA A 637 -17.52 54.46 23.47
CA ALA A 637 -17.94 53.06 23.33
C ALA A 637 -17.66 52.45 21.94
N THR A 638 -17.47 53.27 20.91
CA THR A 638 -17.17 52.83 19.54
C THR A 638 -15.67 52.90 19.25
N THR A 639 -14.99 53.99 19.62
CA THR A 639 -13.60 54.26 19.20
C THR A 639 -12.55 53.98 20.28
N GLY A 640 -12.93 53.90 21.55
CA GLY A 640 -12.00 53.79 22.69
C GLY A 640 -11.23 55.06 23.02
N ILE A 641 -11.49 56.17 22.32
CA ILE A 641 -10.80 57.45 22.52
C ILE A 641 -11.46 58.23 23.67
N TRP A 642 -10.65 58.89 24.49
CA TRP A 642 -11.07 59.84 25.51
C TRP A 642 -10.31 61.17 25.35
N THR A 643 -10.93 62.27 25.77
CA THR A 643 -10.35 63.63 25.71
C THR A 643 -10.69 64.39 26.99
N LEU A 644 -9.75 65.20 27.48
CA LEU A 644 -9.91 66.05 28.66
C LEU A 644 -9.18 67.39 28.47
N THR A 645 -9.89 68.50 28.68
CA THR A 645 -9.28 69.84 28.72
C THR A 645 -8.83 70.15 30.15
N VAL A 646 -7.58 70.58 30.31
CA VAL A 646 -7.00 70.96 31.61
C VAL A 646 -6.56 72.43 31.54
N SER A 647 -7.20 73.28 32.35
CA SER A 647 -6.95 74.72 32.44
C SER A 647 -6.27 75.10 33.74
N GLY A 648 -5.70 76.31 33.79
CA GLY A 648 -5.08 76.86 35.00
C GLY A 648 -3.69 76.29 35.29
N LEU A 649 -2.93 75.93 34.25
CA LEU A 649 -1.54 75.52 34.40
C LEU A 649 -0.69 76.72 34.85
N ALA A 650 0.16 76.49 35.84
CA ALA A 650 0.92 77.55 36.49
C ALA A 650 2.31 77.71 35.86
N VAL A 651 2.80 78.95 35.82
CA VAL A 651 4.22 79.22 35.49
C VAL A 651 5.16 78.91 36.66
N SER A 652 4.63 78.50 37.83
CA SER A 652 5.39 78.05 39.00
C SER A 652 4.55 77.10 39.88
N PRO A 653 5.00 75.87 40.17
CA PRO A 653 6.13 75.20 39.52
C PRO A 653 5.83 75.05 38.02
N PRO A 654 6.79 75.31 37.12
CA PRO A 654 6.49 75.45 35.70
C PRO A 654 6.22 74.11 35.00
N VAL A 655 6.50 72.97 35.65
CA VAL A 655 6.43 71.62 35.07
C VAL A 655 5.20 70.87 35.57
N HIS A 656 4.42 70.32 34.63
CA HIS A 656 3.28 69.43 34.88
C HIS A 656 3.57 68.01 34.34
N SER A 657 2.93 66.98 34.91
CA SER A 657 3.22 65.57 34.61
C SER A 657 1.96 64.69 34.62
N PHE A 658 1.41 64.42 33.44
CA PHE A 658 0.12 63.75 33.28
C PHE A 658 0.24 62.23 33.14
N THR A 659 -0.60 61.48 33.85
CA THR A 659 -0.79 60.02 33.68
C THR A 659 -2.27 59.67 33.57
N ALA A 660 -2.59 58.51 33.00
CA ALA A 660 -3.95 58.00 32.86
C ALA A 660 -4.05 56.59 33.47
N LYS A 661 -5.00 56.35 34.38
CA LYS A 661 -5.18 55.07 35.10
C LYS A 661 -6.50 54.40 34.73
N ALA A 662 -6.47 53.09 34.45
CA ALA A 662 -7.68 52.30 34.20
C ALA A 662 -8.46 52.02 35.49
N MET A 663 -9.79 52.11 35.41
CA MET A 663 -10.71 51.70 36.49
C MET A 663 -11.27 50.28 36.30
N TYR A 664 -10.54 49.42 35.57
CA TYR A 664 -10.98 48.09 35.14
C TYR A 664 -9.77 47.14 34.98
N GLY A 665 -10.04 45.83 34.92
CA GLY A 665 -9.00 44.80 34.84
C GLY A 665 -8.02 44.89 36.03
N THR A 666 -6.72 44.71 35.77
CA THR A 666 -5.65 44.87 36.77
C THR A 666 -5.28 46.33 37.06
N GLN A 667 -6.12 47.30 36.67
CA GLN A 667 -5.89 48.75 36.77
C GLN A 667 -4.53 49.26 36.23
N PRO A 668 -4.14 48.92 34.98
CA PRO A 668 -2.93 49.45 34.36
C PRO A 668 -2.93 50.99 34.24
N VAL A 669 -1.73 51.58 34.29
CA VAL A 669 -1.49 53.03 34.21
C VAL A 669 -0.64 53.35 32.97
N SER A 670 -0.89 54.48 32.32
CA SER A 670 -0.11 54.98 31.19
C SER A 670 1.30 55.41 31.60
N THR A 671 2.20 55.52 30.62
CA THR A 671 3.41 56.33 30.77
C THR A 671 3.03 57.80 31.03
N ALA A 672 3.90 58.51 31.77
CA ALA A 672 3.71 59.92 32.05
C ALA A 672 4.06 60.82 30.87
N ARG A 673 3.34 61.93 30.70
CA ARG A 673 3.60 62.97 29.68
C ARG A 673 3.72 64.35 30.34
N THR A 674 4.84 65.02 30.14
CA THR A 674 5.20 66.28 30.82
C THR A 674 5.19 67.50 29.89
N LEU A 675 5.08 68.71 30.48
CA LEU A 675 5.22 69.99 29.77
C LEU A 675 5.73 71.12 30.70
N THR A 676 6.16 72.24 30.12
CA THR A 676 6.63 73.46 30.83
C THR A 676 5.93 74.75 30.33
N VAL A 677 5.68 75.79 31.15
CA VAL A 677 4.99 77.07 30.76
C VAL A 677 5.87 78.34 30.90
N ALA A 678 5.84 79.30 29.93
CA ALA A 678 6.78 80.46 29.79
C ALA A 678 6.16 81.79 29.18
N ALA A 679 6.98 82.81 28.79
CA ALA A 679 6.60 84.18 28.33
C ALA A 679 7.24 84.68 26.98
N ALA A 680 6.88 85.86 26.40
CA ALA A 680 7.05 86.22 24.94
C ALA A 680 7.72 87.60 24.53
N THR A 681 8.14 87.79 23.24
CA THR A 681 8.99 88.93 22.69
C THR A 681 8.73 89.41 21.20
N ALA A 682 9.36 90.51 20.70
CA ALA A 682 9.03 91.25 19.44
C ALA A 682 9.99 91.07 18.19
N PRO A 683 9.61 91.49 16.94
CA PRO A 683 10.35 91.20 15.67
C PRO A 683 11.13 92.37 14.98
N THR A 684 12.02 92.06 14.00
CA THR A 684 12.90 93.01 13.24
C THR A 684 13.14 92.62 11.76
N ILE A 685 13.71 93.52 10.91
CA ILE A 685 14.28 93.25 9.55
C ILE A 685 15.78 93.64 9.52
N THR A 686 16.65 92.84 8.91
CA THR A 686 18.13 93.01 8.94
C THR A 686 18.87 92.99 7.58
N SER A 687 18.43 92.28 6.54
CA SER A 687 19.12 92.22 5.21
C SER A 687 18.14 92.31 4.03
N LEU A 688 18.62 92.80 2.88
CA LEU A 688 17.90 92.81 1.60
C LEU A 688 18.88 92.59 0.43
N LYS A 689 18.67 91.55 -0.38
CA LYS A 689 19.56 91.16 -1.50
C LYS A 689 18.85 90.92 -2.81
N GLY A 690 19.50 91.20 -3.94
CA GLY A 690 19.06 90.80 -5.28
C GLY A 690 19.20 89.29 -5.52
N SER A 691 18.40 88.73 -6.42
CA SER A 691 18.41 87.31 -6.76
C SER A 691 18.24 87.10 -8.28
N PRO A 692 19.10 86.32 -8.95
CA PRO A 692 20.06 85.35 -8.38
C PRO A 692 21.43 85.92 -7.96
N SER A 693 21.75 87.20 -8.18
CA SER A 693 23.08 87.78 -7.91
C SER A 693 23.57 87.62 -6.47
N ASN A 694 22.66 87.55 -5.49
CA ASN A 694 22.93 87.54 -4.05
C ASN A 694 23.73 88.78 -3.57
N VAL A 695 23.73 89.84 -4.36
CA VAL A 695 24.34 91.13 -4.04
C VAL A 695 23.42 91.87 -3.06
N GLU A 696 23.97 92.36 -1.95
CA GLU A 696 23.20 93.19 -1.02
C GLU A 696 22.79 94.49 -1.71
N ILE A 697 21.50 94.81 -1.64
CA ILE A 697 20.96 96.07 -2.13
C ILE A 697 20.90 97.02 -0.92
N PRO A 698 21.72 98.10 -0.90
CA PRO A 698 21.59 99.14 0.10
C PRO A 698 20.19 99.73 0.06
N ASN A 699 19.73 100.27 1.20
CA ASN A 699 18.42 100.93 1.29
C ASN A 699 18.30 102.04 0.21
N GLY A 700 17.45 101.82 -0.80
CA GLY A 700 17.25 102.70 -1.96
C GLY A 700 17.99 102.32 -3.26
N GLY A 701 18.67 101.18 -3.34
CA GLY A 701 19.47 100.77 -4.51
C GLY A 701 18.70 100.27 -5.75
N THR A 702 19.43 99.95 -6.84
CA THR A 702 18.91 99.56 -8.17
C THR A 702 19.45 98.20 -8.62
N THR A 703 18.63 97.39 -9.32
CA THR A 703 19.04 96.11 -9.93
C THR A 703 18.40 95.88 -11.31
N VAL A 704 18.84 94.85 -12.05
CA VAL A 704 18.12 94.28 -13.19
C VAL A 704 17.24 93.07 -12.80
N GLU A 705 17.15 92.77 -11.50
CA GLU A 705 16.53 91.55 -10.98
C GLU A 705 15.16 91.84 -10.35
N THR A 706 14.10 91.23 -10.86
CA THR A 706 12.71 91.39 -10.38
C THR A 706 12.41 90.59 -9.10
N THR A 707 13.45 90.10 -8.40
CA THR A 707 13.34 89.23 -7.22
C THR A 707 14.40 89.58 -6.19
N VAL A 708 13.99 89.66 -4.92
CA VAL A 708 14.85 89.98 -3.77
C VAL A 708 14.60 89.07 -2.58
N ILE A 709 15.54 89.03 -1.63
CA ILE A 709 15.46 88.22 -0.41
C ILE A 709 15.60 89.14 0.80
N LEU A 710 14.62 89.10 1.72
CA LEU A 710 14.64 89.79 3.01
C LEU A 710 14.90 88.81 4.15
N THR A 711 15.61 89.25 5.19
CA THR A 711 15.87 88.48 6.43
C THR A 711 15.60 89.35 7.66
N GLY A 712 15.17 88.74 8.78
CA GLY A 712 14.87 89.43 10.05
C GLY A 712 14.79 88.46 11.25
N THR A 713 14.35 88.95 12.42
CA THR A 713 14.20 88.13 13.66
C THR A 713 12.82 88.24 14.31
N ALA A 714 12.43 87.25 15.13
CA ALA A 714 11.24 87.23 15.99
C ALA A 714 11.31 86.11 17.06
N ALA A 715 10.24 85.92 17.83
CA ALA A 715 10.14 84.81 18.79
C ALA A 715 10.12 83.44 18.06
N LYS A 716 10.89 82.49 18.59
CA LYS A 716 11.21 81.21 17.93
C LYS A 716 9.97 80.39 17.60
N GLY A 717 9.85 79.94 16.35
CA GLY A 717 8.76 79.10 15.87
C GLY A 717 7.46 79.85 15.55
N LEU A 718 7.40 81.16 15.79
CA LEU A 718 6.17 81.94 15.66
C LEU A 718 6.20 82.80 14.38
N LYS A 719 5.00 83.15 13.88
CA LYS A 719 4.82 83.86 12.61
C LYS A 719 5.00 85.37 12.73
N VAL A 720 5.56 85.94 11.67
CA VAL A 720 5.64 87.37 11.39
C VAL A 720 4.99 87.60 10.02
N ASP A 721 4.34 88.73 9.81
CA ASP A 721 3.80 89.18 8.52
C ASP A 721 4.69 90.29 7.94
N VAL A 722 5.19 90.13 6.72
CA VAL A 722 6.08 91.09 6.05
C VAL A 722 5.29 91.85 4.99
N LEU A 723 5.28 93.18 5.05
CA LEU A 723 4.46 94.04 4.21
C LEU A 723 5.32 94.97 3.35
N ASP A 724 4.94 95.21 2.10
CA ASP A 724 5.44 96.27 1.21
C ASP A 724 4.41 97.40 1.20
N GLY A 725 4.74 98.52 1.83
CA GLY A 725 3.75 99.52 2.25
C GLY A 725 2.71 98.89 3.18
N THR A 726 1.48 98.74 2.70
CA THR A 726 0.37 98.09 3.41
C THR A 726 0.06 96.67 2.92
N VAL A 727 0.74 96.20 1.87
CA VAL A 727 0.42 94.93 1.20
C VAL A 727 1.32 93.82 1.74
N SER A 728 0.74 92.82 2.41
CA SER A 728 1.49 91.62 2.81
C SER A 728 2.13 90.94 1.60
N LYS A 729 3.42 90.63 1.70
CA LYS A 729 4.23 89.87 0.74
C LYS A 729 4.53 88.46 1.22
N GLY A 730 4.18 88.13 2.46
CA GLY A 730 4.31 86.78 3.01
C GLY A 730 4.41 86.77 4.53
N GLN A 731 3.98 85.67 5.15
CA GLN A 731 4.01 85.46 6.60
C GLN A 731 5.07 84.41 7.00
N PRO A 732 6.38 84.75 6.97
CA PRO A 732 7.42 83.79 7.32
C PRO A 732 7.35 83.39 8.81
N VAL A 733 7.64 82.12 9.07
CA VAL A 733 7.81 81.59 10.42
C VAL A 733 9.25 81.83 10.84
N ALA A 734 9.47 82.44 12.02
CA ALA A 734 10.79 82.52 12.59
C ALA A 734 11.28 81.14 13.00
N ASN A 735 12.52 80.79 12.62
CA ASN A 735 13.11 79.49 12.86
C ASN A 735 13.00 79.09 14.34
N ALA A 736 12.52 77.87 14.61
CA ALA A 736 12.25 77.36 15.96
C ALA A 736 13.50 77.28 16.87
N THR A 737 14.70 77.32 16.30
CA THR A 737 15.97 77.28 17.04
C THR A 737 16.61 78.65 17.15
N THR A 738 16.65 79.44 16.06
CA THR A 738 17.42 80.70 15.99
C THR A 738 16.57 81.97 16.12
N GLY A 739 15.26 81.91 15.89
CA GLY A 739 14.39 83.09 15.82
C GLY A 739 14.56 83.92 14.55
N ILE A 740 15.39 83.50 13.59
CA ILE A 740 15.58 84.19 12.31
C ILE A 740 14.47 83.78 11.33
N TRP A 741 13.93 84.74 10.59
CA TRP A 741 13.02 84.52 9.47
C TRP A 741 13.61 85.07 8.17
N THR A 742 13.27 84.47 7.04
CA THR A 742 13.68 84.89 5.69
C THR A 742 12.48 84.80 4.74
N LEU A 743 12.34 85.76 3.82
CA LEU A 743 11.29 85.80 2.81
C LEU A 743 11.87 86.24 1.45
N THR A 744 11.65 85.46 0.41
CA THR A 744 11.92 85.87 -0.98
C THR A 744 10.69 86.57 -1.55
N VAL A 745 10.87 87.79 -2.04
CA VAL A 745 9.83 88.58 -2.70
C VAL A 745 10.17 88.67 -4.20
N SER A 746 9.33 88.07 -5.03
CA SER A 746 9.47 88.05 -6.49
C SER A 746 8.39 88.88 -7.18
N GLY A 747 8.59 89.17 -8.47
CA GLY A 747 7.64 89.96 -9.26
C GLY A 747 7.65 91.44 -8.91
N LEU A 748 8.79 91.98 -8.47
CA LEU A 748 8.96 93.42 -8.27
C LEU A 748 8.80 94.15 -9.61
N ALA A 749 8.00 95.20 -9.61
CA ALA A 749 7.60 95.88 -10.82
C ALA A 749 8.70 96.86 -11.28
N VAL A 750 8.97 96.88 -12.58
CA VAL A 750 9.83 97.92 -13.19
C VAL A 750 9.15 99.29 -13.28
N SER A 751 7.87 99.40 -12.90
CA SER A 751 7.12 100.66 -12.78
C SER A 751 5.86 100.50 -11.89
N PRO A 752 5.60 101.39 -10.91
CA PRO A 752 6.56 102.35 -10.37
C PRO A 752 7.72 101.56 -9.73
N PRO A 753 8.98 101.95 -9.91
CA PRO A 753 10.07 101.03 -9.65
C PRO A 753 10.47 100.92 -8.17
N VAL A 754 9.86 101.72 -7.27
CA VAL A 754 10.27 101.85 -5.85
C VAL A 754 9.39 101.02 -4.91
N HIS A 755 10.01 100.23 -4.04
CA HIS A 755 9.36 99.36 -3.02
C HIS A 755 9.77 99.72 -1.56
N SER A 756 9.01 99.31 -0.52
CA SER A 756 9.26 99.65 0.90
C SER A 756 8.70 98.65 1.95
N PHE A 757 9.56 97.86 2.62
CA PHE A 757 9.17 96.68 3.42
C PHE A 757 9.18 96.87 4.97
N THR A 758 8.23 96.30 5.72
CA THR A 758 8.12 96.23 7.21
C THR A 758 7.67 94.85 7.72
N ALA A 759 7.72 94.55 9.04
CA ALA A 759 7.39 93.22 9.61
C ALA A 759 6.61 93.25 10.96
N LYS A 760 5.53 92.46 11.11
CA LYS A 760 4.60 92.45 12.27
C LYS A 760 4.40 91.06 12.90
N ALA A 761 4.47 90.94 14.23
CA ALA A 761 4.27 89.67 14.94
C ALA A 761 2.80 89.21 15.00
N MET A 762 2.56 87.90 14.88
CA MET A 762 1.22 87.28 14.92
C MET A 762 0.93 86.54 16.24
N TYR A 763 1.59 86.93 17.32
CA TYR A 763 1.57 86.24 18.61
C TYR A 763 1.82 87.24 19.76
N GLY A 764 1.52 86.84 21.01
CA GLY A 764 1.54 87.77 22.14
C GLY A 764 0.63 88.98 21.88
N THR A 765 1.13 90.19 22.13
CA THR A 765 0.43 91.46 21.89
C THR A 765 0.64 92.08 20.49
N GLN A 766 1.23 91.35 19.53
CA GLN A 766 1.42 91.74 18.12
C GLN A 766 2.27 93.01 17.80
N PRO A 767 3.51 93.15 18.30
CA PRO A 767 4.44 94.26 17.95
C PRO A 767 4.98 94.26 16.49
N VAL A 768 5.55 95.40 16.03
CA VAL A 768 5.94 95.69 14.62
C VAL A 768 7.35 96.31 14.49
N SER A 769 8.04 96.12 13.35
CA SER A 769 9.39 96.62 13.02
C SER A 769 9.45 97.94 12.22
N THR A 770 10.69 98.42 11.95
CA THR A 770 11.04 99.53 11.02
C THR A 770 11.12 99.09 9.54
N ALA A 771 11.37 100.03 8.60
CA ALA A 771 11.17 99.87 7.13
C ALA A 771 12.42 99.92 6.20
N ARG A 772 12.37 99.41 4.94
CA ARG A 772 13.53 99.32 3.96
C ARG A 772 13.16 99.26 2.43
N THR A 773 13.93 99.84 1.47
CA THR A 773 13.51 100.18 0.05
C THR A 773 14.46 99.82 -1.17
N LEU A 774 14.01 99.77 -2.49
CA LEU A 774 14.82 99.44 -3.76
C LEU A 774 14.17 99.65 -5.22
N THR A 775 14.86 99.29 -6.37
CA THR A 775 14.58 99.49 -7.87
C THR A 775 15.03 98.34 -8.92
N VAL A 776 14.56 98.16 -10.23
CA VAL A 776 14.55 96.86 -11.11
C VAL A 776 14.74 96.87 -12.73
N ALA A 777 15.10 95.76 -13.52
CA ALA A 777 15.21 95.57 -15.06
C ALA A 777 15.24 94.10 -15.81
N ALA A 778 15.95 93.75 -16.98
CA ALA A 778 15.76 92.50 -17.91
C ALA A 778 16.88 91.99 -19.01
N ALA A 779 16.81 90.79 -19.76
CA ALA A 779 17.82 90.19 -20.81
C ALA A 779 17.54 88.87 -21.77
N THR A 780 18.53 88.14 -22.49
CA THR A 780 18.44 87.17 -23.74
C THR A 780 19.34 85.80 -23.94
N ALA A 781 19.48 85.06 -25.15
CA ALA A 781 19.75 83.52 -25.37
C ALA A 781 20.67 82.72 -26.49
N PRO A 782 20.82 81.31 -26.55
CA PRO A 782 21.65 80.38 -27.49
C PRO A 782 21.16 78.89 -27.99
N THR A 783 21.94 78.05 -28.80
CA THR A 783 21.61 76.65 -29.37
C THR A 783 22.76 75.57 -29.68
N ILE A 784 22.44 74.27 -30.01
CA ILE A 784 23.32 73.15 -30.54
C ILE A 784 22.84 72.59 -31.92
N THR A 785 23.73 72.11 -32.82
CA THR A 785 23.40 71.61 -34.18
C THR A 785 23.99 70.25 -34.67
N SER A 786 25.20 69.79 -34.31
CA SER A 786 25.80 68.51 -34.82
C SER A 786 26.51 67.69 -33.73
N LEU A 787 26.57 66.35 -33.87
CA LEU A 787 27.27 65.41 -32.97
C LEU A 787 27.82 64.18 -33.74
N LYS A 788 29.13 63.92 -33.67
CA LYS A 788 29.82 62.84 -34.41
C LYS A 788 30.76 62.00 -33.55
N GLY A 789 30.92 60.72 -33.87
CA GLY A 789 31.92 59.81 -33.29
C GLY A 789 33.35 60.11 -33.78
N SER A 790 34.36 59.64 -33.04
CA SER A 790 35.78 59.82 -33.38
C SER A 790 36.60 58.61 -32.93
N PRO A 791 37.45 58.01 -33.80
CA PRO A 791 37.90 58.53 -35.09
C PRO A 791 36.94 58.35 -36.28
N SER A 792 35.81 57.64 -36.14
CA SER A 792 34.91 57.32 -37.27
C SER A 792 34.38 58.53 -38.06
N ASN A 793 34.21 59.69 -37.42
CA ASN A 793 33.57 60.91 -37.96
C ASN A 793 32.14 60.69 -38.49
N VAL A 794 31.47 59.62 -38.03
CA VAL A 794 30.07 59.31 -38.36
C VAL A 794 29.14 60.14 -37.47
N GLU A 795 28.10 60.75 -38.05
CA GLU A 795 27.08 61.48 -37.28
C GLU A 795 26.26 60.49 -36.45
N ILE A 796 26.19 60.73 -35.14
CA ILE A 796 25.43 59.89 -34.20
C ILE A 796 24.05 60.54 -34.03
N PRO A 797 22.94 59.90 -34.45
CA PRO A 797 21.60 60.43 -34.23
C PRO A 797 21.33 60.64 -32.74
N ASN A 798 20.41 61.56 -32.40
CA ASN A 798 20.02 61.81 -31.02
C ASN A 798 19.52 60.52 -30.34
N GLY A 799 20.24 60.05 -29.30
CA GLY A 799 19.98 58.78 -28.60
C GLY A 799 20.73 57.55 -29.12
N GLY A 800 21.62 57.69 -30.11
CA GLY A 800 22.35 56.56 -30.72
C GLY A 800 23.40 55.90 -29.82
N THR A 801 23.80 54.67 -30.18
CA THR A 801 24.86 53.89 -29.51
C THR A 801 26.17 53.90 -30.29
N THR A 802 27.30 53.76 -29.60
CA THR A 802 28.64 53.59 -30.18
C THR A 802 29.50 52.69 -29.26
N VAL A 803 30.71 52.33 -29.71
CA VAL A 803 31.79 51.79 -28.86
C VAL A 803 32.96 52.77 -28.74
N GLU A 804 32.90 53.91 -29.45
CA GLU A 804 33.91 54.96 -29.40
C GLU A 804 33.69 55.87 -28.18
N THR A 805 34.75 56.12 -27.40
CA THR A 805 34.69 56.94 -26.18
C THR A 805 35.00 58.42 -26.42
N THR A 806 34.94 58.91 -27.67
CA THR A 806 35.25 60.31 -28.05
C THR A 806 34.31 60.82 -29.15
N VAL A 807 33.86 62.08 -29.05
CA VAL A 807 32.88 62.70 -29.95
C VAL A 807 33.18 64.19 -30.23
N ILE A 808 32.54 64.78 -31.24
CA ILE A 808 32.67 66.20 -31.63
C ILE A 808 31.27 66.86 -31.73
N LEU A 809 31.11 68.08 -31.20
CA LEU A 809 29.86 68.87 -31.15
C LEU A 809 30.00 70.28 -31.76
N THR A 810 28.91 70.82 -32.33
CA THR A 810 28.84 72.20 -32.92
C THR A 810 27.48 72.88 -32.64
N GLY A 811 27.42 74.22 -32.50
CA GLY A 811 26.18 75.00 -32.19
C GLY A 811 26.28 76.53 -32.41
N THR A 812 25.34 77.34 -31.89
CA THR A 812 25.33 78.83 -32.03
C THR A 812 24.92 79.61 -30.76
N ALA A 813 25.24 80.91 -30.64
CA ALA A 813 24.77 81.81 -29.56
C ALA A 813 24.90 83.33 -29.87
N ALA A 814 24.57 84.19 -28.90
CA ALA A 814 24.77 85.64 -29.00
C ALA A 814 26.25 85.99 -29.20
N LYS A 815 26.51 86.85 -30.17
CA LYS A 815 27.84 87.08 -30.76
C LYS A 815 28.89 87.48 -29.72
N GLY A 816 30.02 86.77 -29.70
CA GLY A 816 31.15 87.05 -28.80
C GLY A 816 30.93 86.67 -27.33
N LEU A 817 29.72 86.21 -26.94
CA LEU A 817 29.45 85.77 -25.58
C LEU A 817 29.74 84.27 -25.41
N LYS A 818 30.09 83.89 -24.18
CA LYS A 818 30.39 82.50 -23.84
C LYS A 818 29.13 81.67 -23.70
N VAL A 819 29.28 80.42 -24.14
CA VAL A 819 28.32 79.33 -23.97
C VAL A 819 29.01 78.25 -23.15
N ASP A 820 28.30 77.61 -22.24
CA ASP A 820 28.81 76.43 -21.54
C ASP A 820 28.19 75.17 -22.14
N VAL A 821 29.01 74.25 -22.64
CA VAL A 821 28.57 72.96 -23.19
C VAL A 821 28.63 71.92 -22.08
N LEU A 822 27.46 71.47 -21.65
CA LEU A 822 27.24 70.65 -20.47
C LEU A 822 26.80 69.25 -20.88
N ASP A 823 27.44 68.20 -20.38
CA ASP A 823 26.97 66.82 -20.44
C ASP A 823 26.20 66.51 -19.14
N GLY A 824 24.88 66.45 -19.24
CA GLY A 824 23.98 66.56 -18.10
C GLY A 824 24.17 67.91 -17.41
N THR A 825 24.86 67.91 -16.27
CA THR A 825 25.23 69.10 -15.48
C THR A 825 26.72 69.42 -15.51
N VAL A 826 27.55 68.57 -16.13
CA VAL A 826 29.02 68.67 -16.09
C VAL A 826 29.52 69.44 -17.31
N SER A 827 30.18 70.59 -17.10
CA SER A 827 30.82 71.33 -18.19
C SER A 827 31.90 70.47 -18.85
N LYS A 828 31.83 70.36 -20.18
CA LYS A 828 32.84 69.71 -21.03
C LYS A 828 33.68 70.74 -21.80
N GLY A 829 33.27 72.02 -21.79
CA GLY A 829 34.01 73.12 -22.37
C GLY A 829 33.13 74.35 -22.57
N GLN A 830 33.73 75.53 -22.48
CA GLN A 830 33.05 76.82 -22.68
C GLN A 830 33.52 77.50 -23.97
N PRO A 831 33.11 77.02 -25.15
CA PRO A 831 33.52 77.63 -26.40
C PRO A 831 32.89 79.03 -26.54
N VAL A 832 33.67 79.97 -27.06
CA VAL A 832 33.17 81.31 -27.39
C VAL A 832 32.45 81.23 -28.73
N ALA A 833 31.20 81.70 -28.78
CA ALA A 833 30.50 81.85 -30.05
C ALA A 833 31.22 82.90 -30.92
N ASN A 834 31.62 82.50 -32.13
CA ASN A 834 32.39 83.33 -33.04
C ASN A 834 31.77 84.73 -33.15
N ALA A 835 32.58 85.78 -32.93
CA ALA A 835 32.08 87.15 -32.82
C ALA A 835 31.37 87.67 -34.08
N THR A 836 31.62 87.07 -35.25
CA THR A 836 30.99 87.41 -36.52
C THR A 836 29.77 86.53 -36.81
N THR A 837 29.94 85.20 -36.76
CA THR A 837 28.95 84.21 -37.23
C THR A 837 28.06 83.64 -36.12
N GLY A 838 28.44 83.77 -34.85
CA GLY A 838 27.76 83.19 -33.70
C GLY A 838 27.95 81.68 -33.51
N ILE A 839 28.72 80.99 -34.39
CA ILE A 839 28.93 79.53 -34.36
C ILE A 839 30.03 79.15 -33.37
N TRP A 840 29.92 77.97 -32.74
CA TRP A 840 30.94 77.35 -31.88
C TRP A 840 31.08 75.84 -32.13
N THR A 841 32.24 75.24 -31.80
CA THR A 841 32.54 73.79 -31.94
C THR A 841 33.42 73.32 -30.77
N LEU A 842 33.28 72.05 -30.34
CA LEU A 842 34.01 71.42 -29.22
C LEU A 842 34.20 69.91 -29.44
N THR A 843 35.39 69.37 -29.13
CA THR A 843 35.65 67.92 -29.07
C THR A 843 35.63 67.44 -27.62
N VAL A 844 35.00 66.29 -27.36
CA VAL A 844 34.83 65.71 -26.01
C VAL A 844 35.32 64.25 -26.02
N SER A 845 36.37 63.96 -25.26
CA SER A 845 36.98 62.63 -25.12
C SER A 845 36.76 62.04 -23.72
N GLY A 846 36.94 60.72 -23.59
CA GLY A 846 36.84 60.02 -22.31
C GLY A 846 35.40 59.79 -21.84
N LEU A 847 34.47 59.56 -22.77
CA LEU A 847 33.11 59.15 -22.45
C LEU A 847 33.10 57.77 -21.76
N ALA A 848 32.24 57.60 -20.76
CA ALA A 848 32.26 56.45 -19.89
C ALA A 848 31.27 55.39 -20.39
N VAL A 849 31.68 54.12 -20.36
CA VAL A 849 30.77 52.98 -20.61
C VAL A 849 29.81 52.71 -19.43
N SER A 850 29.89 53.50 -18.35
CA SER A 850 28.93 53.48 -17.24
C SER A 850 28.97 54.79 -16.42
N PRO A 851 27.83 55.47 -16.17
CA PRO A 851 26.55 55.25 -16.84
C PRO A 851 26.74 55.48 -18.34
N PRO A 852 26.24 54.58 -19.22
CA PRO A 852 26.68 54.58 -20.61
C PRO A 852 26.10 55.75 -21.41
N VAL A 853 25.07 56.43 -20.89
CA VAL A 853 24.30 57.48 -21.59
C VAL A 853 24.84 58.88 -21.25
N HIS A 854 25.13 59.66 -22.29
CA HIS A 854 25.57 61.06 -22.23
C HIS A 854 24.50 62.00 -22.83
N SER A 855 24.45 63.27 -22.39
CA SER A 855 23.37 64.22 -22.73
C SER A 855 23.83 65.69 -22.79
N PHE A 856 24.18 66.18 -23.97
CA PHE A 856 24.77 67.49 -24.17
C PHE A 856 23.75 68.64 -24.31
N THR A 857 23.96 69.76 -23.60
CA THR A 857 23.21 71.04 -23.70
C THR A 857 24.16 72.23 -23.77
N ALA A 858 23.68 73.40 -24.21
CA ALA A 858 24.47 74.61 -24.38
C ALA A 858 23.79 75.80 -23.68
N LYS A 859 24.39 76.31 -22.60
CA LYS A 859 23.83 77.34 -21.71
C LYS A 859 24.45 78.72 -21.95
N ALA A 860 23.61 79.77 -22.06
CA ALA A 860 24.08 81.15 -22.08
C ALA A 860 24.58 81.57 -20.69
N MET A 861 25.75 82.19 -20.64
CA MET A 861 26.32 82.73 -19.38
C MET A 861 25.93 84.20 -19.16
N TYR A 862 24.78 84.62 -19.68
CA TYR A 862 24.32 86.02 -19.70
C TYR A 862 22.79 86.10 -19.64
N GLY A 863 22.30 87.28 -19.24
CA GLY A 863 20.88 87.56 -19.12
C GLY A 863 20.12 86.65 -18.15
N THR A 864 18.93 86.19 -18.53
CA THR A 864 18.17 85.17 -17.77
C THR A 864 18.78 83.76 -17.85
N GLN A 865 20.01 83.64 -18.38
CA GLN A 865 20.76 82.40 -18.62
C GLN A 865 19.97 81.27 -19.32
N PRO A 866 19.27 81.57 -20.42
CA PRO A 866 18.53 80.55 -21.18
C PRO A 866 19.46 79.51 -21.83
N VAL A 867 18.91 78.32 -22.07
CA VAL A 867 19.65 77.10 -22.42
C VAL A 867 19.08 76.50 -23.70
N SER A 868 19.91 75.86 -24.51
CA SER A 868 19.49 75.06 -25.66
C SER A 868 18.70 73.80 -25.26
N THR A 869 18.05 73.19 -26.25
CA THR A 869 17.64 71.78 -26.18
C THR A 869 18.84 70.82 -26.08
N ALA A 870 18.59 69.59 -25.61
CA ALA A 870 19.61 68.58 -25.35
C ALA A 870 19.81 67.57 -26.50
N ARG A 871 21.00 66.93 -26.56
CA ARG A 871 21.33 65.85 -27.52
C ARG A 871 22.13 64.70 -26.88
N THR A 872 21.73 63.43 -27.07
CA THR A 872 22.18 62.26 -26.28
C THR A 872 22.87 61.13 -27.08
N LEU A 873 23.65 60.24 -26.42
CA LEU A 873 24.27 59.00 -26.99
C LEU A 873 24.66 57.94 -25.91
N THR A 874 25.06 56.70 -26.29
CA THR A 874 25.37 55.55 -25.39
C THR A 874 26.67 54.71 -25.73
N VAL A 875 27.44 54.10 -24.78
CA VAL A 875 28.74 53.34 -25.03
C VAL A 875 28.90 51.91 -24.33
N SER A 876 29.66 50.91 -24.85
CA SER A 876 29.69 49.44 -24.39
C SER A 876 30.99 48.55 -24.60
N ALA A 877 31.05 47.24 -24.17
CA ALA A 877 32.22 46.27 -24.12
C ALA A 877 31.94 44.70 -24.32
N GLU A 878 32.93 43.74 -24.26
CA GLU A 878 32.88 42.31 -24.78
C GLU A 878 33.41 41.10 -23.89
N HIS A 879 32.88 39.84 -23.97
CA HIS A 879 33.19 38.63 -23.09
C HIS A 879 32.98 37.15 -23.64
N ASP A 880 33.27 36.11 -22.79
CA ASP A 880 33.24 34.59 -22.88
C ASP A 880 31.85 33.88 -23.09
N VAL A 881 31.68 32.54 -22.86
CA VAL A 881 30.37 31.80 -22.95
C VAL A 881 30.10 30.74 -21.84
N LEU A 882 28.93 30.80 -21.19
CA LEU A 882 28.42 29.82 -20.21
C LEU A 882 26.98 29.38 -20.56
N THR A 883 26.63 28.09 -20.45
CA THR A 883 25.29 27.58 -20.83
C THR A 883 24.74 26.50 -19.89
N PHE A 884 23.41 26.42 -19.78
CA PHE A 884 22.69 25.27 -19.21
C PHE A 884 22.34 24.28 -20.32
N THR A 885 22.74 23.00 -20.19
CA THR A 885 22.66 22.03 -21.30
C THR A 885 21.42 21.14 -21.29
N ASN A 886 20.69 21.06 -20.17
CA ASN A 886 19.56 20.13 -20.04
C ASN A 886 18.24 20.78 -19.57
N ALA A 887 17.97 22.04 -19.91
CA ALA A 887 16.64 22.66 -19.78
C ALA A 887 15.54 21.87 -20.57
N PRO A 888 14.22 22.05 -20.31
CA PRO A 888 13.56 22.90 -19.31
C PRO A 888 13.48 22.24 -17.93
N TYR A 889 13.44 23.05 -16.87
CA TYR A 889 13.40 22.58 -15.49
C TYR A 889 12.01 22.80 -14.88
N THR A 890 11.24 21.73 -14.70
CA THR A 890 9.86 21.82 -14.18
C THR A 890 9.66 20.85 -13.02
N ILE A 891 9.07 21.31 -11.92
CA ILE A 891 8.83 20.54 -10.69
C ILE A 891 7.50 20.90 -10.03
N ALA A 892 7.01 20.03 -9.15
CA ALA A 892 5.91 20.35 -8.23
C ALA A 892 6.38 21.20 -7.03
N PRO A 893 5.44 21.81 -6.25
CA PRO A 893 5.75 22.46 -4.98
C PRO A 893 6.53 21.55 -4.03
N ALA A 894 7.61 22.04 -3.43
CA ALA A 894 8.57 21.28 -2.61
C ALA A 894 9.24 20.07 -3.30
N GLY A 895 9.07 19.91 -4.62
CA GLY A 895 9.60 18.81 -5.42
C GLY A 895 11.12 18.81 -5.58
N ARG A 896 11.67 17.73 -6.14
CA ARG A 896 13.09 17.66 -6.52
C ARG A 896 13.29 17.99 -8.00
N LEU A 897 14.22 18.88 -8.28
CA LEU A 897 14.69 19.20 -9.62
C LEU A 897 15.43 17.99 -10.22
N LYS A 898 15.32 17.82 -11.54
CA LYS A 898 16.28 17.01 -12.29
C LYS A 898 17.69 17.61 -12.14
N ASN A 899 18.72 16.82 -12.45
CA ASN A 899 20.11 17.30 -12.38
C ASN A 899 20.26 18.60 -13.18
N VAL A 900 20.91 19.60 -12.59
CA VAL A 900 21.27 20.85 -13.28
C VAL A 900 22.60 20.63 -13.97
N GLU A 901 22.59 20.62 -15.30
CA GLU A 901 23.81 20.47 -16.11
C GLU A 901 24.23 21.80 -16.72
N LEU A 902 25.52 22.12 -16.55
CA LEU A 902 26.17 23.34 -17.00
C LEU A 902 27.39 22.98 -17.86
N LEU A 903 27.65 23.80 -18.88
CA LEU A 903 28.82 23.73 -19.75
C LEU A 903 29.48 25.12 -19.86
N LEU A 904 30.78 25.18 -19.58
CA LEU A 904 31.61 26.37 -19.75
C LEU A 904 32.57 26.18 -20.93
N SER A 905 32.53 27.11 -21.89
CA SER A 905 33.35 27.07 -23.10
C SER A 905 33.79 28.46 -23.55
N THR A 906 34.84 28.52 -24.37
CA THR A 906 35.18 29.76 -25.10
C THR A 906 34.10 30.06 -26.16
N ARG A 907 34.10 31.27 -26.77
CA ARG A 907 33.22 31.58 -27.93
C ARG A 907 33.42 30.61 -29.11
N ASN A 908 34.55 29.91 -29.18
CA ASN A 908 34.86 28.90 -30.20
C ASN A 908 34.48 27.46 -29.76
N ASN A 909 33.58 27.32 -28.78
CA ASN A 909 33.08 26.04 -28.24
C ASN A 909 34.15 25.09 -27.67
N THR A 910 35.36 25.59 -27.36
CA THR A 910 36.38 24.78 -26.67
C THR A 910 36.02 24.65 -25.20
N PRO A 911 35.91 23.43 -24.62
CA PRO A 911 35.62 23.25 -23.20
C PRO A 911 36.67 23.90 -22.31
N VAL A 912 36.24 24.46 -21.16
CA VAL A 912 37.15 25.01 -20.14
C VAL A 912 37.25 24.02 -18.97
N PRO A 913 38.25 23.11 -18.93
CA PRO A 913 38.41 22.16 -17.84
C PRO A 913 38.95 22.83 -16.58
N ARG A 914 38.51 22.36 -15.40
CA ARG A 914 38.84 22.94 -14.08
C ARG A 914 38.46 24.43 -13.92
N GLY A 915 37.61 24.96 -14.79
CA GLY A 915 37.03 26.29 -14.68
C GLY A 915 36.15 26.40 -13.43
N LYS A 916 36.25 27.52 -12.73
CA LYS A 916 35.38 27.85 -11.60
C LYS A 916 34.09 28.48 -12.10
N LEU A 917 32.96 27.94 -11.67
CA LEU A 917 31.66 28.56 -11.87
C LEU A 917 30.85 28.51 -10.57
N SER A 918 29.91 29.44 -10.41
CA SER A 918 28.93 29.43 -9.33
C SER A 918 27.55 29.10 -9.87
N LEU A 919 26.82 28.21 -9.21
CA LEU A 919 25.37 28.07 -9.42
C LEU A 919 24.65 28.80 -8.27
N THR A 920 23.63 29.58 -8.58
CA THR A 920 22.78 30.26 -7.61
C THR A 920 21.37 29.70 -7.69
N LEU A 921 20.95 29.00 -6.63
CA LEU A 921 19.58 28.52 -6.51
C LEU A 921 18.61 29.67 -6.23
N PRO A 922 17.34 29.60 -6.69
CA PRO A 922 16.33 30.56 -6.32
C PRO A 922 16.06 30.59 -4.81
N ALA A 923 15.49 31.69 -4.31
CA ALA A 923 15.09 31.80 -2.91
C ALA A 923 14.17 30.63 -2.49
N ASN A 924 14.45 30.04 -1.33
CA ASN A 924 13.76 28.85 -0.77
C ASN A 924 13.97 27.53 -1.55
N PHE A 925 14.92 27.47 -2.49
CA PHE A 925 15.46 26.22 -3.00
C PHE A 925 16.68 25.78 -2.16
N MET A 926 16.94 24.48 -2.10
CA MET A 926 18.05 23.90 -1.32
C MET A 926 18.85 22.88 -2.14
N TYR A 927 20.16 22.82 -1.89
CA TYR A 927 21.05 21.74 -2.32
C TYR A 927 20.78 20.44 -1.55
N ALA A 928 21.43 19.36 -1.98
CA ALA A 928 21.30 18.02 -1.40
C ALA A 928 21.63 17.93 0.11
N ASP A 929 22.44 18.87 0.61
CA ASP A 929 22.90 18.98 2.00
C ASP A 929 22.10 20.00 2.83
N GLY A 930 21.05 20.61 2.26
CA GLY A 930 20.23 21.62 2.93
C GLY A 930 20.73 23.05 2.81
N GLY A 931 21.92 23.30 2.26
CA GLY A 931 22.38 24.66 1.96
C GLY A 931 21.54 25.33 0.86
N SER A 932 21.50 26.67 0.82
CA SER A 932 20.75 27.45 -0.17
C SER A 932 21.62 28.55 -0.79
N GLY A 933 21.09 29.28 -1.78
CA GLY A 933 21.78 30.40 -2.43
C GLY A 933 22.87 29.99 -3.43
N GLN A 934 23.98 30.73 -3.45
CA GLN A 934 25.10 30.55 -4.37
C GLN A 934 26.12 29.53 -3.86
N ARG A 935 26.65 28.68 -4.75
CA ARG A 935 27.72 27.72 -4.46
C ARG A 935 28.68 27.57 -5.65
N GLU A 936 29.98 27.55 -5.36
CA GLU A 936 31.02 27.25 -6.35
C GLU A 936 31.08 25.76 -6.71
N PHE A 937 31.38 25.50 -7.99
CA PHE A 937 31.68 24.20 -8.57
C PHE A 937 32.89 24.33 -9.51
N ILE A 938 33.58 23.22 -9.74
CA ILE A 938 34.73 23.13 -10.66
C ILE A 938 34.33 22.20 -11.81
N THR A 939 34.57 22.61 -13.05
CA THR A 939 34.25 21.81 -14.23
C THR A 939 35.16 20.58 -14.37
N ASP A 940 34.59 19.50 -14.92
CA ASP A 940 35.34 18.30 -15.31
C ASP A 940 36.23 18.52 -16.56
N ALA A 941 36.88 17.47 -17.05
CA ALA A 941 37.73 17.52 -18.24
C ALA A 941 36.99 17.90 -19.54
N ALA A 942 35.65 17.81 -19.56
CA ALA A 942 34.79 18.19 -20.67
C ALA A 942 34.10 19.55 -20.45
N GLY A 943 34.53 20.33 -19.46
CA GLY A 943 33.97 21.66 -19.15
C GLY A 943 32.61 21.62 -18.46
N ARG A 944 32.19 20.47 -17.90
CA ARG A 944 30.83 20.25 -17.37
C ARG A 944 30.76 20.26 -15.85
N VAL A 945 29.58 20.63 -15.34
CA VAL A 945 29.16 20.46 -13.94
C VAL A 945 27.75 19.86 -13.93
N SER A 946 27.51 18.87 -13.07
CA SER A 946 26.20 18.25 -12.85
C SER A 946 25.81 18.31 -11.36
N VAL A 947 24.82 19.13 -11.01
CA VAL A 947 24.33 19.30 -9.64
C VAL A 947 23.04 18.51 -9.45
N SER A 948 23.03 17.53 -8.54
CA SER A 948 21.88 16.64 -8.30
C SER A 948 21.11 16.97 -7.02
N ARG A 949 19.87 16.48 -6.93
CA ARG A 949 19.00 16.52 -5.74
C ARG A 949 18.65 17.92 -5.19
N VAL A 950 18.68 18.95 -6.04
CA VAL A 950 18.15 20.28 -5.69
C VAL A 950 16.66 20.15 -5.34
N LYS A 951 16.23 20.71 -4.21
CA LYS A 951 14.84 20.73 -3.74
C LYS A 951 14.25 22.12 -3.97
N GLY A 952 13.01 22.17 -4.46
CA GLY A 952 12.28 23.39 -4.75
C GLY A 952 11.48 23.97 -3.57
N THR A 953 10.97 25.18 -3.79
CA THR A 953 10.06 25.88 -2.87
C THR A 953 8.62 25.35 -2.95
N ARG A 954 7.81 25.61 -1.91
CA ARG A 954 6.37 25.30 -1.84
C ARG A 954 5.48 26.26 -2.66
N SER A 955 6.02 27.38 -3.13
CA SER A 955 5.25 28.34 -3.93
C SER A 955 5.32 28.00 -5.42
N SER A 956 4.18 27.87 -6.08
CA SER A 956 4.12 27.75 -7.55
C SER A 956 4.53 29.07 -8.22
N GLY A 957 5.15 28.98 -9.39
CA GLY A 957 5.65 30.13 -10.15
C GLY A 957 6.88 29.81 -10.99
N SER A 958 7.32 30.80 -11.78
CA SER A 958 8.58 30.74 -12.52
C SER A 958 9.70 31.39 -11.69
N TYR A 959 10.78 30.65 -11.49
CA TYR A 959 11.96 31.06 -10.73
C TYR A 959 13.18 31.14 -11.64
N SER A 960 14.04 32.12 -11.43
CA SER A 960 15.31 32.21 -12.15
C SER A 960 16.37 31.35 -11.48
N LEU A 961 16.90 30.38 -12.20
CA LEU A 961 18.12 29.64 -11.86
C LEU A 961 19.26 30.26 -12.67
N SER A 962 20.29 30.77 -12.00
CA SER A 962 21.40 31.46 -12.65
C SER A 962 22.74 30.81 -12.29
N ALA A 963 23.66 30.80 -13.26
CA ALA A 963 25.03 30.40 -13.05
C ALA A 963 25.98 31.49 -13.55
N THR A 964 27.11 31.67 -12.88
CA THR A 964 28.11 32.69 -13.22
C THR A 964 29.52 32.13 -13.31
N SER A 965 30.33 32.70 -14.20
CA SER A 965 31.76 32.40 -14.34
C SER A 965 32.49 33.66 -14.81
N GLY A 966 33.21 34.34 -13.91
CA GLY A 966 33.73 35.68 -14.18
C GLY A 966 32.59 36.66 -14.49
N ALA A 967 32.67 37.33 -15.65
CA ALA A 967 31.62 38.22 -16.16
C ALA A 967 30.46 37.49 -16.86
N GLN A 968 30.57 36.18 -17.12
CA GLN A 968 29.50 35.42 -17.77
C GLN A 968 28.36 35.10 -16.80
N ILE A 969 27.13 35.27 -17.29
CA ILE A 969 25.90 34.92 -16.58
C ILE A 969 25.03 34.10 -17.53
N ALA A 970 24.78 32.84 -17.19
CA ALA A 970 23.71 32.05 -17.77
C ALA A 970 22.50 32.10 -16.86
N SER A 971 21.29 32.17 -17.42
CA SER A 971 20.05 32.04 -16.66
C SER A 971 19.06 31.14 -17.39
N THR A 972 18.20 30.48 -16.62
CA THR A 972 17.15 29.60 -17.12
C THR A 972 15.98 29.58 -16.14
N THR A 973 14.79 29.29 -16.64
CA THR A 973 13.59 29.23 -15.81
C THR A 973 13.45 27.85 -15.16
N VAL A 974 13.27 27.83 -13.85
CA VAL A 974 12.72 26.70 -13.11
C VAL A 974 11.24 26.99 -12.85
N THR A 975 10.36 26.20 -13.45
CA THR A 975 8.92 26.31 -13.25
C THR A 975 8.50 25.39 -12.11
N VAL A 976 8.02 25.95 -11.01
CA VAL A 976 7.26 25.21 -10.00
C VAL A 976 5.80 25.25 -10.42
N THR A 977 5.24 24.13 -10.85
CA THR A 977 3.84 24.03 -11.27
C THR A 977 2.90 24.24 -10.08
N GLY A 978 1.64 24.61 -10.34
CA GLY A 978 0.62 24.65 -9.28
C GLY A 978 0.38 23.28 -8.64
N LEU A 979 0.51 22.21 -9.44
CA LEU A 979 0.21 20.83 -9.07
C LEU A 979 1.18 19.86 -9.77
N GLY A 980 1.52 18.77 -9.08
CA GLY A 980 2.44 17.74 -9.54
C GLY A 980 2.91 16.86 -8.38
N PRO A 981 3.60 15.73 -8.65
CA PRO A 981 4.19 14.91 -7.60
C PRO A 981 5.42 15.59 -6.98
N VAL A 982 5.41 15.73 -5.66
CA VAL A 982 6.52 16.26 -4.85
C VAL A 982 7.72 15.32 -4.77
N GLY A 983 7.55 14.08 -5.23
CA GLY A 983 8.63 13.16 -5.51
C GLY A 983 8.20 12.06 -6.47
N SER A 984 9.14 11.58 -7.27
CA SER A 984 9.04 10.29 -7.95
C SER A 984 10.35 9.54 -7.72
N PHE A 985 10.27 8.25 -7.42
CA PHE A 985 11.45 7.42 -7.14
C PHE A 985 11.26 5.99 -7.69
N PRO A 986 12.35 5.32 -8.12
CA PRO A 986 12.29 3.99 -8.71
C PRO A 986 11.95 2.92 -7.67
N VAL A 987 11.22 1.90 -8.12
CA VAL A 987 10.95 0.64 -7.41
C VAL A 987 11.41 -0.54 -8.28
N ARG A 988 10.94 -1.77 -8.02
CA ARG A 988 11.25 -2.91 -8.91
C ARG A 988 10.27 -2.95 -10.10
N ASN A 989 10.43 -3.94 -10.98
CA ASN A 989 9.80 -3.91 -12.31
C ASN A 989 8.29 -4.21 -12.24
N GLY A 990 7.50 -3.40 -12.93
CA GLY A 990 6.04 -3.51 -13.03
C GLY A 990 5.29 -3.25 -11.72
N PRO A 991 5.47 -2.08 -11.06
CA PRO A 991 4.70 -1.75 -9.86
C PRO A 991 3.19 -1.69 -10.17
N TYR A 992 2.37 -2.29 -9.31
CA TYR A 992 0.95 -2.56 -9.59
C TYR A 992 0.06 -2.14 -8.40
N GLY A 993 -0.33 -3.03 -7.50
CA GLY A 993 -1.02 -2.67 -6.26
C GLY A 993 -0.11 -1.90 -5.29
N ILE A 994 -0.71 -1.01 -4.51
CA ILE A 994 -0.05 -0.23 -3.46
C ILE A 994 -0.97 -0.07 -2.24
N ALA A 995 -0.41 -0.20 -1.05
CA ALA A 995 -1.10 0.09 0.22
C ALA A 995 -0.18 0.88 1.15
N VAL A 996 -0.75 1.75 1.99
CA VAL A 996 -0.05 2.47 3.07
C VAL A 996 -0.43 1.81 4.40
N SER A 997 0.50 1.72 5.35
CA SER A 997 0.22 1.19 6.69
C SER A 997 -0.70 2.12 7.49
N PRO A 998 -1.51 1.62 8.44
CA PRO A 998 -2.43 2.44 9.24
C PRO A 998 -1.77 3.53 10.09
N ASP A 999 -0.50 3.36 10.45
CA ASP A 999 0.33 4.37 11.14
C ASP A 999 0.93 5.43 10.18
N GLY A 1000 0.75 5.26 8.86
CA GLY A 1000 1.28 6.11 7.82
C GLY A 1000 2.79 6.02 7.60
N THR A 1001 3.54 5.16 8.30
CA THR A 1001 5.02 5.14 8.25
C THR A 1001 5.59 4.38 7.06
N ARG A 1002 4.84 3.44 6.49
CA ARG A 1002 5.28 2.58 5.38
C ARG A 1002 4.27 2.53 4.24
N ALA A 1003 4.79 2.34 3.03
CA ALA A 1003 4.00 1.93 1.88
C ALA A 1003 4.56 0.64 1.27
N TYR A 1004 3.67 -0.23 0.80
CA TYR A 1004 3.97 -1.54 0.23
C TYR A 1004 3.53 -1.56 -1.23
N VAL A 1005 4.45 -1.87 -2.15
CA VAL A 1005 4.18 -1.86 -3.59
C VAL A 1005 4.46 -3.24 -4.18
N CYS A 1006 3.45 -3.85 -4.78
CA CYS A 1006 3.59 -5.10 -5.53
C CYS A 1006 4.30 -4.84 -6.85
N ASN A 1007 5.43 -5.49 -7.09
CA ASN A 1007 6.20 -5.38 -8.33
C ASN A 1007 5.97 -6.66 -9.15
N LEU A 1008 4.93 -6.60 -9.99
CA LEU A 1008 4.32 -7.75 -10.65
C LEU A 1008 5.30 -8.52 -11.54
N ALA A 1009 6.23 -7.83 -12.21
CA ALA A 1009 7.19 -8.45 -13.12
C ALA A 1009 8.47 -8.95 -12.40
N SER A 1010 8.64 -8.67 -11.11
CA SER A 1010 9.83 -9.07 -10.33
C SER A 1010 9.51 -9.87 -9.06
N ASN A 1011 8.29 -10.40 -8.94
CA ASN A 1011 7.84 -11.30 -7.87
C ASN A 1011 8.16 -10.81 -6.44
N THR A 1012 8.14 -9.49 -6.23
CA THR A 1012 8.61 -8.84 -5.01
C THR A 1012 7.68 -7.73 -4.56
N VAL A 1013 7.62 -7.48 -3.24
CA VAL A 1013 6.99 -6.28 -2.66
C VAL A 1013 8.08 -5.31 -2.21
N SER A 1014 8.03 -4.08 -2.70
CA SER A 1014 8.91 -2.99 -2.23
C SER A 1014 8.32 -2.34 -1.00
N VAL A 1015 9.11 -2.25 0.08
CA VAL A 1015 8.75 -1.58 1.32
C VAL A 1015 9.36 -0.18 1.28
N ILE A 1016 8.53 0.84 1.43
CA ILE A 1016 8.88 2.26 1.28
C ILE A 1016 8.71 2.95 2.61
N ASP A 1017 9.71 3.71 3.03
CA ASP A 1017 9.62 4.68 4.12
C ASP A 1017 8.92 5.96 3.61
N THR A 1018 7.79 6.32 4.22
CA THR A 1018 6.97 7.46 3.78
C THR A 1018 7.57 8.79 4.20
N ALA A 1019 8.32 8.87 5.30
CA ALA A 1019 8.93 10.12 5.75
C ALA A 1019 9.98 10.62 4.75
N THR A 1020 10.84 9.72 4.26
CA THR A 1020 11.97 9.98 3.38
C THR A 1020 11.68 9.71 1.89
N ASN A 1021 10.59 9.01 1.56
CA ASN A 1021 10.22 8.54 0.22
C ASN A 1021 11.34 7.69 -0.41
N ARG A 1022 11.74 6.61 0.28
CA ARG A 1022 12.81 5.69 -0.16
C ARG A 1022 12.39 4.24 0.05
N VAL A 1023 12.80 3.36 -0.86
CA VAL A 1023 12.69 1.90 -0.66
C VAL A 1023 13.67 1.49 0.45
N LEU A 1024 13.14 0.91 1.52
CA LEU A 1024 13.90 0.32 2.63
C LEU A 1024 14.42 -1.08 2.28
N THR A 1025 13.54 -1.92 1.72
CA THR A 1025 13.84 -3.31 1.37
C THR A 1025 12.86 -3.84 0.31
N THR A 1026 13.13 -5.03 -0.21
CA THR A 1026 12.25 -5.77 -1.13
C THR A 1026 12.04 -7.19 -0.63
N ILE A 1027 10.79 -7.56 -0.37
CA ILE A 1027 10.38 -8.88 0.11
C ILE A 1027 10.08 -9.77 -1.10
N LEU A 1028 10.65 -10.97 -1.17
CA LEU A 1028 10.28 -11.97 -2.18
C LEU A 1028 8.95 -12.63 -1.80
N VAL A 1029 8.02 -12.74 -2.75
CA VAL A 1029 6.69 -13.35 -2.58
C VAL A 1029 6.42 -14.34 -3.73
N GLY A 1030 5.18 -14.80 -3.91
CA GLY A 1030 4.81 -15.64 -5.05
C GLY A 1030 4.85 -14.90 -6.39
N ASN A 1031 4.55 -15.61 -7.48
CA ASN A 1031 4.68 -15.06 -8.83
C ASN A 1031 3.55 -14.10 -9.17
N GLY A 1032 3.90 -12.98 -9.81
CA GLY A 1032 2.96 -11.97 -10.26
C GLY A 1032 2.18 -11.27 -9.12
N PRO A 1033 2.84 -10.68 -8.11
CA PRO A 1033 2.14 -9.96 -7.06
C PRO A 1033 1.32 -8.80 -7.65
N ALA A 1034 0.02 -8.80 -7.39
CA ALA A 1034 -0.95 -7.88 -7.95
C ALA A 1034 -1.47 -6.90 -6.88
N GLY A 1035 -2.48 -7.30 -6.10
CA GLY A 1035 -3.02 -6.53 -4.98
C GLY A 1035 -2.26 -6.74 -3.67
N VAL A 1036 -2.31 -5.73 -2.79
CA VAL A 1036 -1.81 -5.79 -1.42
C VAL A 1036 -2.77 -5.06 -0.47
N ALA A 1037 -3.00 -5.63 0.72
CA ALA A 1037 -3.70 -4.98 1.82
C ALA A 1037 -2.93 -5.16 3.13
N VAL A 1038 -2.91 -4.13 3.97
CA VAL A 1038 -2.34 -4.18 5.33
C VAL A 1038 -3.50 -4.37 6.32
N SER A 1039 -3.31 -5.14 7.39
CA SER A 1039 -4.31 -5.30 8.44
C SER A 1039 -4.52 -3.98 9.23
N PRO A 1040 -5.71 -3.75 9.83
CA PRO A 1040 -6.00 -2.50 10.56
C PRO A 1040 -5.08 -2.20 11.75
N ASP A 1041 -4.50 -3.24 12.36
CA ASP A 1041 -3.48 -3.14 13.42
C ASP A 1041 -2.07 -2.81 12.88
N GLY A 1042 -1.89 -2.79 11.56
CA GLY A 1042 -0.62 -2.58 10.87
C GLY A 1042 0.36 -3.76 10.94
N ALA A 1043 0.04 -4.87 11.61
CA ALA A 1043 0.99 -5.93 11.93
C ALA A 1043 1.28 -6.91 10.76
N ARG A 1044 0.32 -7.06 9.83
CA ARG A 1044 0.41 -8.03 8.73
C ARG A 1044 0.02 -7.40 7.41
N ALA A 1045 0.56 -7.94 6.32
CA ALA A 1045 0.15 -7.59 4.97
C ALA A 1045 -0.09 -8.84 4.13
N TYR A 1046 -1.14 -8.78 3.30
CA TYR A 1046 -1.65 -9.85 2.45
C TYR A 1046 -1.41 -9.46 0.99
N VAL A 1047 -0.79 -10.34 0.20
CA VAL A 1047 -0.36 -10.07 -1.17
C VAL A 1047 -0.90 -11.12 -2.11
N CYS A 1048 -1.69 -10.71 -3.09
CA CYS A 1048 -2.22 -11.60 -4.13
C CYS A 1048 -1.16 -11.95 -5.17
N ASN A 1049 -0.75 -13.21 -5.25
CA ASN A 1049 0.22 -13.70 -6.23
C ASN A 1049 -0.54 -14.27 -7.45
N LEU A 1050 -0.87 -13.39 -8.40
CA LEU A 1050 -1.80 -13.65 -9.50
C LEU A 1050 -1.39 -14.86 -10.36
N ALA A 1051 -0.09 -15.05 -10.61
CA ALA A 1051 0.42 -16.16 -11.43
C ALA A 1051 0.70 -17.45 -10.63
N SER A 1052 0.66 -17.39 -9.30
CA SER A 1052 0.83 -18.57 -8.43
C SER A 1052 -0.49 -19.11 -7.86
N ASN A 1053 -1.62 -18.41 -8.03
CA ASN A 1053 -2.91 -18.73 -7.39
C ASN A 1053 -2.85 -18.77 -5.85
N THR A 1054 -1.99 -17.94 -5.25
CA THR A 1054 -1.78 -17.89 -3.80
C THR A 1054 -1.86 -16.47 -3.23
N VAL A 1055 -2.01 -16.37 -1.90
CA VAL A 1055 -1.82 -15.13 -1.14
C VAL A 1055 -0.64 -15.30 -0.18
N SER A 1056 0.41 -14.50 -0.34
CA SER A 1056 1.51 -14.45 0.64
C SER A 1056 1.12 -13.51 1.78
N VAL A 1057 1.32 -13.96 3.03
CA VAL A 1057 1.11 -13.15 4.24
C VAL A 1057 2.48 -12.87 4.84
N PHE A 1058 2.80 -11.61 5.12
CA PHE A 1058 4.05 -11.22 5.75
C PHE A 1058 3.85 -10.31 6.97
N ASP A 1059 4.77 -10.44 7.92
CA ASP A 1059 4.86 -9.59 9.12
C ASP A 1059 5.54 -8.26 8.75
N THR A 1060 4.91 -7.14 9.10
CA THR A 1060 5.33 -5.80 8.65
C THR A 1060 6.53 -5.24 9.41
N ALA A 1061 6.70 -5.67 10.67
CA ALA A 1061 7.81 -5.25 11.52
C ALA A 1061 9.13 -5.89 11.06
N THR A 1062 9.14 -7.22 10.87
CA THR A 1062 10.29 -8.01 10.44
C THR A 1062 10.46 -8.08 8.92
N ASN A 1063 9.41 -7.75 8.16
CA ASN A 1063 9.37 -7.81 6.69
C ASN A 1063 9.63 -9.24 6.16
N ARG A 1064 9.12 -10.26 6.88
CA ARG A 1064 9.25 -11.68 6.55
C ARG A 1064 7.91 -12.31 6.21
N VAL A 1065 7.88 -13.10 5.13
CA VAL A 1065 6.72 -13.94 4.77
C VAL A 1065 6.53 -14.99 5.87
N LEU A 1066 5.34 -14.99 6.48
CA LEU A 1066 4.91 -15.93 7.52
C LEU A 1066 4.36 -17.22 6.90
N THR A 1067 3.57 -17.08 5.84
CA THR A 1067 2.91 -18.20 5.16
C THR A 1067 2.48 -17.79 3.74
N THR A 1068 2.11 -18.76 2.91
CA THR A 1068 1.51 -18.55 1.60
C THR A 1068 0.32 -19.49 1.44
N ILE A 1069 -0.86 -18.91 1.24
CA ILE A 1069 -2.17 -19.56 1.30
C ILE A 1069 -2.62 -19.84 -0.13
N LEU A 1070 -3.04 -21.08 -0.43
CA LEU A 1070 -3.66 -21.41 -1.72
C LEU A 1070 -5.10 -20.87 -1.78
N VAL A 1071 -5.45 -20.20 -2.88
CA VAL A 1071 -6.79 -19.62 -3.12
C VAL A 1071 -7.29 -20.01 -4.51
N GLY A 1072 -8.31 -19.32 -5.05
CA GLY A 1072 -8.76 -19.51 -6.42
C GLY A 1072 -7.76 -19.01 -7.48
N ASN A 1073 -8.06 -19.24 -8.75
CA ASN A 1073 -7.15 -18.88 -9.84
C ASN A 1073 -7.14 -17.37 -10.11
N GLY A 1074 -5.94 -16.81 -10.30
CA GLY A 1074 -5.73 -15.40 -10.58
C GLY A 1074 -6.19 -14.46 -9.45
N PRO A 1075 -5.69 -14.59 -8.21
CA PRO A 1075 -5.98 -13.62 -7.17
C PRO A 1075 -5.47 -12.24 -7.60
N ALA A 1076 -6.37 -11.26 -7.72
CA ALA A 1076 -6.09 -9.95 -8.29
C ALA A 1076 -6.07 -8.84 -7.23
N GLY A 1077 -7.12 -8.74 -6.43
CA GLY A 1077 -7.29 -7.76 -5.36
C GLY A 1077 -7.62 -8.42 -4.02
N VAL A 1078 -7.24 -7.76 -2.92
CA VAL A 1078 -7.49 -8.21 -1.55
C VAL A 1078 -7.83 -7.02 -0.66
N ALA A 1079 -8.73 -7.22 0.29
CA ALA A 1079 -8.96 -6.30 1.40
C ALA A 1079 -9.06 -7.08 2.71
N VAL A 1080 -8.60 -6.46 3.81
CA VAL A 1080 -8.82 -6.95 5.18
C VAL A 1080 -10.06 -6.25 5.74
N SER A 1081 -10.89 -6.97 6.50
CA SER A 1081 -12.07 -6.39 7.15
C SER A 1081 -11.67 -5.36 8.23
N PRO A 1082 -12.52 -4.36 8.54
CA PRO A 1082 -12.18 -3.31 9.51
C PRO A 1082 -11.88 -3.80 10.93
N ASP A 1083 -12.45 -4.95 11.32
CA ASP A 1083 -12.17 -5.64 12.59
C ASP A 1083 -10.86 -6.47 12.56
N GLY A 1084 -10.20 -6.56 11.41
CA GLY A 1084 -8.97 -7.32 11.18
C GLY A 1084 -9.15 -8.83 11.11
N THR A 1085 -10.37 -9.40 11.26
CA THR A 1085 -10.56 -10.85 11.44
C THR A 1085 -10.63 -11.65 10.12
N ARG A 1086 -10.90 -10.98 8.99
CA ARG A 1086 -11.07 -11.61 7.67
C ARG A 1086 -10.26 -10.89 6.60
N ALA A 1087 -9.80 -11.64 5.59
CA ALA A 1087 -9.31 -11.06 4.33
C ALA A 1087 -10.10 -11.65 3.15
N TYR A 1088 -10.66 -10.79 2.30
CA TYR A 1088 -11.44 -11.19 1.12
C TYR A 1088 -10.56 -11.03 -0.12
N VAL A 1089 -10.50 -12.06 -0.96
CA VAL A 1089 -9.58 -12.15 -2.11
C VAL A 1089 -10.36 -12.39 -3.40
N CYS A 1090 -10.25 -11.48 -4.36
CA CYS A 1090 -10.90 -11.58 -5.67
C CYS A 1090 -10.11 -12.48 -6.61
N ASN A 1091 -10.64 -13.65 -6.94
CA ASN A 1091 -10.00 -14.61 -7.86
C ASN A 1091 -10.57 -14.41 -9.28
N MET A 1092 -9.85 -13.65 -10.11
CA MET A 1092 -10.35 -13.16 -11.40
C MET A 1092 -10.70 -14.28 -12.40
N ASN A 1093 -10.08 -15.46 -12.25
CA ASN A 1093 -10.23 -16.61 -13.15
C ASN A 1093 -10.97 -17.79 -12.50
N SER A 1094 -11.72 -17.60 -11.41
CA SER A 1094 -12.44 -18.70 -10.72
C SER A 1094 -13.85 -18.37 -10.27
N LEU A 1095 -14.42 -17.25 -10.70
CA LEU A 1095 -15.79 -16.79 -10.37
C LEU A 1095 -16.06 -16.50 -8.87
N ILE A 1096 -15.04 -16.62 -8.01
CA ILE A 1096 -15.19 -16.66 -6.54
C ILE A 1096 -14.37 -15.59 -5.81
N VAL A 1097 -14.89 -15.15 -4.67
CA VAL A 1097 -14.12 -14.46 -3.62
C VAL A 1097 -13.74 -15.47 -2.54
N SER A 1098 -12.45 -15.64 -2.27
CA SER A 1098 -11.99 -16.47 -1.16
C SER A 1098 -11.96 -15.66 0.13
N VAL A 1099 -12.55 -16.19 1.20
CA VAL A 1099 -12.56 -15.57 2.54
C VAL A 1099 -11.53 -16.28 3.40
N ILE A 1100 -10.48 -15.56 3.79
CA ILE A 1100 -9.39 -16.03 4.64
C ILE A 1100 -9.64 -15.59 6.09
N ASP A 1101 -9.46 -16.49 7.05
CA ASP A 1101 -9.34 -16.17 8.47
C ASP A 1101 -7.92 -15.66 8.76
N THR A 1102 -7.82 -14.45 9.31
CA THR A 1102 -6.52 -13.77 9.49
C THR A 1102 -5.71 -14.30 10.67
N ALA A 1103 -6.34 -15.01 11.61
CA ALA A 1103 -5.70 -15.58 12.79
C ALA A 1103 -5.05 -16.94 12.49
N THR A 1104 -5.77 -17.81 11.75
CA THR A 1104 -5.37 -19.18 11.39
C THR A 1104 -4.72 -19.30 10.01
N HIS A 1105 -4.83 -18.26 9.17
CA HIS A 1105 -4.33 -18.25 7.79
C HIS A 1105 -4.93 -19.33 6.88
N GLN A 1106 -6.19 -19.71 7.12
CA GLN A 1106 -6.93 -20.68 6.32
C GLN A 1106 -8.06 -20.02 5.53
N VAL A 1107 -8.41 -20.59 4.37
CA VAL A 1107 -9.63 -20.22 3.64
C VAL A 1107 -10.83 -20.82 4.38
N LEU A 1108 -11.72 -19.97 4.91
CA LEU A 1108 -12.96 -20.36 5.58
C LEU A 1108 -14.03 -20.81 4.59
N THR A 1109 -14.18 -20.07 3.50
CA THR A 1109 -15.21 -20.29 2.49
C THR A 1109 -14.86 -19.59 1.17
N ASN A 1110 -15.52 -19.98 0.10
CA ASN A 1110 -15.46 -19.34 -1.21
C ASN A 1110 -16.86 -18.88 -1.60
N ILE A 1111 -17.03 -17.56 -1.79
CA ILE A 1111 -18.28 -16.93 -2.18
C ILE A 1111 -18.35 -16.92 -3.71
N ALA A 1112 -19.38 -17.52 -4.30
CA ALA A 1112 -19.65 -17.41 -5.74
C ALA A 1112 -20.20 -16.02 -6.06
N VAL A 1113 -19.52 -15.28 -6.94
CA VAL A 1113 -19.87 -13.88 -7.28
C VAL A 1113 -20.05 -13.70 -8.78
N GLY A 1114 -19.10 -14.17 -9.60
CA GLY A 1114 -19.10 -13.98 -11.05
C GLY A 1114 -17.71 -13.80 -11.62
N ASP A 1115 -17.61 -13.71 -12.95
CA ASP A 1115 -16.33 -13.75 -13.67
C ASP A 1115 -15.56 -12.43 -13.65
N GLY A 1116 -14.24 -12.45 -13.84
CA GLY A 1116 -13.42 -11.24 -14.01
C GLY A 1116 -13.40 -10.30 -12.80
N LEU A 1117 -13.47 -10.85 -11.58
CA LEU A 1117 -13.38 -10.09 -10.33
C LEU A 1117 -12.04 -9.36 -10.23
N ARG A 1118 -12.02 -8.08 -9.83
CA ARG A 1118 -10.78 -7.29 -9.80
C ARG A 1118 -10.38 -6.82 -8.41
N GLU A 1119 -11.27 -6.12 -7.72
CA GLU A 1119 -10.97 -5.35 -6.52
C GLU A 1119 -12.12 -5.52 -5.51
N VAL A 1120 -11.83 -5.39 -4.21
CA VAL A 1120 -12.81 -5.49 -3.12
C VAL A 1120 -12.57 -4.39 -2.11
N ALA A 1121 -13.64 -3.78 -1.60
CA ALA A 1121 -13.60 -2.81 -0.50
C ALA A 1121 -14.74 -3.07 0.50
N PHE A 1122 -14.45 -2.97 1.79
CA PHE A 1122 -15.45 -3.08 2.85
C PHE A 1122 -16.14 -1.74 3.11
N SER A 1123 -17.38 -1.78 3.62
CA SER A 1123 -17.94 -0.65 4.35
C SER A 1123 -17.19 -0.44 5.68
N PRO A 1124 -17.13 0.79 6.23
CA PRO A 1124 -16.38 1.08 7.46
C PRO A 1124 -16.84 0.28 8.68
N ASP A 1125 -18.12 -0.10 8.73
CA ASP A 1125 -18.71 -0.97 9.77
C ASP A 1125 -18.38 -2.47 9.57
N GLY A 1126 -17.73 -2.83 8.47
CA GLY A 1126 -17.42 -4.22 8.10
C GLY A 1126 -18.61 -5.07 7.67
N ALA A 1127 -19.84 -4.55 7.67
CA ALA A 1127 -21.06 -5.33 7.42
C ALA A 1127 -21.26 -5.73 5.94
N ARG A 1128 -20.66 -4.98 5.01
CA ARG A 1128 -20.72 -5.25 3.56
C ARG A 1128 -19.34 -5.21 2.92
N ALA A 1129 -19.16 -6.01 1.88
CA ALA A 1129 -18.04 -5.92 0.95
C ALA A 1129 -18.55 -5.68 -0.48
N TYR A 1130 -17.95 -4.72 -1.18
CA TYR A 1130 -18.26 -4.36 -2.55
C TYR A 1130 -17.16 -4.88 -3.47
N VAL A 1131 -17.53 -5.64 -4.51
CA VAL A 1131 -16.59 -6.35 -5.39
C VAL A 1131 -16.82 -5.95 -6.84
N SER A 1132 -15.78 -5.47 -7.52
CA SER A 1132 -15.87 -5.09 -8.93
C SER A 1132 -15.82 -6.31 -9.85
N ASN A 1133 -16.78 -6.41 -10.78
CA ASN A 1133 -16.87 -7.45 -11.78
C ASN A 1133 -16.59 -6.88 -13.18
N THR A 1134 -15.35 -7.03 -13.64
CA THR A 1134 -14.86 -6.41 -14.89
C THR A 1134 -15.69 -6.84 -16.09
N ILE A 1135 -15.97 -8.15 -16.20
CA ILE A 1135 -16.57 -8.75 -17.40
C ILE A 1135 -18.07 -8.50 -17.49
N ARG A 1136 -18.80 -8.57 -16.37
CA ARG A 1136 -20.26 -8.31 -16.32
C ARG A 1136 -20.62 -6.83 -16.22
N HIS A 1137 -19.64 -5.97 -15.96
CA HIS A 1137 -19.82 -4.52 -15.78
C HIS A 1137 -20.72 -4.19 -14.57
N THR A 1138 -20.56 -4.96 -13.49
CA THR A 1138 -21.32 -4.81 -12.24
C THR A 1138 -20.41 -4.65 -11.02
N VAL A 1139 -21.00 -4.21 -9.91
CA VAL A 1139 -20.43 -4.34 -8.57
C VAL A 1139 -21.33 -5.25 -7.75
N ALA A 1140 -20.78 -6.37 -7.25
CA ALA A 1140 -21.50 -7.24 -6.34
C ALA A 1140 -21.40 -6.70 -4.90
N VAL A 1141 -22.50 -6.71 -4.18
CA VAL A 1141 -22.56 -6.38 -2.75
C VAL A 1141 -22.69 -7.69 -1.97
N ILE A 1142 -21.75 -7.95 -1.07
CA ILE A 1142 -21.69 -9.15 -0.24
C ILE A 1142 -22.01 -8.78 1.20
N ASP A 1143 -22.91 -9.53 1.82
CA ASP A 1143 -23.13 -9.54 3.26
C ASP A 1143 -22.01 -10.35 3.94
N THR A 1144 -21.27 -9.72 4.85
CA THR A 1144 -20.03 -10.30 5.39
C THR A 1144 -20.26 -11.30 6.52
N ALA A 1145 -21.43 -11.23 7.18
CA ALA A 1145 -21.83 -12.13 8.26
C ALA A 1145 -22.37 -13.47 7.73
N THR A 1146 -23.07 -13.45 6.60
CA THR A 1146 -23.66 -14.64 5.96
C THR A 1146 -22.86 -15.16 4.78
N HIS A 1147 -21.88 -14.39 4.29
CA HIS A 1147 -21.06 -14.70 3.11
C HIS A 1147 -21.88 -14.88 1.82
N ARG A 1148 -22.94 -14.06 1.63
CA ARG A 1148 -23.84 -14.14 0.46
C ARG A 1148 -23.83 -12.84 -0.34
N VAL A 1149 -23.91 -12.96 -1.67
CA VAL A 1149 -24.18 -11.80 -2.54
C VAL A 1149 -25.63 -11.35 -2.33
N LEU A 1150 -25.81 -10.10 -1.89
CA LEU A 1150 -27.11 -9.45 -1.71
C LEU A 1150 -27.68 -8.94 -3.03
N THR A 1151 -26.85 -8.30 -3.86
CA THR A 1151 -27.25 -7.71 -5.14
C THR A 1151 -26.06 -7.48 -6.07
N ASN A 1152 -26.33 -7.24 -7.35
CA ASN A 1152 -25.37 -6.77 -8.34
C ASN A 1152 -25.84 -5.41 -8.87
N ILE A 1153 -25.01 -4.38 -8.69
CA ILE A 1153 -25.26 -3.01 -9.13
C ILE A 1153 -24.66 -2.84 -10.52
N GLN A 1154 -25.46 -2.42 -11.50
CA GLN A 1154 -24.95 -2.10 -12.83
C GLN A 1154 -24.14 -0.80 -12.79
N VAL A 1155 -22.92 -0.82 -13.35
CA VAL A 1155 -22.03 0.35 -13.44
C VAL A 1155 -21.54 0.54 -14.89
N GLY A 1156 -20.55 1.41 -15.11
CA GLY A 1156 -19.91 1.57 -16.41
C GLY A 1156 -19.09 0.33 -16.83
N LYS A 1157 -18.57 0.34 -18.07
CA LYS A 1157 -17.87 -0.81 -18.65
C LYS A 1157 -16.50 -1.04 -18.01
N SER A 1158 -16.19 -2.31 -17.75
CA SER A 1158 -14.95 -2.78 -17.15
C SER A 1158 -14.57 -2.08 -15.85
N PRO A 1159 -15.38 -2.23 -14.77
CA PRO A 1159 -15.02 -1.71 -13.45
C PRO A 1159 -13.75 -2.42 -12.92
N ASN A 1160 -12.74 -1.63 -12.57
CA ASN A 1160 -11.48 -2.10 -11.98
C ASN A 1160 -11.46 -1.77 -10.47
N GLY A 1161 -10.91 -0.62 -10.09
CA GLY A 1161 -10.78 -0.23 -8.68
C GLY A 1161 -12.12 0.17 -8.06
N ILE A 1162 -12.24 -0.07 -6.75
CA ILE A 1162 -13.38 0.34 -5.93
C ILE A 1162 -12.90 0.87 -4.58
N ALA A 1163 -13.50 1.96 -4.11
CA ALA A 1163 -13.24 2.52 -2.78
C ALA A 1163 -14.55 3.02 -2.13
N VAL A 1164 -14.78 2.65 -0.87
CA VAL A 1164 -15.92 3.14 -0.07
C VAL A 1164 -15.47 4.39 0.70
N SER A 1165 -16.37 5.37 0.88
CA SER A 1165 -16.08 6.58 1.66
C SER A 1165 -15.98 6.27 3.16
N PRO A 1166 -15.20 7.05 3.95
CA PRO A 1166 -15.01 6.82 5.38
C PRO A 1166 -16.30 6.91 6.23
N ASP A 1167 -17.30 7.66 5.76
CA ASP A 1167 -18.64 7.73 6.37
C ASP A 1167 -19.55 6.55 5.97
N GLY A 1168 -19.08 5.68 5.08
CA GLY A 1168 -19.80 4.52 4.57
C GLY A 1168 -20.94 4.82 3.59
N THR A 1169 -21.23 6.09 3.27
CA THR A 1169 -22.43 6.47 2.50
C THR A 1169 -22.30 6.26 0.99
N ARG A 1170 -21.07 6.20 0.47
CA ARG A 1170 -20.80 6.11 -0.97
C ARG A 1170 -19.71 5.11 -1.32
N ALA A 1171 -19.82 4.49 -2.50
CA ALA A 1171 -18.72 3.74 -3.11
C ALA A 1171 -18.40 4.31 -4.50
N TYR A 1172 -17.11 4.50 -4.78
CA TYR A 1172 -16.59 5.05 -6.04
C TYR A 1172 -15.91 3.94 -6.84
N VAL A 1173 -16.25 3.82 -8.13
CA VAL A 1173 -15.89 2.66 -8.97
C VAL A 1173 -15.31 3.12 -10.29
N SER A 1174 -14.05 2.75 -10.57
CA SER A 1174 -13.33 3.11 -11.80
C SER A 1174 -13.76 2.24 -12.99
N ASN A 1175 -14.53 2.78 -13.93
CA ASN A 1175 -14.97 2.08 -15.15
C ASN A 1175 -13.97 2.32 -16.29
N HIS A 1176 -12.97 1.44 -16.42
CA HIS A 1176 -11.83 1.65 -17.31
C HIS A 1176 -12.23 1.80 -18.79
N ALA A 1177 -13.20 1.02 -19.27
CA ALA A 1177 -13.62 1.03 -20.68
C ALA A 1177 -14.78 2.00 -20.98
N SER A 1178 -15.25 2.73 -19.97
CA SER A 1178 -16.25 3.80 -20.10
C SER A 1178 -15.69 5.18 -19.73
N ASP A 1179 -14.38 5.30 -19.49
CA ASP A 1179 -13.70 6.56 -19.14
C ASP A 1179 -14.44 7.36 -18.04
N THR A 1180 -14.98 6.66 -17.03
CA THR A 1180 -15.82 7.25 -15.98
C THR A 1180 -15.63 6.60 -14.62
N VAL A 1181 -15.96 7.32 -13.56
CA VAL A 1181 -16.09 6.80 -12.19
C VAL A 1181 -17.56 6.80 -11.80
N SER A 1182 -18.14 5.63 -11.53
CA SER A 1182 -19.50 5.54 -10.98
C SER A 1182 -19.49 5.84 -9.49
N VAL A 1183 -20.45 6.63 -9.02
CA VAL A 1183 -20.70 6.91 -7.60
C VAL A 1183 -21.95 6.15 -7.19
N ILE A 1184 -21.83 5.23 -6.24
CA ILE A 1184 -22.91 4.38 -5.73
C ILE A 1184 -23.31 4.88 -4.34
N ASP A 1185 -24.62 5.03 -4.11
CA ASP A 1185 -25.21 5.16 -2.78
C ASP A 1185 -25.30 3.78 -2.11
N THR A 1186 -24.69 3.62 -0.93
CA THR A 1186 -24.57 2.32 -0.24
C THR A 1186 -25.83 1.91 0.49
N ALA A 1187 -26.68 2.86 0.90
CA ALA A 1187 -27.94 2.57 1.57
C ALA A 1187 -28.95 1.93 0.59
N THR A 1188 -29.06 2.49 -0.62
CA THR A 1188 -30.01 2.10 -1.66
C THR A 1188 -29.41 1.16 -2.71
N ASN A 1189 -28.08 1.00 -2.76
CA ASN A 1189 -27.34 0.24 -3.77
C ASN A 1189 -27.60 0.72 -5.21
N ARG A 1190 -27.61 2.05 -5.43
CA ARG A 1190 -27.88 2.69 -6.74
C ARG A 1190 -26.78 3.63 -7.16
N VAL A 1191 -26.51 3.72 -8.47
CA VAL A 1191 -25.60 4.72 -9.04
C VAL A 1191 -26.26 6.10 -9.00
N LEU A 1192 -25.62 7.05 -8.32
CA LEU A 1192 -26.00 8.46 -8.23
C LEU A 1192 -25.45 9.30 -9.39
N ALA A 1193 -24.22 9.02 -9.82
CA ALA A 1193 -23.51 9.81 -10.83
C ALA A 1193 -22.46 8.98 -11.56
N ASN A 1194 -22.08 9.42 -12.76
CA ASN A 1194 -20.90 8.96 -13.49
C ASN A 1194 -20.01 10.16 -13.80
N ILE A 1195 -18.81 10.20 -13.22
CA ILE A 1195 -17.87 11.33 -13.30
C ILE A 1195 -16.86 11.03 -14.42
N PRO A 1196 -16.65 11.92 -15.42
CA PRO A 1196 -15.65 11.70 -16.46
C PRO A 1196 -14.22 11.55 -15.91
N ALA A 1197 -13.44 10.63 -16.49
CA ALA A 1197 -12.06 10.31 -16.14
C ALA A 1197 -11.26 9.89 -17.40
N GLY A 1198 -9.97 9.52 -17.27
CA GLY A 1198 -9.10 9.15 -18.41
C GLY A 1198 -8.67 7.68 -18.37
N SER A 1199 -9.55 6.75 -18.73
CA SER A 1199 -9.36 5.30 -18.60
C SER A 1199 -8.96 4.90 -17.17
N PRO A 1200 -9.88 5.04 -16.20
CA PRO A 1200 -9.55 4.97 -14.78
C PRO A 1200 -9.22 3.53 -14.31
N THR A 1201 -8.21 3.41 -13.45
CA THR A 1201 -7.75 2.13 -12.86
C THR A 1201 -7.97 2.11 -11.34
N GLY A 1202 -6.92 2.28 -10.53
CA GLY A 1202 -7.03 2.36 -9.08
C GLY A 1202 -7.72 3.64 -8.63
N ILE A 1203 -8.43 3.55 -7.51
CA ILE A 1203 -9.13 4.67 -6.87
C ILE A 1203 -8.98 4.59 -5.34
N ALA A 1204 -8.79 5.73 -4.68
CA ALA A 1204 -8.77 5.83 -3.23
C ALA A 1204 -9.46 7.12 -2.77
N VAL A 1205 -10.24 7.03 -1.69
CA VAL A 1205 -10.90 8.19 -1.06
C VAL A 1205 -10.01 8.71 0.08
N SER A 1206 -9.98 10.03 0.30
CA SER A 1206 -9.24 10.62 1.42
C SER A 1206 -9.87 10.26 2.78
N PRO A 1207 -9.09 10.22 3.89
CA PRO A 1207 -9.61 9.88 5.22
C PRO A 1207 -10.70 10.80 5.76
N ASP A 1208 -10.74 12.06 5.30
CA ASP A 1208 -11.81 13.04 5.61
C ASP A 1208 -13.05 12.89 4.71
N GLY A 1209 -13.01 11.99 3.73
CA GLY A 1209 -14.09 11.75 2.77
C GLY A 1209 -14.29 12.84 1.71
N THR A 1210 -13.50 13.93 1.70
CA THR A 1210 -13.75 15.10 0.83
C THR A 1210 -13.20 14.97 -0.60
N ARG A 1211 -12.27 14.04 -0.84
CA ARG A 1211 -11.61 13.84 -2.14
C ARG A 1211 -11.54 12.37 -2.53
N ALA A 1212 -11.58 12.09 -3.83
CA ALA A 1212 -11.19 10.80 -4.39
C ALA A 1212 -10.09 10.99 -5.44
N TYR A 1213 -9.06 10.13 -5.39
CA TYR A 1213 -7.90 10.15 -6.28
C TYR A 1213 -7.97 8.95 -7.22
N VAL A 1214 -7.87 9.19 -8.52
CA VAL A 1214 -8.14 8.17 -9.56
C VAL A 1214 -7.00 8.12 -10.56
N CYS A 1215 -6.34 6.96 -10.68
CA CYS A 1215 -5.30 6.74 -11.68
C CYS A 1215 -5.89 6.69 -13.10
N ASN A 1216 -5.39 7.53 -14.00
CA ASN A 1216 -5.77 7.56 -15.41
C ASN A 1216 -4.68 6.91 -16.27
N TRP A 1217 -4.89 5.66 -16.67
CA TRP A 1217 -3.83 4.81 -17.26
C TRP A 1217 -3.24 5.40 -18.55
N ASN A 1218 -4.11 5.79 -19.47
CA ASN A 1218 -3.70 6.27 -20.81
C ASN A 1218 -3.16 7.70 -20.80
N SER A 1219 -3.71 8.60 -19.98
CA SER A 1219 -3.27 10.00 -19.92
C SER A 1219 -2.10 10.26 -18.97
N HIS A 1220 -1.63 9.24 -18.24
CA HIS A 1220 -0.51 9.34 -17.29
C HIS A 1220 -0.73 10.41 -16.20
N THR A 1221 -1.98 10.53 -15.73
CA THR A 1221 -2.39 11.50 -14.71
C THR A 1221 -3.14 10.82 -13.57
N VAL A 1222 -3.35 11.55 -12.47
CA VAL A 1222 -4.33 11.24 -11.43
C VAL A 1222 -5.40 12.31 -11.42
N SER A 1223 -6.67 11.95 -11.59
CA SER A 1223 -7.79 12.87 -11.38
C SER A 1223 -8.04 13.03 -9.89
N VAL A 1224 -8.26 14.27 -9.46
CA VAL A 1224 -8.72 14.61 -8.11
C VAL A 1224 -10.20 14.98 -8.22
N ILE A 1225 -11.06 14.19 -7.59
CA ILE A 1225 -12.51 14.37 -7.57
C ILE A 1225 -12.92 14.96 -6.22
N ASP A 1226 -13.77 15.99 -6.25
CA ASP A 1226 -14.50 16.47 -5.08
C ASP A 1226 -15.76 15.60 -4.88
N THR A 1227 -15.88 14.97 -3.71
CA THR A 1227 -16.92 13.98 -3.40
C THR A 1227 -18.28 14.60 -3.11
N VAL A 1228 -18.31 15.87 -2.68
CA VAL A 1228 -19.53 16.63 -2.38
C VAL A 1228 -20.24 17.01 -3.68
N THR A 1229 -19.50 17.62 -4.62
CA THR A 1229 -19.98 18.10 -5.92
C THR A 1229 -19.95 17.03 -7.01
N ASN A 1230 -19.19 15.95 -6.81
CA ASN A 1230 -19.00 14.83 -7.74
C ASN A 1230 -18.41 15.29 -9.09
N ARG A 1231 -17.36 16.12 -9.01
CA ARG A 1231 -16.66 16.70 -10.16
C ARG A 1231 -15.15 16.54 -10.03
N VAL A 1232 -14.46 16.38 -11.16
CA VAL A 1232 -13.00 16.49 -11.21
C VAL A 1232 -12.61 17.96 -10.97
N LEU A 1233 -11.85 18.21 -9.91
CA LEU A 1233 -11.26 19.52 -9.63
C LEU A 1233 -10.05 19.78 -10.53
N THR A 1234 -9.21 18.76 -10.72
CA THR A 1234 -7.93 18.87 -11.42
C THR A 1234 -7.38 17.49 -11.80
N THR A 1235 -6.41 17.47 -12.71
CA THR A 1235 -5.64 16.29 -13.10
C THR A 1235 -4.15 16.54 -12.89
N ILE A 1236 -3.50 15.64 -12.16
CA ILE A 1236 -2.10 15.78 -11.75
C ILE A 1236 -1.24 14.84 -12.60
N PRO A 1237 -0.25 15.33 -13.39
CA PRO A 1237 0.62 14.46 -14.18
C PRO A 1237 1.51 13.61 -13.28
N VAL A 1238 1.63 12.31 -13.57
CA VAL A 1238 2.45 11.34 -12.82
C VAL A 1238 3.36 10.56 -13.78
N GLY A 1239 3.83 9.37 -13.39
CA GLY A 1239 4.64 8.54 -14.29
C GLY A 1239 3.77 7.80 -15.31
N SER A 1240 4.42 7.17 -16.30
CA SER A 1240 3.72 6.42 -17.34
C SER A 1240 2.89 5.26 -16.78
N ASN A 1241 1.65 5.16 -17.27
CA ASN A 1241 0.70 4.09 -16.97
C ASN A 1241 0.46 3.88 -15.45
N PRO A 1242 -0.14 4.85 -14.75
CA PRO A 1242 -0.47 4.72 -13.33
C PRO A 1242 -1.54 3.63 -13.11
N TRP A 1243 -1.34 2.80 -12.09
CA TRP A 1243 -2.25 1.70 -11.75
C TRP A 1243 -2.87 1.86 -10.36
N GLY A 1244 -2.11 1.57 -9.31
CA GLY A 1244 -2.57 1.64 -7.93
C GLY A 1244 -2.40 3.04 -7.33
N VAL A 1245 -3.28 3.36 -6.38
CA VAL A 1245 -3.25 4.61 -5.63
C VAL A 1245 -3.62 4.34 -4.17
N ALA A 1246 -2.93 4.98 -3.24
CA ALA A 1246 -3.23 4.93 -1.81
C ALA A 1246 -3.00 6.30 -1.17
N VAL A 1247 -3.92 6.72 -0.30
CA VAL A 1247 -3.81 7.96 0.49
C VAL A 1247 -3.19 7.63 1.85
N SER A 1248 -2.35 8.52 2.40
CA SER A 1248 -1.85 8.37 3.76
C SER A 1248 -2.96 8.58 4.81
N PRO A 1249 -2.90 7.96 6.00
CA PRO A 1249 -3.93 8.08 7.04
C PRO A 1249 -4.17 9.50 7.56
N ASP A 1250 -3.15 10.37 7.48
CA ASP A 1250 -3.24 11.80 7.80
C ASP A 1250 -3.85 12.65 6.66
N GLY A 1251 -4.16 12.03 5.52
CA GLY A 1251 -4.66 12.69 4.31
C GLY A 1251 -3.64 13.57 3.57
N THR A 1252 -2.41 13.74 4.05
CA THR A 1252 -1.46 14.74 3.51
C THR A 1252 -0.75 14.30 2.22
N ARG A 1253 -0.77 13.00 1.90
CA ARG A 1253 -0.06 12.44 0.74
C ARG A 1253 -0.87 11.39 0.00
N VAL A 1254 -0.60 11.29 -1.30
CA VAL A 1254 -1.11 10.21 -2.16
C VAL A 1254 0.07 9.54 -2.86
N TYR A 1255 0.17 8.23 -2.74
CA TYR A 1255 1.19 7.39 -3.38
C TYR A 1255 0.58 6.68 -4.58
N VAL A 1256 1.28 6.72 -5.72
CA VAL A 1256 0.78 6.25 -7.02
C VAL A 1256 1.82 5.35 -7.67
N SER A 1257 1.47 4.10 -7.99
CA SER A 1257 2.35 3.17 -8.69
C SER A 1257 2.26 3.38 -10.21
N ASN A 1258 3.38 3.76 -10.83
CA ASN A 1258 3.48 4.00 -12.27
C ASN A 1258 4.08 2.78 -12.96
N LYS A 1259 3.22 1.88 -13.47
CA LYS A 1259 3.65 0.58 -14.03
C LYS A 1259 4.59 0.75 -15.23
N GLY A 1260 4.34 1.74 -16.09
CA GLY A 1260 5.10 1.95 -17.32
C GLY A 1260 6.49 2.54 -17.09
N SER A 1261 6.68 3.32 -16.02
CA SER A 1261 7.97 3.97 -15.72
C SER A 1261 8.73 3.34 -14.55
N ASN A 1262 8.22 2.26 -13.93
CA ASN A 1262 8.84 1.57 -12.79
C ASN A 1262 9.14 2.49 -11.58
N THR A 1263 8.24 3.43 -11.31
CA THR A 1263 8.36 4.41 -10.22
C THR A 1263 7.12 4.46 -9.34
N VAL A 1264 7.28 5.02 -8.15
CA VAL A 1264 6.17 5.54 -7.33
C VAL A 1264 6.21 7.06 -7.36
N SER A 1265 5.08 7.69 -7.68
CA SER A 1265 4.87 9.13 -7.54
C SER A 1265 4.21 9.44 -6.19
N VAL A 1266 4.60 10.56 -5.58
CA VAL A 1266 4.03 11.06 -4.31
C VAL A 1266 3.46 12.45 -4.55
N ILE A 1267 2.17 12.63 -4.30
CA ILE A 1267 1.46 13.90 -4.40
C ILE A 1267 1.28 14.46 -2.98
N ASP A 1268 1.59 15.74 -2.76
CA ASP A 1268 1.26 16.46 -1.51
C ASP A 1268 -0.14 17.08 -1.68
N THR A 1269 -1.09 16.66 -0.84
CA THR A 1269 -2.49 17.09 -0.96
C THR A 1269 -2.70 18.50 -0.42
N THR A 1270 -1.80 19.01 0.43
CA THR A 1270 -1.91 20.35 1.02
C THR A 1270 -1.75 21.48 0.00
N ALA A 1271 -1.18 21.18 -1.17
CA ALA A 1271 -1.12 22.08 -2.32
C ALA A 1271 -2.43 22.15 -3.12
N ILE A 1272 -3.33 21.17 -2.96
CA ILE A 1272 -4.60 21.06 -3.68
C ILE A 1272 -5.67 21.86 -2.92
N LYS A 1273 -5.67 23.18 -3.11
CA LYS A 1273 -6.68 24.06 -2.52
C LYS A 1273 -8.08 23.74 -3.06
N SER A 1274 -9.08 23.92 -2.19
CA SER A 1274 -10.52 23.94 -2.51
C SER A 1274 -10.87 25.03 -3.52
#